data_AF-A0A6A6LDK1-F1
#
_entry.id   AF-A0A6A6LDK1-F1
#
_cell.length_a   1.000
_cell.length_b   1.000
_cell.length_c   1.000
_cell.angle_alpha   90.00
_cell.angle_beta   90.00
_cell.angle_gamma   90.00
#
_symmetry.space_group_name_H-M   'P 1'
#
loop_
_entity.id
_entity.type
_entity.pdbx_description
1 polymer ?
#
loop_
_entity_poly.entity_id
_entity_poly.type
_entity_poly.pdbx_seq_one_letter_code
_entity_poly.pdbx_strand_id
1 'polypeptide(L)'
;MMAVSLQPNQLTLWDSVLQLTKSAQDKNSDPLLWAIQLSSSLNSARVVLPSTELAHLVIPNRQLQPVAYRLYMELVKRHAFSFASQVNGPNYPNVNELFLLNLYNGDPSSILTRLLDASLDDEGLLDLTSEKKSKWLTSLEDVEIDGNETFAEKRNELHEGLHKANTIMAIQLIGELLQNKAVTLAGPYSASAADRSTFSSLEEFKTSKCKRLLQLTSDTVPLLSQNCKNISQQNFHAVMSSGALISSAGQCHGASWSVLWLPIDLFLEDAMDDSQVAATSAVETLTGLVKALQAVNGTTWHDTFLGLWIAALRLVQREREPSEGPVPRIDTCLCMLLSITTLAVANIIEEEEGELIDETEHSPANQLKEKQGLGKRRQGLITALQLLGDYDSLLTPLQSVTSVANQAAAKATLFVSGVGSSNSYYESMSMNDMPIDCSGNMRHLIVEACIARNLLDTSAYFWPGFVIAHSNQIPRGVLGQKPGWSSLMKGSPLTPSMINTLVATPASSLPEIEKVYEIAVSGSNDEKIAAATILCGASLFRGWNIQEQTVLFIIKLLSPPVPSDYSGSESHLISYAPILNVLLVGIASVDCVQILSLHGLVPLLAGALMPICEVFGSSVPKVSSTFPSGEEISCHAVFSNAFSLLVRLWRFHYPPLENVMGDKTPVGSQIGPEYLLLVRNSKLASFGTSPRDHIKIRRYSKNLNISLDPIFMDSFPKLKCWYRQHLECIASTFSGLVHGTPVHQLVDALLNMMFRKINRSVQSLSSTTSGSSNSSGPGAEESYVRLQVPAWDILEATPFALDAALTACAHGRLSPRELATGLKDLADFLPASLATIVSFLSAEVTRGIWKPACMNGTDWPSPAANLATVEQQIKKILSATGVDVPSLPVGGSSPATLPLPLAALVSLTITYRLDKLSERFLVLVGPALNALAAGCPWPCMPIIAALWAQKVKRWSDYFVFSASGTVFHHNSDAVVQLLRSCFTSTLGFSPLHISSNGGVGALLGHGFGSHFSGGISPVAPGILYLRVHRSIRDVMFMTENILSILMHSVKDIANSGLPRETVEKLKRTKYGMRYGQISLAAAMMRVKLAASLGASIVWISGGLSLVQSLIQETLPSWFISAHGSEQDGGESGGLVAMLGGYALAYFVLFCGTSAWGVDSESSASKRRPKVLGCHLEFLASALDGKISFGCDSTTARAYVSGFLSLMVACTPKWVLEVNVDLLKRLSRGLRQCNEEELAVSLLGLGGVGAMGAAAELIIETPLF
;
A
#
# COMPACT_ATOMS: atom_id res chain seq x y z
N MET A 1 -7.58 104.36 8.83
CA MET A 1 -8.66 103.59 9.50
C MET A 1 -9.92 103.73 8.65
N MET A 2 -10.14 102.81 7.73
CA MET A 2 -11.42 102.51 7.08
C MET A 2 -11.25 101.22 6.28
N ALA A 3 -12.20 100.32 6.45
CA ALA A 3 -12.27 99.00 5.83
C ALA A 3 -12.61 99.10 4.34
N VAL A 4 -11.97 98.27 3.53
CA VAL A 4 -12.48 97.85 2.21
C VAL A 4 -12.62 96.33 2.27
N SER A 5 -13.85 95.88 2.08
CA SER A 5 -14.28 94.48 2.05
C SER A 5 -13.86 93.80 0.75
N LEU A 6 -13.13 92.69 0.86
CA LEU A 6 -12.96 91.68 -0.18
C LEU A 6 -13.65 90.39 0.30
N GLN A 7 -14.52 89.83 -0.55
CA GLN A 7 -15.30 88.62 -0.28
C GLN A 7 -14.39 87.40 0.02
N PRO A 8 -14.77 86.49 0.93
CA PRO A 8 -14.14 85.18 1.02
C PRO A 8 -14.65 84.27 -0.11
N ASN A 9 -13.72 83.64 -0.84
CA ASN A 9 -13.98 82.54 -1.76
C ASN A 9 -14.81 81.46 -1.06
N GLN A 10 -15.99 81.12 -1.60
CA GLN A 10 -16.73 79.94 -1.20
C GLN A 10 -15.93 78.70 -1.61
N LEU A 11 -15.37 77.97 -0.64
CA LEU A 11 -14.82 76.63 -0.84
C LEU A 11 -15.94 75.72 -1.34
N THR A 12 -15.69 74.96 -2.40
CA THR A 12 -16.66 73.99 -2.89
C THR A 12 -16.78 72.84 -1.89
N LEU A 13 -17.94 72.17 -1.86
CA LEU A 13 -18.18 71.01 -1.00
C LEU A 13 -17.04 69.97 -1.07
N TRP A 14 -16.52 69.74 -2.28
CA TRP A 14 -15.49 68.75 -2.55
C TRP A 14 -14.10 69.19 -2.06
N ASP A 15 -13.81 70.49 -2.04
CA ASP A 15 -12.59 71.02 -1.40
C ASP A 15 -12.60 70.81 0.11
N SER A 16 -13.78 70.91 0.74
CA SER A 16 -13.98 70.62 2.16
C SER A 16 -13.82 69.13 2.48
N VAL A 17 -14.35 68.24 1.62
CA VAL A 17 -14.15 66.78 1.71
C VAL A 17 -12.67 66.41 1.55
N LEU A 18 -11.96 67.05 0.63
CA LEU A 18 -10.51 66.86 0.43
C LEU A 18 -9.70 67.34 1.64
N GLN A 19 -10.07 68.49 2.24
CA GLN A 19 -9.43 68.95 3.49
C GLN A 19 -9.75 68.07 4.70
N LEU A 20 -10.97 67.54 4.82
CA LEU A 20 -11.35 66.58 5.86
C LEU A 20 -10.54 65.28 5.74
N THR A 21 -10.33 64.81 4.51
CA THR A 21 -9.55 63.60 4.24
C THR A 21 -8.06 63.82 4.50
N LYS A 22 -7.50 64.97 4.07
CA LYS A 22 -6.12 65.36 4.38
C LYS A 22 -5.89 65.61 5.88
N SER A 23 -6.80 66.28 6.58
CA SER A 23 -6.67 66.50 8.03
C SER A 23 -6.79 65.21 8.85
N ALA A 24 -7.58 64.23 8.39
CA ALA A 24 -7.67 62.92 9.04
C ALA A 24 -6.37 62.12 8.83
N GLN A 25 -5.74 62.29 7.67
CA GLN A 25 -4.44 61.71 7.31
C GLN A 25 -3.30 62.29 8.16
N ASP A 26 -3.21 63.61 8.29
CA ASP A 26 -2.16 64.26 9.08
C ASP A 26 -2.26 63.97 10.59
N LYS A 27 -3.48 63.74 11.09
CA LYS A 27 -3.76 63.50 12.51
C LYS A 27 -3.92 62.01 12.87
N ASN A 28 -3.78 61.11 11.90
CA ASN A 28 -3.97 59.66 12.05
C ASN A 28 -5.28 59.30 12.80
N SER A 29 -6.39 59.92 12.38
CA SER A 29 -7.70 59.82 13.05
C SER A 29 -8.37 58.45 12.84
N ASP A 30 -9.17 57.99 13.81
CA ASP A 30 -9.92 56.73 13.72
C ASP A 30 -10.78 56.69 12.43
N PRO A 31 -10.59 55.68 11.56
CA PRO A 31 -11.31 55.55 10.29
C PRO A 31 -12.84 55.57 10.45
N LEU A 32 -13.36 55.08 11.58
CA LEU A 32 -14.80 55.09 11.86
C LEU A 32 -15.31 56.52 12.13
N LEU A 33 -14.50 57.35 12.81
CA LEU A 33 -14.81 58.74 13.14
C LEU A 33 -14.77 59.61 11.87
N TRP A 34 -13.79 59.38 10.99
CA TRP A 34 -13.72 60.02 9.67
C TRP A 34 -14.93 59.66 8.81
N ALA A 35 -15.34 58.39 8.76
CA ALA A 35 -16.52 57.97 7.99
C ALA A 35 -17.82 58.62 8.49
N ILE A 36 -17.97 58.80 9.80
CA ILE A 36 -19.13 59.50 10.40
C ILE A 36 -19.10 61.00 10.06
N GLN A 37 -17.93 61.64 10.09
CA GLN A 37 -17.77 63.06 9.71
C GLN A 37 -17.99 63.28 8.21
N LEU A 38 -17.52 62.37 7.36
CA LEU A 38 -17.71 62.43 5.92
C LEU A 38 -19.18 62.19 5.56
N SER A 39 -19.81 61.17 6.12
CA SER A 39 -21.23 60.88 5.87
C SER A 39 -22.16 61.98 6.39
N SER A 40 -21.89 62.58 7.55
CA SER A 40 -22.66 63.74 8.04
C SER A 40 -22.46 64.99 7.17
N SER A 41 -21.24 65.24 6.67
CA SER A 41 -20.95 66.34 5.74
C SER A 41 -21.64 66.16 4.39
N LEU A 42 -21.66 64.95 3.83
CA LEU A 42 -22.36 64.63 2.57
C LEU A 42 -23.89 64.65 2.73
N ASN A 43 -24.42 64.16 3.86
CA ASN A 43 -25.85 64.18 4.17
C ASN A 43 -26.37 65.62 4.39
N SER A 44 -25.59 66.48 5.05
CA SER A 44 -25.96 67.90 5.25
C SER A 44 -26.00 68.70 3.94
N ALA A 45 -25.29 68.24 2.91
CA ALA A 45 -25.30 68.82 1.57
C ALA A 45 -26.25 68.13 0.58
N ARG A 46 -27.09 67.19 1.05
CA ARG A 46 -28.03 66.41 0.23
C ARG A 46 -27.39 65.63 -0.92
N VAL A 47 -26.13 65.21 -0.78
CA VAL A 47 -25.47 64.33 -1.76
C VAL A 47 -25.98 62.90 -1.56
N VAL A 48 -26.47 62.28 -2.64
CA VAL A 48 -26.99 60.90 -2.63
C VAL A 48 -25.84 59.91 -2.53
N LEU A 49 -25.94 58.93 -1.61
CA LEU A 49 -24.95 57.87 -1.41
C LEU A 49 -25.46 56.54 -2.00
N PRO A 50 -24.61 55.75 -2.69
CA PRO A 50 -23.19 55.99 -2.97
C PRO A 50 -22.97 57.04 -4.09
N SER A 51 -22.07 58.00 -3.86
CA SER A 51 -21.75 59.07 -4.81
C SER A 51 -20.68 58.63 -5.83
N THR A 52 -20.93 58.87 -7.11
CA THR A 52 -19.95 58.66 -8.20
C THR A 52 -18.76 59.58 -8.04
N GLU A 53 -18.97 60.86 -7.72
CA GLU A 53 -17.93 61.87 -7.49
C GLU A 53 -16.96 61.48 -6.36
N LEU A 54 -17.44 60.77 -5.33
CA LEU A 54 -16.58 60.17 -4.30
C LEU A 54 -15.76 58.99 -4.84
N ALA A 55 -16.34 58.18 -5.73
CA ALA A 55 -15.63 57.10 -6.43
C ALA A 55 -14.48 57.64 -7.31
N HIS A 56 -14.70 58.78 -7.97
CA HIS A 56 -13.69 59.50 -8.77
C HIS A 56 -12.46 59.91 -7.96
N LEU A 57 -12.59 60.08 -6.65
CA LEU A 57 -11.52 60.55 -5.77
C LEU A 57 -10.81 59.41 -5.03
N VAL A 58 -11.57 58.40 -4.58
CA VAL A 58 -11.04 57.34 -3.71
C VAL A 58 -10.40 56.18 -4.49
N ILE A 59 -10.99 55.77 -5.61
CA ILE A 59 -10.52 54.60 -6.39
C ILE A 59 -9.14 54.81 -7.03
N PRO A 60 -8.80 55.98 -7.61
CA PRO A 60 -7.46 56.20 -8.16
C PRO A 60 -6.35 56.19 -7.09
N ASN A 61 -6.68 56.55 -5.84
CA ASN A 61 -5.73 56.64 -4.73
C ASN A 61 -5.71 55.37 -3.85
N ARG A 62 -6.32 54.27 -4.32
CA ARG A 62 -6.50 53.02 -3.53
C ARG A 62 -5.19 52.38 -3.05
N GLN A 63 -4.10 52.55 -3.79
CA GLN A 63 -2.77 52.04 -3.43
C GLN A 63 -2.07 52.95 -2.40
N LEU A 64 -2.31 54.25 -2.44
CA LEU A 64 -1.76 55.23 -1.49
C LEU A 64 -2.58 55.30 -0.19
N GLN A 65 -3.87 54.95 -0.23
CA GLN A 65 -4.81 55.05 0.89
C GLN A 65 -5.75 53.83 1.00
N PRO A 66 -5.24 52.63 1.36
CA PRO A 66 -6.04 51.40 1.42
C PRO A 66 -7.19 51.46 2.44
N VAL A 67 -7.03 52.20 3.53
CA VAL A 67 -8.06 52.32 4.57
C VAL A 67 -9.28 53.14 4.08
N ALA A 68 -9.04 54.23 3.34
CA ALA A 68 -10.10 55.03 2.74
C ALA A 68 -10.86 54.22 1.67
N TYR A 69 -10.14 53.42 0.87
CA TYR A 69 -10.74 52.51 -0.10
C TYR A 69 -11.61 51.43 0.56
N ARG A 70 -11.14 50.84 1.67
CA ARG A 70 -11.92 49.87 2.47
C ARG A 70 -13.23 50.45 3.00
N LEU A 71 -13.19 51.68 3.52
CA LEU A 71 -14.38 52.36 4.03
C LEU A 71 -15.36 52.76 2.92
N TYR A 72 -14.84 53.18 1.76
CA TYR A 72 -15.67 53.42 0.58
C TYR A 72 -16.40 52.15 0.13
N MET A 73 -15.70 51.01 0.10
CA MET A 73 -16.33 49.72 -0.22
C MET A 73 -17.40 49.30 0.79
N GLU A 74 -17.20 49.53 2.09
CA GLU A 74 -18.24 49.30 3.11
C GLU A 74 -19.44 50.26 2.96
N LEU A 75 -19.21 51.52 2.56
CA LEU A 75 -20.28 52.45 2.22
C LEU A 75 -21.09 51.97 0.99
N VAL A 76 -20.41 51.49 -0.05
CA VAL A 76 -21.04 50.89 -1.23
C VAL A 76 -21.85 49.66 -0.81
N LYS A 77 -21.29 48.75 -0.01
CA LYS A 77 -21.99 47.58 0.53
C LYS A 77 -23.25 47.96 1.33
N ARG A 78 -23.16 48.99 2.17
CA ARG A 78 -24.27 49.41 3.04
C ARG A 78 -25.40 50.10 2.27
N HIS A 79 -25.08 50.91 1.26
CA HIS A 79 -26.05 51.77 0.58
C HIS A 79 -26.51 51.25 -0.79
N ALA A 80 -25.71 50.47 -1.51
CA ALA A 80 -26.10 49.91 -2.80
C ALA A 80 -27.17 48.81 -2.68
N PHE A 81 -27.25 48.13 -1.54
CA PHE A 81 -28.17 47.00 -1.33
C PHE A 81 -29.33 47.30 -0.36
N SER A 82 -29.33 48.41 0.39
CA SER A 82 -30.37 48.72 1.39
C SER A 82 -31.72 49.13 0.80
N PHE A 83 -31.79 49.54 -0.47
CA PHE A 83 -33.04 49.98 -1.10
C PHE A 83 -33.91 48.84 -1.62
N ALA A 84 -33.35 47.64 -1.80
CA ALA A 84 -34.10 46.47 -2.31
C ALA A 84 -35.05 45.85 -1.25
N SER A 85 -34.76 46.03 0.04
CA SER A 85 -35.56 45.43 1.14
C SER A 85 -36.85 46.21 1.44
N GLN A 86 -36.94 47.49 1.07
CA GLN A 86 -38.13 48.32 1.30
C GLN A 86 -39.23 48.17 0.22
N VAL A 87 -38.94 47.42 -0.86
CA VAL A 87 -39.86 47.23 -2.00
C VAL A 87 -40.77 45.99 -1.83
N ASN A 88 -40.44 45.07 -0.91
CA ASN A 88 -41.20 43.82 -0.71
C ASN A 88 -42.30 43.92 0.36
N GLY A 89 -43.12 44.98 0.32
CA GLY A 89 -44.36 45.11 1.10
C GLY A 89 -45.59 44.99 0.19
N PRO A 90 -46.67 44.29 0.58
CA PRO A 90 -47.70 43.83 -0.36
C PRO A 90 -48.71 44.90 -0.81
N ASN A 91 -48.52 46.20 -0.55
CA ASN A 91 -49.50 47.23 -0.90
C ASN A 91 -48.84 48.55 -1.29
N TYR A 92 -48.56 48.77 -2.58
CA TYR A 92 -48.55 50.09 -3.26
C TYR A 92 -48.46 49.89 -4.79
N PRO A 93 -49.36 50.47 -5.61
CA PRO A 93 -49.21 50.46 -7.07
C PRO A 93 -48.39 51.67 -7.55
N ASN A 94 -47.52 51.41 -8.55
CA ASN A 94 -46.68 52.32 -9.33
C ASN A 94 -45.52 53.05 -8.60
N VAL A 95 -44.41 52.34 -8.39
CA VAL A 95 -43.13 52.87 -7.90
C VAL A 95 -42.11 53.09 -9.04
N ASN A 96 -42.46 52.89 -10.31
CA ASN A 96 -41.48 53.04 -11.41
C ASN A 96 -40.98 54.48 -11.61
N GLU A 97 -41.77 55.52 -11.31
CA GLU A 97 -41.33 56.92 -11.48
C GLU A 97 -40.46 57.44 -10.33
N LEU A 98 -40.70 57.00 -9.07
CA LEU A 98 -39.85 57.39 -7.94
C LEU A 98 -38.50 56.65 -7.94
N PHE A 99 -38.47 55.43 -8.48
CA PHE A 99 -37.26 54.62 -8.62
C PHE A 99 -36.30 55.23 -9.65
N LEU A 100 -36.83 55.77 -10.77
CA LEU A 100 -36.05 56.46 -11.80
C LEU A 100 -35.47 57.79 -11.29
N LEU A 101 -36.23 58.59 -10.53
CA LEU A 101 -35.78 59.90 -10.06
C LEU A 101 -34.61 59.85 -9.06
N ASN A 102 -34.50 58.78 -8.26
CA ASN A 102 -33.38 58.62 -7.31
C ASN A 102 -32.16 57.90 -7.90
N LEU A 103 -32.33 57.07 -8.93
CA LEU A 103 -31.23 56.43 -9.67
C LEU A 103 -30.56 57.36 -10.70
N TYR A 104 -31.26 58.40 -11.17
CA TYR A 104 -30.70 59.39 -12.11
C TYR A 104 -29.54 60.23 -11.52
N ASN A 105 -29.39 60.30 -10.20
CA ASN A 105 -28.38 61.15 -9.55
C ASN A 105 -27.10 60.41 -9.12
N GLY A 106 -27.03 59.08 -9.21
CA GLY A 106 -25.82 58.32 -8.89
C GLY A 106 -25.68 57.14 -9.84
N ASP A 107 -24.89 57.30 -10.90
CA ASP A 107 -24.73 56.32 -11.98
C ASP A 107 -24.00 55.05 -11.48
N PRO A 108 -24.72 53.96 -11.14
CA PRO A 108 -24.14 52.77 -10.51
C PRO A 108 -23.23 52.00 -11.49
N SER A 109 -23.51 52.17 -12.78
CA SER A 109 -22.74 51.70 -13.92
C SER A 109 -21.28 52.17 -13.84
N SER A 110 -21.06 53.47 -13.58
CA SER A 110 -19.71 54.05 -13.52
C SER A 110 -18.87 53.55 -12.34
N ILE A 111 -19.51 53.26 -11.20
CA ILE A 111 -18.85 52.72 -10.00
C ILE A 111 -18.42 51.27 -10.25
N LEU A 112 -19.28 50.48 -10.89
CA LEU A 112 -18.99 49.08 -11.23
C LEU A 112 -17.81 48.96 -12.21
N THR A 113 -17.81 49.73 -13.30
CA THR A 113 -16.71 49.71 -14.30
C THR A 113 -15.38 50.12 -13.67
N ARG A 114 -15.39 51.02 -12.69
CA ARG A 114 -14.16 51.50 -12.04
C ARG A 114 -13.63 50.60 -10.94
N LEU A 115 -14.51 49.97 -10.17
CA LEU A 115 -14.10 48.91 -9.26
C LEU A 115 -13.50 47.74 -10.05
N LEU A 116 -14.10 47.41 -11.22
CA LEU A 116 -13.57 46.39 -12.11
C LEU A 116 -12.20 46.77 -12.70
N ASP A 117 -12.08 47.96 -13.31
CA ASP A 117 -10.81 48.45 -13.86
C ASP A 117 -9.73 48.51 -12.74
N ALA A 118 -10.08 48.91 -11.52
CA ALA A 118 -9.16 48.96 -10.39
C ALA A 118 -8.73 47.58 -9.86
N SER A 119 -9.66 46.63 -9.76
CA SER A 119 -9.34 45.25 -9.33
C SER A 119 -8.49 44.51 -10.37
N LEU A 120 -8.73 44.75 -11.66
CA LEU A 120 -7.91 44.17 -12.74
C LEU A 120 -6.49 44.77 -12.76
N ASP A 121 -6.37 46.06 -12.44
CA ASP A 121 -5.09 46.76 -12.33
C ASP A 121 -4.30 46.28 -11.10
N ASP A 122 -4.96 46.05 -9.96
CA ASP A 122 -4.32 45.56 -8.72
C ASP A 122 -3.80 44.11 -8.84
N GLU A 123 -4.40 43.29 -9.71
CA GLU A 123 -3.96 41.92 -10.02
C GLU A 123 -2.99 41.85 -11.22
N GLY A 124 -2.61 43.00 -11.81
CA GLY A 124 -1.66 43.08 -12.93
C GLY A 124 -2.19 42.58 -14.28
N LEU A 125 -3.52 42.47 -14.43
CA LEU A 125 -4.16 41.87 -15.62
C LEU A 125 -4.38 42.85 -16.78
N LEU A 126 -4.22 44.17 -16.55
CA LEU A 126 -4.40 45.20 -17.57
C LEU A 126 -3.17 45.44 -18.47
N ASP A 127 -1.98 44.96 -18.07
CA ASP A 127 -0.71 45.18 -18.79
C ASP A 127 -0.54 44.38 -20.10
N LEU A 128 -1.50 43.52 -20.47
CA LEU A 128 -1.46 42.69 -21.68
C LEU A 128 -2.24 43.26 -22.88
N THR A 129 -2.78 44.48 -22.77
CA THR A 129 -3.46 45.17 -23.90
C THR A 129 -2.66 46.37 -24.41
N SER A 130 -2.52 46.49 -25.73
CA SER A 130 -1.54 47.29 -26.48
C SER A 130 -1.60 48.83 -26.33
N GLU A 131 -2.30 49.41 -25.36
CA GLU A 131 -2.32 50.86 -25.16
C GLU A 131 -1.68 51.26 -23.83
N LYS A 132 -0.36 51.50 -23.88
CA LYS A 132 0.41 52.16 -22.81
C LYS A 132 -0.10 53.58 -22.55
N LYS A 133 -1.08 53.72 -21.66
CA LYS A 133 -1.32 54.87 -20.77
C LYS A 133 -2.06 54.36 -19.55
N SER A 134 -1.43 54.36 -18.37
CA SER A 134 -2.15 54.15 -17.11
C SER A 134 -3.30 55.17 -17.04
N LYS A 135 -4.55 54.70 -17.07
CA LYS A 135 -5.76 55.54 -16.99
C LYS A 135 -5.79 56.41 -15.72
N TRP A 136 -4.98 56.07 -14.72
CA TRP A 136 -4.89 56.73 -13.43
C TRP A 136 -3.77 57.78 -13.46
N LEU A 137 -4.12 59.06 -13.57
CA LEU A 137 -3.17 60.18 -13.57
C LEU A 137 -2.79 60.53 -12.12
N THR A 138 -1.62 60.10 -11.65
CA THR A 138 -1.03 60.57 -10.38
C THR A 138 0.15 61.48 -10.71
N SER A 139 -0.10 62.79 -10.85
CA SER A 139 0.94 63.81 -10.96
C SER A 139 0.93 64.67 -9.70
N LEU A 140 1.82 64.36 -8.77
CA LEU A 140 2.43 65.35 -7.89
C LEU A 140 3.87 64.88 -7.62
N GLU A 141 4.77 65.18 -8.56
CA GLU A 141 6.21 65.15 -8.28
C GLU A 141 6.61 66.37 -7.44
N ASP A 142 7.56 66.12 -6.54
CA ASP A 142 8.51 67.03 -5.90
C ASP A 142 8.02 68.00 -4.79
N VAL A 143 8.07 67.51 -3.55
CA VAL A 143 8.85 68.18 -2.48
C VAL A 143 9.54 67.12 -1.64
N GLU A 144 10.86 67.03 -1.77
CA GLU A 144 11.76 66.35 -0.84
C GLU A 144 11.51 66.83 0.60
N ILE A 145 11.23 65.90 1.52
CA ILE A 145 11.50 66.10 2.95
C ILE A 145 12.26 64.87 3.44
N ASP A 146 13.54 65.10 3.67
CA ASP A 146 14.53 64.25 4.32
C ASP A 146 14.08 63.85 5.74
N GLY A 147 14.25 62.58 6.13
CA GLY A 147 14.08 62.16 7.53
C GLY A 147 13.61 60.73 7.82
N ASN A 148 14.58 59.84 8.04
CA ASN A 148 14.58 58.71 8.98
C ASN A 148 13.98 57.34 8.53
N GLU A 149 14.85 56.56 7.89
CA GLU A 149 14.76 55.10 7.69
C GLU A 149 14.90 54.37 9.03
N THR A 150 13.80 53.84 9.60
CA THR A 150 13.81 52.67 10.53
C THR A 150 12.42 52.23 11.03
N PHE A 151 11.32 52.91 10.67
CA PHE A 151 9.95 52.53 11.10
C PHE A 151 8.97 52.14 9.95
N ALA A 152 9.46 52.00 8.71
CA ALA A 152 8.60 51.82 7.52
C ALA A 152 8.25 50.35 7.17
N GLU A 153 9.12 49.37 7.46
CA GLU A 153 8.92 47.98 7.00
C GLU A 153 7.67 47.31 7.61
N LYS A 154 7.43 47.46 8.92
CA LYS A 154 6.22 46.91 9.58
C LYS A 154 4.90 47.53 9.12
N ARG A 155 4.95 48.74 8.55
CA ARG A 155 3.76 49.43 8.02
C ARG A 155 3.45 48.97 6.59
N ASN A 156 4.46 48.54 5.83
CA ASN A 156 4.29 48.05 4.46
C ASN A 156 3.64 46.66 4.41
N GLU A 157 4.01 45.72 5.28
CA GLU A 157 3.36 44.39 5.32
C GLU A 157 1.87 44.47 5.69
N LEU A 158 1.52 45.35 6.64
CA LEU A 158 0.14 45.54 7.10
C LEU A 158 -0.72 46.24 6.04
N HIS A 159 -0.14 47.16 5.27
CA HIS A 159 -0.79 47.77 4.11
C HIS A 159 -0.92 46.79 2.95
N GLU A 160 0.09 45.95 2.67
CA GLU A 160 0.02 44.94 1.61
C GLU A 160 -1.06 43.88 1.88
N GLY A 161 -1.15 43.41 3.13
CA GLY A 161 -2.24 42.54 3.57
C GLY A 161 -3.62 43.20 3.43
N LEU A 162 -3.72 44.50 3.74
CA LEU A 162 -4.95 45.26 3.56
C LEU A 162 -5.29 45.51 2.09
N HIS A 163 -4.30 45.72 1.21
CA HIS A 163 -4.49 45.82 -0.24
C HIS A 163 -5.09 44.55 -0.81
N LYS A 164 -4.49 43.38 -0.50
CA LYS A 164 -5.03 42.07 -0.94
C LYS A 164 -6.45 41.83 -0.41
N ALA A 165 -6.69 42.11 0.88
CA ALA A 165 -8.03 41.99 1.48
C ALA A 165 -9.06 42.95 0.89
N ASN A 166 -8.61 44.12 0.41
CA ASN A 166 -9.46 45.11 -0.25
C ASN A 166 -9.79 44.71 -1.69
N THR A 167 -8.84 44.17 -2.44
CA THR A 167 -9.07 43.65 -3.79
C THR A 167 -10.07 42.50 -3.78
N ILE A 168 -9.94 41.57 -2.83
CA ILE A 168 -10.92 40.48 -2.62
C ILE A 168 -12.32 41.02 -2.32
N MET A 169 -12.42 42.03 -1.42
CA MET A 169 -13.70 42.65 -1.09
C MET A 169 -14.31 43.39 -2.27
N ALA A 170 -13.50 44.07 -3.09
CA ALA A 170 -13.95 44.74 -4.30
C ALA A 170 -14.55 43.73 -5.30
N ILE A 171 -13.86 42.61 -5.54
CA ILE A 171 -14.33 41.53 -6.43
C ILE A 171 -15.64 40.92 -5.88
N GLN A 172 -15.75 40.72 -4.56
CA GLN A 172 -16.98 40.24 -3.94
C GLN A 172 -18.15 41.22 -4.15
N LEU A 173 -17.93 42.53 -3.94
CA LEU A 173 -18.95 43.55 -4.17
C LEU A 173 -19.36 43.67 -5.64
N ILE A 174 -18.41 43.53 -6.58
CA ILE A 174 -18.71 43.44 -8.02
C ILE A 174 -19.63 42.24 -8.29
N GLY A 175 -19.33 41.08 -7.71
CA GLY A 175 -20.15 39.88 -7.82
C GLY A 175 -21.56 40.07 -7.26
N GLU A 176 -21.70 40.75 -6.12
CA GLU A 176 -22.99 41.04 -5.48
C GLU A 176 -23.80 42.09 -6.28
N LEU A 177 -23.14 43.12 -6.84
CA LEU A 177 -23.78 44.16 -7.67
C LEU A 177 -24.30 43.58 -9.00
N LEU A 178 -23.52 42.70 -9.65
CA LEU A 178 -23.90 42.03 -10.90
C LEU A 178 -25.07 41.04 -10.74
N GLN A 179 -25.31 40.52 -9.52
CA GLN A 179 -26.44 39.63 -9.24
C GLN A 179 -27.77 40.37 -9.04
N ASN A 180 -27.74 41.69 -8.82
CA ASN A 180 -28.94 42.48 -8.55
C ASN A 180 -29.63 42.93 -9.85
N LYS A 181 -30.77 42.29 -10.19
CA LYS A 181 -31.52 42.51 -11.43
C LYS A 181 -31.84 43.99 -11.74
N ALA A 182 -32.04 44.82 -10.71
CA ALA A 182 -32.36 46.25 -10.87
C ALA A 182 -31.18 47.08 -11.39
N VAL A 183 -29.93 46.72 -11.05
CA VAL A 183 -28.72 47.42 -11.48
C VAL A 183 -28.39 47.11 -12.94
N THR A 184 -28.62 45.86 -13.37
CA THR A 184 -28.47 45.43 -14.78
C THR A 184 -29.51 46.04 -15.74
N LEU A 185 -30.70 46.41 -15.25
CA LEU A 185 -31.77 47.00 -16.09
C LEU A 185 -31.64 48.52 -16.29
N ALA A 186 -30.91 49.22 -15.41
CA ALA A 186 -30.70 50.67 -15.51
C ALA A 186 -29.53 51.05 -16.44
N GLY A 187 -28.56 50.15 -16.66
CA GLY A 187 -27.36 50.39 -17.47
C GLY A 187 -27.57 50.78 -18.94
N PRO A 188 -28.58 50.29 -19.69
CA PRO A 188 -28.72 50.62 -21.11
C PRO A 188 -29.23 52.04 -21.38
N TYR A 189 -29.84 52.70 -20.38
CA TYR A 189 -30.60 53.94 -20.60
C TYR A 189 -29.80 55.23 -20.36
N SER A 190 -28.65 55.19 -19.67
CA SER A 190 -27.78 56.37 -19.41
C SER A 190 -26.40 56.34 -20.09
N ALA A 191 -26.01 55.25 -20.75
CA ALA A 191 -24.65 55.04 -21.25
C ALA A 191 -24.40 55.59 -22.67
N SER A 192 -23.21 56.19 -22.87
CA SER A 192 -22.70 56.64 -24.17
C SER A 192 -22.46 55.46 -25.13
N ALA A 193 -22.37 55.70 -26.44
CA ALA A 193 -22.26 54.63 -27.44
C ALA A 193 -21.00 53.73 -27.27
N ALA A 194 -19.93 54.25 -26.68
CA ALA A 194 -18.73 53.48 -26.34
C ALA A 194 -18.97 52.53 -25.16
N ASP A 195 -19.62 53.03 -24.10
CA ASP A 195 -19.96 52.23 -22.91
C ASP A 195 -20.97 51.13 -23.21
N ARG A 196 -21.86 51.35 -24.20
CA ARG A 196 -22.85 50.33 -24.61
C ARG A 196 -22.19 49.08 -25.20
N SER A 197 -21.01 49.22 -25.83
CA SER A 197 -20.22 48.09 -26.34
C SER A 197 -19.51 47.31 -25.23
N THR A 198 -19.07 48.01 -24.19
CA THR A 198 -18.49 47.45 -22.96
C THR A 198 -19.57 46.75 -22.12
N PHE A 199 -20.80 47.26 -22.11
CA PHE A 199 -21.95 46.65 -21.44
C PHE A 199 -22.51 45.44 -22.18
N SER A 200 -22.54 45.44 -23.52
CA SER A 200 -22.90 44.24 -24.29
C SER A 200 -21.87 43.13 -24.11
N SER A 201 -20.58 43.47 -24.01
CA SER A 201 -19.53 42.51 -23.66
C SER A 201 -19.56 42.13 -22.17
N LEU A 202 -20.01 43.00 -21.25
CA LEU A 202 -20.29 42.66 -19.84
C LEU A 202 -21.52 41.74 -19.69
N GLU A 203 -22.54 41.90 -20.55
CA GLU A 203 -23.69 40.99 -20.61
C GLU A 203 -23.29 39.59 -21.12
N GLU A 204 -22.31 39.49 -22.02
CA GLU A 204 -21.70 38.21 -22.43
C GLU A 204 -20.75 37.64 -21.35
N PHE A 205 -20.16 38.51 -20.52
CA PHE A 205 -19.40 38.15 -19.32
C PHE A 205 -20.27 37.68 -18.13
N LYS A 206 -21.60 37.63 -18.28
CA LYS A 206 -22.56 37.36 -17.20
C LYS A 206 -22.26 36.09 -16.40
N THR A 207 -22.17 36.31 -15.07
CA THR A 207 -22.39 35.42 -13.91
C THR A 207 -21.67 34.06 -13.83
N SER A 208 -21.24 33.43 -14.92
CA SER A 208 -20.59 32.12 -14.92
C SER A 208 -19.06 32.18 -15.04
N LYS A 209 -18.51 33.15 -15.79
CA LYS A 209 -17.04 33.34 -15.94
C LYS A 209 -16.41 33.99 -14.71
N CYS A 210 -16.99 35.09 -14.19
CA CYS A 210 -16.50 35.70 -12.94
C CYS A 210 -16.61 34.75 -11.73
N LYS A 211 -17.63 33.87 -11.69
CA LYS A 211 -17.78 32.88 -10.62
C LYS A 211 -16.71 31.76 -10.69
N ARG A 212 -16.29 31.39 -11.91
CA ARG A 212 -15.16 30.46 -12.16
C ARG A 212 -13.81 31.09 -11.87
N LEU A 213 -13.60 32.37 -12.20
CA LEU A 213 -12.39 33.13 -11.84
C LEU A 213 -12.26 33.32 -10.32
N LEU A 214 -13.36 33.63 -9.62
CA LEU A 214 -13.40 33.70 -8.15
C LEU A 214 -13.08 32.36 -7.47
N GLN A 215 -13.46 31.22 -8.08
CA GLN A 215 -13.13 29.88 -7.59
C GLN A 215 -11.66 29.51 -7.81
N LEU A 216 -10.98 30.11 -8.79
CA LEU A 216 -9.53 29.93 -9.03
C LEU A 216 -8.67 30.66 -7.99
N THR A 217 -9.20 31.73 -7.38
CA THR A 217 -8.47 32.57 -6.42
C THR A 217 -8.71 32.21 -4.95
N SER A 218 -9.62 31.28 -4.63
CA SER A 218 -9.87 30.82 -3.25
C SER A 218 -9.08 29.55 -2.93
N ASP A 219 -8.23 29.58 -1.89
CA ASP A 219 -7.41 28.44 -1.41
C ASP A 219 -8.22 27.19 -0.99
N THR A 220 -9.54 27.29 -0.93
CA THR A 220 -10.45 26.15 -0.78
C THR A 220 -11.17 25.93 -2.09
N VAL A 221 -10.65 25.04 -2.94
CA VAL A 221 -11.39 24.53 -4.11
C VAL A 221 -12.39 23.48 -3.60
N PRO A 222 -13.70 23.77 -3.47
CA PRO A 222 -14.66 22.72 -3.25
C PRO A 222 -14.84 22.02 -4.60
N LEU A 223 -14.61 20.70 -4.62
CA LEU A 223 -14.92 19.83 -5.76
C LEU A 223 -16.25 20.25 -6.40
N LEU A 224 -16.21 20.63 -7.69
CA LEU A 224 -17.39 21.01 -8.46
C LEU A 224 -18.40 19.86 -8.44
N SER A 225 -19.43 19.99 -7.62
CA SER A 225 -20.69 19.28 -7.82
C SER A 225 -21.79 20.31 -8.06
N GLN A 226 -22.42 20.16 -9.23
CA GLN A 226 -23.81 20.45 -9.52
C GLN A 226 -24.18 21.75 -10.28
N ASN A 227 -24.85 21.48 -11.41
CA ASN A 227 -25.79 22.30 -12.21
C ASN A 227 -25.25 23.17 -13.35
N CYS A 228 -25.16 22.57 -14.55
CA CYS A 228 -25.72 23.13 -15.79
C CYS A 228 -26.15 21.98 -16.72
N LYS A 229 -27.34 22.09 -17.32
CA LYS A 229 -27.99 21.04 -18.13
C LYS A 229 -27.55 21.15 -19.60
N ASN A 230 -26.80 20.19 -20.14
CA ASN A 230 -26.86 19.79 -21.55
C ASN A 230 -26.59 18.28 -21.73
N ILE A 231 -27.49 17.60 -22.45
CA ILE A 231 -27.76 16.16 -22.32
C ILE A 231 -27.06 15.39 -23.45
N SER A 232 -25.90 14.80 -23.19
CA SER A 232 -25.48 13.48 -23.72
C SER A 232 -24.08 13.08 -23.25
N GLN A 233 -23.06 13.96 -23.33
CA GLN A 233 -21.69 13.68 -22.86
C GLN A 233 -21.50 13.92 -21.34
N GLN A 234 -22.17 14.92 -20.75
CA GLN A 234 -22.09 15.20 -19.31
C GLN A 234 -22.62 14.05 -18.43
N ASN A 235 -23.50 13.20 -18.94
CA ASN A 235 -23.98 12.01 -18.21
C ASN A 235 -22.85 10.98 -18.01
N PHE A 236 -21.84 10.93 -18.87
CA PHE A 236 -20.73 9.99 -18.76
C PHE A 236 -19.70 10.45 -17.73
N HIS A 237 -19.37 11.75 -17.73
CA HIS A 237 -18.56 12.35 -16.67
C HIS A 237 -19.28 12.28 -15.33
N ALA A 238 -20.60 12.51 -15.27
CA ALA A 238 -21.39 12.28 -14.07
C ALA A 238 -21.36 10.81 -13.61
N VAL A 239 -21.36 9.83 -14.52
CA VAL A 239 -21.18 8.39 -14.16
C VAL A 239 -19.75 8.09 -13.70
N MET A 240 -18.74 8.81 -14.17
CA MET A 240 -17.33 8.68 -13.74
C MET A 240 -17.00 9.42 -12.43
N SER A 241 -17.61 10.58 -12.20
CA SER A 241 -17.35 11.49 -11.07
C SER A 241 -18.37 11.33 -9.93
N SER A 242 -19.48 10.64 -10.16
CA SER A 242 -20.44 10.34 -9.11
C SER A 242 -20.01 9.12 -8.31
N GLY A 243 -19.51 9.38 -7.10
CA GLY A 243 -19.62 8.44 -5.99
C GLY A 243 -21.07 8.02 -5.72
N ALA A 244 -22.09 8.62 -6.34
CA ALA A 244 -23.50 8.22 -6.21
C ALA A 244 -23.93 7.04 -7.12
N LEU A 245 -23.00 6.23 -7.64
CA LEU A 245 -23.32 4.83 -8.00
C LEU A 245 -23.78 4.01 -6.77
N ILE A 246 -23.52 4.56 -5.57
CA ILE A 246 -23.86 4.07 -4.23
C ILE A 246 -25.38 4.04 -3.95
N SER A 247 -26.22 4.89 -4.57
CA SER A 247 -27.66 4.99 -4.19
C SER A 247 -28.67 4.37 -5.16
N SER A 248 -28.35 4.16 -6.44
CA SER A 248 -29.31 3.64 -7.43
C SER A 248 -29.18 2.13 -7.73
N ALA A 249 -28.22 1.43 -7.13
CA ALA A 249 -27.93 0.01 -7.39
C ALA A 249 -28.68 -0.97 -6.46
N GLY A 250 -29.72 -0.52 -5.75
CA GLY A 250 -30.46 -1.33 -4.79
C GLY A 250 -31.20 -2.55 -5.35
N GLN A 251 -31.24 -2.77 -6.67
CA GLN A 251 -32.05 -3.84 -7.28
C GLN A 251 -31.45 -4.46 -8.56
N CYS A 252 -30.13 -4.39 -8.77
CA CYS A 252 -29.49 -5.13 -9.87
C CYS A 252 -28.77 -6.37 -9.34
N HIS A 253 -29.28 -7.56 -9.70
CA HIS A 253 -28.69 -8.85 -9.38
C HIS A 253 -27.17 -8.90 -9.66
N GLY A 254 -26.36 -9.12 -8.61
CA GLY A 254 -25.12 -9.90 -8.72
C GLY A 254 -23.77 -9.26 -8.39
N ALA A 255 -23.64 -7.94 -8.20
CA ALA A 255 -22.35 -7.34 -7.82
C ALA A 255 -22.41 -6.68 -6.43
N SER A 256 -21.89 -7.39 -5.42
CA SER A 256 -21.74 -6.88 -4.05
C SER A 256 -20.76 -5.70 -4.00
N TRP A 257 -20.98 -4.76 -3.08
CA TRP A 257 -20.10 -3.62 -2.77
C TRP A 257 -18.65 -4.05 -2.45
N SER A 258 -18.46 -5.32 -2.05
CA SER A 258 -17.16 -5.95 -1.80
C SER A 258 -16.21 -5.96 -3.00
N VAL A 259 -16.75 -5.83 -4.22
CA VAL A 259 -16.01 -5.93 -5.48
C VAL A 259 -15.06 -4.75 -5.72
N LEU A 260 -15.36 -3.58 -5.14
CA LEU A 260 -14.50 -2.39 -5.18
C LEU A 260 -13.18 -2.57 -4.41
N TRP A 261 -13.15 -3.55 -3.50
CA TRP A 261 -12.03 -3.83 -2.60
C TRP A 261 -11.21 -5.04 -3.01
N LEU A 262 -11.49 -5.61 -4.19
CA LEU A 262 -10.78 -6.76 -4.74
C LEU A 262 -9.24 -6.62 -4.72
N PRO A 263 -8.64 -5.45 -5.02
CA PRO A 263 -7.19 -5.31 -4.94
C PRO A 263 -6.63 -5.54 -3.52
N ILE A 264 -7.40 -5.21 -2.47
CA ILE A 264 -7.04 -5.52 -1.08
C ILE A 264 -7.07 -7.02 -0.86
N ASP A 265 -8.12 -7.72 -1.30
CA ASP A 265 -8.20 -9.18 -1.18
C ASP A 265 -7.01 -9.88 -1.85
N LEU A 266 -6.64 -9.44 -3.07
CA LEU A 266 -5.51 -10.01 -3.81
C LEU A 266 -4.17 -9.73 -3.13
N PHE A 267 -3.95 -8.51 -2.65
CA PHE A 267 -2.75 -8.15 -1.91
C PHE A 267 -2.63 -8.94 -0.61
N LEU A 268 -3.71 -9.06 0.16
CA LEU A 268 -3.72 -9.79 1.41
C LEU A 268 -3.43 -11.28 1.22
N GLU A 269 -3.97 -11.90 0.16
CA GLU A 269 -3.65 -13.29 -0.19
C GLU A 269 -2.21 -13.46 -0.70
N ASP A 270 -1.73 -12.55 -1.55
CA ASP A 270 -0.35 -12.60 -2.06
C ASP A 270 0.70 -12.42 -0.95
N ALA A 271 0.42 -11.55 0.03
CA ALA A 271 1.28 -11.32 1.18
C ALA A 271 1.37 -12.52 2.13
N MET A 272 0.52 -13.54 1.96
CA MET A 272 0.57 -14.79 2.70
C MET A 272 1.38 -15.90 2.00
N ASP A 273 1.94 -15.63 0.82
CA ASP A 273 2.83 -16.56 0.13
C ASP A 273 4.18 -16.68 0.87
N ASP A 274 4.57 -17.89 1.27
CA ASP A 274 5.88 -18.17 1.92
C ASP A 274 7.01 -18.21 0.92
N SER A 275 6.69 -18.24 -0.37
CA SER A 275 7.72 -18.30 -1.37
C SER A 275 8.66 -17.10 -1.22
N GLN A 276 8.18 -15.87 -0.91
CA GLN A 276 9.00 -14.65 -0.75
C GLN A 276 8.95 -14.07 0.66
N VAL A 277 10.12 -13.72 1.18
CA VAL A 277 10.26 -12.82 2.33
C VAL A 277 10.39 -11.40 1.77
N ALA A 278 9.38 -10.57 2.01
CA ALA A 278 9.35 -9.19 1.52
C ALA A 278 10.28 -8.29 2.36
N ALA A 279 11.06 -7.44 1.70
CA ALA A 279 11.90 -6.43 2.37
C ALA A 279 11.11 -5.17 2.76
N THR A 280 9.97 -4.94 2.10
CA THR A 280 9.08 -3.80 2.29
C THR A 280 7.98 -4.10 3.30
N SER A 281 7.50 -3.08 4.01
CA SER A 281 6.44 -3.26 5.01
C SER A 281 5.09 -3.50 4.32
N ALA A 282 4.36 -4.53 4.76
CA ALA A 282 2.98 -4.75 4.35
C ALA A 282 2.07 -3.63 4.86
N VAL A 283 2.39 -3.04 6.03
CA VAL A 283 1.67 -1.90 6.60
C VAL A 283 1.71 -0.71 5.63
N GLU A 284 2.88 -0.34 5.13
CA GLU A 284 3.05 0.80 4.21
C GLU A 284 2.36 0.56 2.86
N THR A 285 2.50 -0.66 2.34
CA THR A 285 1.86 -1.06 1.07
C THR A 285 0.33 -1.04 1.19
N LEU A 286 -0.21 -1.56 2.30
CA LEU A 286 -1.64 -1.56 2.59
C LEU A 286 -2.18 -0.14 2.81
N THR A 287 -1.47 0.71 3.56
CA THR A 287 -1.81 2.13 3.73
C THR A 287 -1.91 2.84 2.37
N GLY A 288 -0.91 2.64 1.50
CA GLY A 288 -0.90 3.22 0.14
C GLY A 288 -2.05 2.71 -0.72
N LEU A 289 -2.30 1.40 -0.71
CA LEU A 289 -3.39 0.76 -1.47
C LEU A 289 -4.77 1.24 -1.00
N VAL A 290 -4.99 1.35 0.31
CA VAL A 290 -6.27 1.81 0.87
C VAL A 290 -6.55 3.26 0.45
N LYS A 291 -5.56 4.15 0.52
CA LYS A 291 -5.68 5.53 0.03
C LYS A 291 -5.95 5.59 -1.48
N ALA A 292 -5.21 4.79 -2.26
CA ALA A 292 -5.40 4.70 -3.70
C ALA A 292 -6.82 4.28 -4.06
N LEU A 293 -7.35 3.23 -3.43
CA LEU A 293 -8.70 2.77 -3.68
C LEU A 293 -9.75 3.77 -3.19
N GLN A 294 -9.55 4.42 -2.04
CA GLN A 294 -10.44 5.47 -1.56
C GLN A 294 -10.54 6.64 -2.55
N ALA A 295 -9.40 7.10 -3.08
CA ALA A 295 -9.33 8.18 -4.06
C ALA A 295 -9.95 7.79 -5.42
N VAL A 296 -9.63 6.60 -5.94
CA VAL A 296 -10.12 6.13 -7.24
C VAL A 296 -11.60 5.72 -7.20
N ASN A 297 -12.09 5.24 -6.04
CA ASN A 297 -13.49 4.90 -5.86
C ASN A 297 -14.36 6.07 -5.40
N GLY A 298 -13.76 7.19 -4.94
CA GLY A 298 -14.50 8.34 -4.43
C GLY A 298 -15.36 7.99 -3.22
N THR A 299 -14.94 6.99 -2.44
CA THR A 299 -15.70 6.47 -1.30
C THR A 299 -15.44 7.28 -0.04
N THR A 300 -16.39 7.22 0.89
CA THR A 300 -16.18 7.76 2.22
C THR A 300 -15.11 6.95 2.98
N TRP A 301 -14.52 7.53 4.02
CA TRP A 301 -13.59 6.79 4.89
C TRP A 301 -14.28 5.63 5.62
N HIS A 302 -15.58 5.72 5.93
CA HIS A 302 -16.28 4.61 6.59
C HIS A 302 -16.45 3.40 5.67
N ASP A 303 -16.87 3.60 4.41
CA ASP A 303 -16.99 2.51 3.42
C ASP A 303 -15.63 1.87 3.15
N THR A 304 -14.58 2.69 3.11
CA THR A 304 -13.21 2.25 2.87
C THR A 304 -12.69 1.37 4.00
N PHE A 305 -12.84 1.79 5.26
CA PHE A 305 -12.44 0.97 6.40
C PHE A 305 -13.29 -0.29 6.53
N LEU A 306 -14.60 -0.22 6.26
CA LEU A 306 -15.46 -1.40 6.25
C LEU A 306 -15.00 -2.42 5.20
N GLY A 307 -14.70 -1.97 3.97
CA GLY A 307 -14.16 -2.80 2.90
C GLY A 307 -12.84 -3.49 3.27
N LEU A 308 -11.93 -2.74 3.92
CA LEU A 308 -10.67 -3.25 4.44
C LEU A 308 -10.87 -4.36 5.48
N TRP A 309 -11.73 -4.14 6.49
CA TRP A 309 -12.02 -5.14 7.52
C TRP A 309 -12.69 -6.39 6.94
N ILE A 310 -13.61 -6.23 5.99
CA ILE A 310 -14.26 -7.36 5.31
C ILE A 310 -13.24 -8.17 4.49
N ALA A 311 -12.28 -7.54 3.81
CA ALA A 311 -11.21 -8.24 3.11
C ALA A 311 -10.29 -9.01 4.08
N ALA A 312 -9.87 -8.38 5.17
CA ALA A 312 -9.02 -9.01 6.19
C ALA A 312 -9.73 -10.15 6.94
N LEU A 313 -11.02 -10.03 7.23
CA LEU A 313 -11.82 -11.11 7.82
C LEU A 313 -11.98 -12.28 6.84
N ARG A 314 -12.24 -12.01 5.55
CA ARG A 314 -12.31 -13.06 4.53
C ARG A 314 -10.99 -13.82 4.40
N LEU A 315 -9.83 -13.16 4.51
CA LEU A 315 -8.53 -13.82 4.54
C LEU A 315 -8.44 -14.84 5.69
N VAL A 316 -8.90 -14.45 6.89
CA VAL A 316 -8.86 -15.27 8.10
C VAL A 316 -9.89 -16.40 8.05
N GLN A 317 -11.07 -16.15 7.47
CA GLN A 317 -12.18 -17.09 7.43
C GLN A 317 -12.14 -18.09 6.26
N ARG A 318 -11.42 -17.81 5.18
CA ARG A 318 -11.20 -18.79 4.11
C ARG A 318 -10.58 -20.04 4.74
N GLU A 319 -11.33 -21.14 4.79
CA GLU A 319 -10.88 -22.39 5.42
C GLU A 319 -9.56 -22.82 4.78
N ARG A 320 -8.53 -23.00 5.63
CA ARG A 320 -7.19 -23.41 5.19
C ARG A 320 -6.89 -24.81 5.71
N GLU A 321 -6.91 -25.81 4.83
CA GLU A 321 -5.77 -26.67 4.48
C GLU A 321 -6.20 -27.67 3.39
N PRO A 322 -5.44 -27.80 2.28
CA PRO A 322 -4.08 -28.34 2.32
C PRO A 322 -3.02 -27.64 1.41
N SER A 323 -3.26 -26.43 0.90
CA SER A 323 -2.29 -25.71 0.04
C SER A 323 -1.15 -24.99 0.79
N GLU A 324 -1.20 -24.89 2.12
CA GLU A 324 -0.22 -24.17 2.95
C GLU A 324 0.73 -25.09 3.71
N GLY A 325 1.19 -26.17 3.09
CA GLY A 325 2.25 -27.02 3.64
C GLY A 325 1.89 -27.63 5.01
N PRO A 326 2.90 -28.04 5.79
CA PRO A 326 2.71 -28.76 7.05
C PRO A 326 2.19 -27.96 8.26
N VAL A 327 2.19 -26.63 8.18
CA VAL A 327 2.03 -25.75 9.34
C VAL A 327 0.91 -24.73 9.05
N PRO A 328 -0.23 -24.82 9.76
CA PRO A 328 -1.36 -23.90 9.56
C PRO A 328 -0.98 -22.47 10.01
N ARG A 329 -1.11 -21.49 9.10
CA ARG A 329 -0.62 -20.11 9.27
C ARG A 329 -1.57 -19.16 10.00
N ILE A 330 -2.32 -19.70 10.95
CA ILE A 330 -3.39 -18.97 11.62
C ILE A 330 -2.84 -17.73 12.34
N ASP A 331 -1.70 -17.85 13.03
CA ASP A 331 -1.09 -16.73 13.75
C ASP A 331 -0.62 -15.61 12.79
N THR A 332 -0.13 -15.96 11.60
CA THR A 332 0.25 -14.98 10.56
C THR A 332 -0.98 -14.27 9.95
N CYS A 333 -2.08 -14.99 9.70
CA CYS A 333 -3.34 -14.36 9.24
C CYS A 333 -3.93 -13.43 10.30
N LEU A 334 -3.89 -13.85 11.57
CA LEU A 334 -4.34 -13.02 12.68
C LEU A 334 -3.42 -11.81 12.89
N CYS A 335 -2.12 -11.93 12.64
CA CYS A 335 -1.20 -10.80 12.56
C CYS A 335 -1.64 -9.81 11.48
N MET A 336 -1.96 -10.30 10.26
CA MET A 336 -2.44 -9.45 9.17
C MET A 336 -3.72 -8.68 9.56
N LEU A 337 -4.68 -9.36 10.20
CA LEU A 337 -5.95 -8.75 10.63
C LEU A 337 -5.77 -7.81 11.83
N LEU A 338 -5.18 -8.27 12.92
CA LEU A 338 -5.23 -7.57 14.21
C LEU A 338 -4.04 -6.63 14.46
N SER A 339 -2.92 -6.83 13.75
CA SER A 339 -1.73 -5.98 13.85
C SER A 339 -1.50 -5.15 12.58
N ILE A 340 -1.36 -5.75 11.40
CA ILE A 340 -1.01 -5.01 10.17
C ILE A 340 -2.14 -4.08 9.72
N THR A 341 -3.39 -4.58 9.70
CA THR A 341 -4.54 -3.78 9.29
C THR A 341 -4.82 -2.64 10.29
N THR A 342 -4.71 -2.88 11.60
CA THR A 342 -4.87 -1.84 12.62
C THR A 342 -3.77 -0.77 12.51
N LEU A 343 -2.52 -1.16 12.25
CA LEU A 343 -1.40 -0.23 12.02
C LEU A 343 -1.59 0.59 10.72
N ALA A 344 -2.12 -0.02 9.66
CA ALA A 344 -2.39 0.69 8.41
C ALA A 344 -3.47 1.76 8.60
N VAL A 345 -4.51 1.46 9.39
CA VAL A 345 -5.56 2.43 9.80
C VAL A 345 -4.97 3.50 10.71
N ALA A 346 -4.11 3.13 11.67
CA ALA A 346 -3.44 4.08 12.56
C ALA A 346 -2.61 5.10 11.77
N ASN A 347 -1.82 4.64 10.78
CA ASN A 347 -1.10 5.54 9.88
C ASN A 347 -2.06 6.52 9.20
N ILE A 348 -3.17 6.04 8.62
CA ILE A 348 -4.12 6.91 7.93
C ILE A 348 -4.75 7.96 8.85
N ILE A 349 -5.06 7.62 10.11
CA ILE A 349 -5.67 8.57 11.06
C ILE A 349 -4.63 9.59 11.55
N GLU A 350 -3.44 9.13 11.92
CA GLU A 350 -2.37 10.01 12.42
C GLU A 350 -1.90 11.04 11.39
N GLU A 351 -1.99 10.72 10.10
CA GLU A 351 -1.70 11.68 9.04
C GLU A 351 -2.66 12.87 9.03
N GLU A 352 -3.95 12.65 9.27
CA GLU A 352 -4.94 13.75 9.40
C GLU A 352 -4.68 14.53 10.70
N GLU A 353 -4.40 13.83 11.80
CA GLU A 353 -4.14 14.47 13.09
C GLU A 353 -2.81 15.26 13.08
N GLY A 354 -1.80 14.82 12.33
CA GLY A 354 -0.51 15.52 12.15
C GLY A 354 -0.63 16.79 11.31
N GLU A 355 -1.37 16.76 10.19
CA GLU A 355 -1.64 17.94 9.35
C GLU A 355 -2.32 19.06 10.15
N LEU A 356 -3.25 18.71 11.06
CA LEU A 356 -3.94 19.66 11.94
C LEU A 356 -3.04 20.29 13.02
N ILE A 357 -1.98 19.58 13.46
CA ILE A 357 -1.02 20.07 14.45
C ILE A 357 -0.06 21.08 13.81
N ASP A 358 0.44 20.79 12.61
CA ASP A 358 1.30 21.72 11.86
C ASP A 358 0.57 23.04 11.54
N GLU A 359 -0.72 22.99 11.18
CA GLU A 359 -1.55 24.20 10.97
C GLU A 359 -1.74 25.03 12.25
N THR A 360 -1.83 24.38 13.43
CA THR A 360 -2.04 25.09 14.69
C THR A 360 -0.75 25.69 15.26
N GLU A 361 0.42 25.08 15.05
CA GLU A 361 1.72 25.64 15.47
C GLU A 361 2.12 26.90 14.68
N HIS A 362 1.62 27.06 13.45
CA HIS A 362 1.86 28.26 12.63
C HIS A 362 0.92 29.44 12.92
N SER A 363 -0.07 29.28 13.82
CA SER A 363 -0.99 30.35 14.23
C SER A 363 -0.90 30.62 15.74
N PRO A 364 -0.23 31.72 16.19
CA PRO A 364 -0.01 31.97 17.61
C PRO A 364 -1.25 32.51 18.36
N ALA A 365 -2.42 32.55 17.73
CA ALA A 365 -3.62 33.14 18.30
C ALA A 365 -4.79 32.15 18.24
N ASN A 366 -4.87 31.24 19.21
CA ASN A 366 -6.11 30.73 19.84
C ASN A 366 -5.81 29.56 20.80
N GLN A 367 -5.23 29.86 21.96
CA GLN A 367 -5.20 28.93 23.10
C GLN A 367 -6.40 29.20 24.02
N LEU A 368 -7.61 28.80 23.63
CA LEU A 368 -8.71 28.69 24.57
C LEU A 368 -9.60 27.48 24.25
N LYS A 369 -9.31 26.37 24.95
CA LYS A 369 -10.19 25.23 25.27
C LYS A 369 -11.49 25.13 24.44
N GLU A 370 -11.38 24.61 23.23
CA GLU A 370 -12.49 23.91 22.59
C GLU A 370 -12.10 22.45 22.39
N LYS A 371 -13.02 21.55 22.71
CA LYS A 371 -12.88 20.10 22.48
C LYS A 371 -12.47 19.90 21.03
N GLN A 372 -11.21 19.51 20.82
CA GLN A 372 -10.66 19.19 19.51
C GLN A 372 -11.62 18.23 18.80
N GLY A 373 -12.26 18.70 17.72
CA GLY A 373 -13.22 17.91 16.98
C GLY A 373 -12.57 16.61 16.52
N LEU A 374 -13.25 15.49 16.72
CA LEU A 374 -12.77 14.18 16.26
C LEU A 374 -12.52 14.25 14.74
N GLY A 375 -11.31 13.90 14.28
CA GLY A 375 -10.96 13.91 12.85
C GLY A 375 -11.94 13.09 11.99
N LYS A 376 -12.15 13.50 10.73
CA LYS A 376 -13.14 12.87 9.85
C LYS A 376 -12.82 11.39 9.60
N ARG A 377 -11.53 11.02 9.55
CA ARG A 377 -11.08 9.62 9.39
C ARG A 377 -11.40 8.80 10.63
N ARG A 378 -11.15 9.33 11.83
CA ARG A 378 -11.46 8.64 13.11
C ARG A 378 -12.96 8.40 13.28
N GLN A 379 -13.80 9.38 12.90
CA GLN A 379 -15.25 9.18 12.87
C GLN A 379 -15.66 8.09 11.86
N GLY A 380 -15.03 8.08 10.68
CA GLY A 380 -15.24 7.04 9.68
C GLY A 380 -14.93 5.63 10.19
N LEU A 381 -13.86 5.47 10.98
CA LEU A 381 -13.50 4.20 11.62
C LEU A 381 -14.57 3.72 12.61
N ILE A 382 -15.07 4.61 13.47
CA ILE A 382 -16.13 4.29 14.44
C ILE A 382 -17.37 3.77 13.71
N THR A 383 -17.83 4.49 12.68
CA THR A 383 -19.00 4.09 11.90
C THR A 383 -18.77 2.75 11.18
N ALA A 384 -17.58 2.53 10.61
CA ALA A 384 -17.24 1.26 9.96
C ALA A 384 -17.30 0.07 10.94
N LEU A 385 -16.76 0.20 12.14
CA LEU A 385 -16.75 -0.87 13.16
C LEU A 385 -18.12 -1.08 13.80
N GLN A 386 -19.00 -0.09 13.80
CA GLN A 386 -20.40 -0.25 14.18
C GLN A 386 -21.16 -1.07 13.12
N LEU A 387 -21.05 -0.69 11.84
CA LEU A 387 -21.67 -1.40 10.71
C LEU A 387 -21.11 -2.82 10.51
N LEU A 388 -19.85 -3.04 10.88
CA LEU A 388 -19.25 -4.38 10.84
C LEU A 388 -20.03 -5.40 11.69
N GLY A 389 -20.71 -4.94 12.75
CA GLY A 389 -21.58 -5.77 13.58
C GLY A 389 -22.74 -6.42 12.82
N ASP A 390 -23.15 -5.87 11.68
CA ASP A 390 -24.25 -6.41 10.86
C ASP A 390 -23.83 -7.65 10.04
N TYR A 391 -22.53 -7.98 10.02
CA TYR A 391 -21.95 -9.09 9.24
C TYR A 391 -21.65 -10.32 10.11
N ASP A 392 -22.64 -10.83 10.84
CA ASP A 392 -22.46 -11.92 11.83
C ASP A 392 -21.76 -13.17 11.26
N SER A 393 -22.04 -13.54 10.01
CA SER A 393 -21.40 -14.70 9.35
C SER A 393 -19.89 -14.50 9.13
N LEU A 394 -19.42 -13.26 9.00
CA LEU A 394 -18.01 -12.92 8.85
C LEU A 394 -17.26 -12.78 10.19
N LEU A 395 -18.00 -12.72 11.30
CA LEU A 395 -17.44 -12.47 12.63
C LEU A 395 -17.27 -13.72 13.48
N THR A 396 -17.66 -14.89 12.98
CA THR A 396 -17.47 -16.18 13.66
C THR A 396 -15.98 -16.45 13.89
N PRO A 397 -15.54 -16.61 15.16
CA PRO A 397 -14.13 -16.83 15.48
C PRO A 397 -13.70 -18.25 15.15
N LEU A 398 -12.45 -18.42 14.69
CA LEU A 398 -11.83 -19.73 14.54
C LEU A 398 -11.71 -20.44 15.90
N GLN A 399 -11.79 -21.77 15.90
CA GLN A 399 -11.73 -22.60 17.12
C GLN A 399 -10.48 -22.33 17.98
N SER A 400 -9.36 -21.99 17.36
CA SER A 400 -8.10 -21.66 18.05
C SER A 400 -8.11 -20.29 18.76
N VAL A 401 -9.04 -19.41 18.40
CA VAL A 401 -9.11 -18.01 18.87
C VAL A 401 -10.37 -17.75 19.69
N THR A 402 -11.34 -18.68 19.72
CA THR A 402 -12.61 -18.54 20.46
C THR A 402 -12.39 -18.17 21.93
N SER A 403 -11.38 -18.76 22.58
CA SER A 403 -11.06 -18.44 23.98
C SER A 403 -10.65 -16.97 24.17
N VAL A 404 -9.83 -16.44 23.26
CA VAL A 404 -9.35 -15.05 23.31
C VAL A 404 -10.47 -14.07 22.95
N ALA A 405 -11.33 -14.44 21.99
CA ALA A 405 -12.52 -13.65 21.66
C ALA A 405 -13.50 -13.56 22.85
N ASN A 406 -13.73 -14.69 23.54
CA ASN A 406 -14.57 -14.71 24.74
C ASN A 406 -13.97 -13.87 25.89
N GLN A 407 -12.65 -13.87 26.05
CA GLN A 407 -11.96 -13.00 27.02
C GLN A 407 -12.17 -11.52 26.71
N ALA A 408 -12.06 -11.12 25.44
CA ALA A 408 -12.32 -9.74 25.01
C ALA A 408 -13.78 -9.32 25.29
N ALA A 409 -14.75 -10.21 25.01
CA ALA A 409 -16.15 -9.98 25.34
C ALA A 409 -16.39 -9.86 26.86
N ALA A 410 -15.81 -10.77 27.65
CA ALA A 410 -15.93 -10.73 29.11
C ALA A 410 -15.35 -9.44 29.69
N LYS A 411 -14.22 -8.96 29.17
CA LYS A 411 -13.61 -7.68 29.55
C LYS A 411 -14.56 -6.50 29.33
N ALA A 412 -15.22 -6.43 28.17
CA ALA A 412 -16.20 -5.40 27.88
C ALA A 412 -17.43 -5.49 28.80
N THR A 413 -17.96 -6.69 29.05
CA THR A 413 -19.11 -6.90 29.95
C THR A 413 -18.81 -6.48 31.40
N LEU A 414 -17.61 -6.80 31.90
CA LEU A 414 -17.18 -6.43 33.25
C LEU A 414 -17.00 -4.91 33.39
N PHE A 415 -16.49 -4.24 32.35
CA PHE A 415 -16.37 -2.78 32.34
C PHE A 415 -17.74 -2.09 32.38
N VAL A 416 -18.70 -2.55 31.56
CA VAL A 416 -20.06 -1.98 31.51
C VAL A 416 -20.83 -2.21 32.81
N SER A 417 -20.58 -3.33 33.51
CA SER A 417 -21.23 -3.66 34.79
C SER A 417 -20.67 -2.91 36.01
N GLY A 418 -19.69 -2.02 35.83
CA GLY A 418 -19.20 -1.11 36.88
C GLY A 418 -18.35 -1.79 37.96
N VAL A 419 -17.86 -3.01 37.72
CA VAL A 419 -16.87 -3.65 38.60
C VAL A 419 -15.55 -2.90 38.44
N GLY A 420 -15.08 -2.24 39.50
CA GLY A 420 -14.03 -1.23 39.44
C GLY A 420 -12.76 -1.64 38.70
N SER A 421 -12.42 -0.88 37.66
CA SER A 421 -11.23 -0.99 36.78
C SER A 421 -9.88 -0.71 37.48
N SER A 422 -9.81 -0.72 38.81
CA SER A 422 -8.60 -0.39 39.57
C SER A 422 -7.79 -1.63 39.93
N ASN A 423 -7.37 -2.39 38.93
CA ASN A 423 -6.14 -3.20 38.89
C ASN A 423 -6.22 -4.20 37.73
N SER A 424 -5.06 -4.55 37.18
CA SER A 424 -4.80 -5.53 36.12
C SER A 424 -5.14 -7.00 36.48
N TYR A 425 -6.23 -7.23 37.23
CA TYR A 425 -6.62 -8.54 37.76
C TYR A 425 -7.43 -9.41 36.77
N TYR A 426 -7.79 -8.88 35.60
CA TYR A 426 -8.74 -9.54 34.69
C TYR A 426 -8.10 -10.46 33.65
N GLU A 427 -6.77 -10.45 33.50
CA GLU A 427 -6.05 -11.20 32.46
C GLU A 427 -5.80 -12.68 32.80
N SER A 428 -5.89 -13.06 34.08
CA SER A 428 -5.58 -14.42 34.55
C SER A 428 -6.82 -15.23 34.94
N MET A 429 -7.93 -15.03 34.24
CA MET A 429 -9.17 -15.75 34.52
C MET A 429 -9.17 -17.09 33.78
N SER A 430 -9.13 -18.19 34.53
CA SER A 430 -9.17 -19.56 34.00
C SER A 430 -10.49 -19.81 33.28
N MET A 431 -10.49 -20.62 32.21
CA MET A 431 -11.73 -20.96 31.47
C MET A 431 -12.83 -21.55 32.38
N ASN A 432 -12.43 -22.19 33.48
CA ASN A 432 -13.36 -22.79 34.45
C ASN A 432 -14.05 -21.75 35.35
N ASP A 433 -13.55 -20.51 35.41
CA ASP A 433 -14.05 -19.44 36.29
C ASP A 433 -14.82 -18.35 35.53
N MET A 434 -14.98 -18.49 34.20
CA MET A 434 -15.59 -17.49 33.35
C MET A 434 -17.13 -17.64 33.32
N PRO A 435 -17.92 -16.55 33.30
CA PRO A 435 -19.37 -16.64 33.17
C PRO A 435 -19.72 -17.42 31.90
N ILE A 436 -20.63 -18.39 32.01
CA ILE A 436 -21.05 -19.31 30.93
C ILE A 436 -21.66 -18.56 29.73
N ASP A 437 -22.03 -17.27 29.91
CA ASP A 437 -22.79 -16.47 28.95
C ASP A 437 -21.98 -15.46 28.10
N CYS A 438 -20.64 -15.40 28.21
CA CYS A 438 -19.81 -14.47 27.41
C CYS A 438 -19.32 -15.09 26.09
N SER A 439 -20.15 -15.09 25.05
CA SER A 439 -19.76 -15.50 23.68
C SER A 439 -19.19 -14.32 22.88
N GLY A 440 -17.87 -14.30 22.69
CA GLY A 440 -17.16 -13.30 21.90
C GLY A 440 -17.03 -13.69 20.43
N ASN A 441 -16.87 -12.67 19.58
CA ASN A 441 -16.69 -12.80 18.13
C ASN A 441 -15.47 -11.98 17.66
N MET A 442 -15.10 -12.07 16.37
CA MET A 442 -13.91 -11.38 15.82
C MET A 442 -13.96 -9.86 15.97
N ARG A 443 -15.16 -9.26 16.02
CA ARG A 443 -15.33 -7.81 16.22
C ARG A 443 -14.82 -7.36 17.59
N HIS A 444 -14.97 -8.19 18.63
CA HIS A 444 -14.42 -7.89 19.96
C HIS A 444 -12.90 -7.77 19.91
N LEU A 445 -12.21 -8.65 19.19
CA LEU A 445 -10.75 -8.61 19.03
C LEU A 445 -10.29 -7.40 18.23
N ILE A 446 -10.99 -7.04 17.15
CA ILE A 446 -10.68 -5.85 16.35
C ILE A 446 -10.83 -4.58 17.19
N VAL A 447 -11.92 -4.48 17.96
CA VAL A 447 -12.16 -3.32 18.84
C VAL A 447 -11.09 -3.25 19.94
N GLU A 448 -10.76 -4.35 20.60
CA GLU A 448 -9.65 -4.39 21.57
C GLU A 448 -8.33 -3.95 20.95
N ALA A 449 -8.01 -4.40 19.73
CA ALA A 449 -6.78 -4.02 19.05
C ALA A 449 -6.75 -2.53 18.66
N CYS A 450 -7.91 -1.93 18.37
CA CYS A 450 -8.04 -0.50 18.13
C CYS A 450 -7.94 0.33 19.43
N ILE A 451 -8.52 -0.15 20.54
CA ILE A 451 -8.41 0.50 21.86
C ILE A 451 -6.95 0.50 22.32
N ALA A 452 -6.26 -0.64 22.21
CA ALA A 452 -4.86 -0.76 22.62
C ALA A 452 -3.90 0.18 21.86
N ARG A 453 -4.29 0.62 20.66
CA ARG A 453 -3.53 1.56 19.82
C ARG A 453 -4.03 3.01 19.91
N ASN A 454 -4.89 3.32 20.88
CA ASN A 454 -5.52 4.65 21.05
C ASN A 454 -6.30 5.14 19.81
N LEU A 455 -6.79 4.21 18.96
CA LEU A 455 -7.66 4.54 17.83
C LEU A 455 -9.11 4.72 18.29
N LEU A 456 -9.51 3.94 19.31
CA LEU A 456 -10.80 4.01 19.99
C LEU A 456 -10.60 4.21 21.49
N ASP A 457 -11.62 4.76 22.13
CA ASP A 457 -11.74 4.81 23.59
C ASP A 457 -12.65 3.66 24.08
N THR A 458 -12.56 3.35 25.37
CA THR A 458 -13.41 2.39 26.11
C THR A 458 -14.91 2.67 26.00
N SER A 459 -15.30 3.86 25.53
CA SER A 459 -16.68 4.18 25.14
C SER A 459 -17.24 3.22 24.08
N ALA A 460 -16.39 2.55 23.28
CA ALA A 460 -16.80 1.54 22.31
C ALA A 460 -17.53 0.34 22.96
N TYR A 461 -17.26 0.05 24.24
CA TYR A 461 -17.95 -1.04 24.97
C TYR A 461 -19.46 -0.79 25.15
N PHE A 462 -19.90 0.47 25.06
CA PHE A 462 -21.30 0.85 25.17
C PHE A 462 -22.04 0.88 23.82
N TRP A 463 -21.40 0.46 22.72
CA TRP A 463 -22.07 0.40 21.43
C TRP A 463 -23.26 -0.59 21.45
N PRO A 464 -24.40 -0.23 20.83
CA PRO A 464 -25.56 -1.12 20.76
C PRO A 464 -25.18 -2.49 20.20
N GLY A 465 -25.60 -3.56 20.87
CA GLY A 465 -25.32 -4.94 20.46
C GLY A 465 -23.85 -5.39 20.57
N PHE A 466 -22.95 -4.56 21.11
CA PHE A 466 -21.55 -4.96 21.34
C PHE A 466 -21.41 -5.89 22.56
N VAL A 467 -22.13 -5.63 23.65
CA VAL A 467 -22.21 -6.52 24.82
C VAL A 467 -23.64 -7.07 24.95
N ILE A 468 -23.77 -8.39 25.10
CA ILE A 468 -25.06 -9.03 25.42
C ILE A 468 -25.31 -8.88 26.92
N ALA A 469 -26.10 -7.87 27.30
CA ALA A 469 -26.38 -7.55 28.71
C ALA A 469 -27.33 -8.57 29.36
N HIS A 470 -26.83 -9.75 29.74
CA HIS A 470 -27.59 -10.76 30.49
C HIS A 470 -26.78 -11.34 31.65
N SER A 471 -26.28 -10.51 32.58
CA SER A 471 -25.75 -11.06 33.83
C SER A 471 -25.76 -10.05 34.98
N ASN A 472 -26.81 -10.09 35.80
CA ASN A 472 -26.83 -9.47 37.14
C ASN A 472 -26.15 -10.37 38.20
N GLN A 473 -25.43 -11.42 37.79
CA GLN A 473 -24.75 -12.33 38.71
C GLN A 473 -23.25 -12.06 38.70
N ILE A 474 -22.77 -11.41 39.76
CA ILE A 474 -21.35 -11.21 40.06
C ILE A 474 -20.78 -12.57 40.53
N PRO A 475 -19.80 -13.19 39.85
CA PRO A 475 -19.15 -14.38 40.37
C PRO A 475 -18.27 -13.96 41.57
N ARG A 476 -18.77 -14.18 42.79
CA ARG A 476 -17.94 -14.18 44.01
C ARG A 476 -17.34 -15.58 44.18
N GLY A 477 -16.33 -15.90 43.38
CA GLY A 477 -15.48 -17.08 43.52
C GLY A 477 -14.06 -16.67 43.91
N VAL A 478 -13.51 -17.30 44.94
CA VAL A 478 -12.13 -17.06 45.44
C VAL A 478 -11.13 -17.39 44.33
N LEU A 479 -10.61 -16.36 43.64
CA LEU A 479 -9.57 -16.49 42.61
C LEU A 479 -8.26 -16.96 43.27
N GLY A 480 -7.82 -18.18 42.98
CA GLY A 480 -6.44 -18.58 43.21
C GLY A 480 -5.52 -17.73 42.32
N GLN A 481 -4.72 -16.84 42.90
CA GLN A 481 -3.77 -16.03 42.14
C GLN A 481 -2.71 -16.95 41.50
N LYS A 482 -2.85 -17.21 40.20
CA LYS A 482 -1.72 -17.70 39.41
C LYS A 482 -0.74 -16.54 39.20
N PRO A 483 0.57 -16.72 39.43
CA PRO A 483 1.56 -15.70 39.12
C PRO A 483 1.56 -15.41 37.60
N GLY A 484 1.46 -14.14 37.21
CA GLY A 484 1.39 -13.69 35.81
C GLY A 484 2.00 -12.30 35.60
N TRP A 485 1.64 -11.61 34.51
CA TRP A 485 2.16 -10.29 34.14
C TRP A 485 2.04 -9.24 35.26
N SER A 486 0.91 -9.23 35.98
CA SER A 486 0.69 -8.33 37.11
C SER A 486 1.66 -8.56 38.29
N SER A 487 2.03 -9.81 38.57
CA SER A 487 3.03 -10.15 39.59
C SER A 487 4.43 -9.69 39.17
N LEU A 488 4.79 -9.91 37.90
CA LEU A 488 6.04 -9.40 37.33
C LEU A 488 6.12 -7.88 37.47
N MET A 489 5.06 -7.14 37.12
CA MET A 489 5.01 -5.68 37.26
C MET A 489 5.19 -5.21 38.71
N LYS A 490 4.69 -5.98 39.69
CA LYS A 490 4.91 -5.76 41.14
C LYS A 490 6.31 -6.14 41.64
N GLY A 491 7.18 -6.68 40.78
CA GLY A 491 8.58 -6.98 41.09
C GLY A 491 8.86 -8.39 41.61
N SER A 492 7.95 -9.35 41.41
CA SER A 492 8.22 -10.74 41.78
C SER A 492 9.33 -11.37 40.91
N PRO A 493 10.19 -12.25 41.46
CA PRO A 493 11.27 -12.90 40.71
C PRO A 493 10.74 -13.93 39.69
N LEU A 494 11.49 -14.15 38.61
CA LEU A 494 11.18 -15.09 37.51
C LEU A 494 11.31 -16.56 37.93
N THR A 495 10.32 -17.08 38.66
CA THR A 495 10.22 -18.52 38.97
C THR A 495 9.82 -19.34 37.73
N PRO A 496 10.18 -20.65 37.62
CA PRO A 496 9.82 -21.47 36.45
C PRO A 496 8.33 -21.53 36.13
N SER A 497 7.47 -21.53 37.17
CA SER A 497 6.01 -21.48 37.01
C SER A 497 5.54 -20.15 36.39
N MET A 498 6.16 -19.03 36.80
CA MET A 498 5.88 -17.72 36.23
C MET A 498 6.38 -17.63 34.78
N ILE A 499 7.58 -18.14 34.49
CA ILE A 499 8.14 -18.19 33.12
C ILE A 499 7.19 -18.95 32.19
N ASN A 500 6.76 -20.16 32.56
CA ASN A 500 5.84 -20.95 31.75
C ASN A 500 4.50 -20.23 31.49
N THR A 501 4.01 -19.48 32.49
CA THR A 501 2.78 -18.69 32.34
C THR A 501 3.00 -17.52 31.37
N LEU A 502 4.06 -16.73 31.55
CA LEU A 502 4.40 -15.58 30.70
C LEU A 502 4.74 -15.99 29.25
N VAL A 503 5.34 -17.16 29.05
CA VAL A 503 5.58 -17.72 27.71
C VAL A 503 4.27 -18.12 27.02
N ALA A 504 3.26 -18.57 27.78
CA ALA A 504 1.98 -19.03 27.24
C ALA A 504 0.94 -17.91 27.04
N THR A 505 1.06 -16.80 27.77
CA THR A 505 0.12 -15.67 27.73
C THR A 505 0.77 -14.41 27.16
N PRO A 506 0.22 -13.76 26.11
CA PRO A 506 0.80 -12.53 25.57
C PRO A 506 0.68 -11.37 26.59
N ALA A 507 1.63 -10.44 26.56
CA ALA A 507 1.51 -9.19 27.30
C ALA A 507 0.39 -8.32 26.72
N SER A 508 -0.24 -7.52 27.57
CA SER A 508 -1.37 -6.68 27.18
C SER A 508 -0.98 -5.23 26.89
N SER A 509 0.21 -4.82 27.35
CA SER A 509 0.66 -3.44 27.25
C SER A 509 2.17 -3.32 26.97
N LEU A 510 2.58 -2.18 26.41
CA LEU A 510 3.99 -1.88 26.13
C LEU A 510 4.88 -1.90 27.39
N PRO A 511 4.48 -1.33 28.55
CA PRO A 511 5.32 -1.33 29.76
C PRO A 511 5.69 -2.73 30.27
N GLU A 512 4.81 -3.71 30.07
CA GLU A 512 5.07 -5.10 30.48
C GLU A 512 6.21 -5.72 29.66
N ILE A 513 6.23 -5.48 28.35
CA ILE A 513 7.31 -5.94 27.48
C ILE A 513 8.58 -5.14 27.71
N GLU A 514 8.49 -3.82 27.92
CA GLU A 514 9.64 -2.98 28.27
C GLU A 514 10.33 -3.52 29.53
N LYS A 515 9.57 -3.92 30.55
CA LYS A 515 10.12 -4.54 31.76
C LYS A 515 10.85 -5.86 31.47
N VAL A 516 10.30 -6.73 30.61
CA VAL A 516 10.98 -7.97 30.22
C VAL A 516 12.25 -7.67 29.43
N TYR A 517 12.21 -6.67 28.54
CA TYR A 517 13.38 -6.22 27.79
C TYR A 517 14.48 -5.66 28.72
N GLU A 518 14.12 -4.86 29.72
CA GLU A 518 15.06 -4.36 30.74
C GLU A 518 15.74 -5.50 31.51
N ILE A 519 14.99 -6.54 31.87
CA ILE A 519 15.54 -7.76 32.48
C ILE A 519 16.49 -8.48 31.51
N ALA A 520 16.14 -8.56 30.21
CA ALA A 520 17.00 -9.18 29.20
C ALA A 520 18.33 -8.43 28.98
N VAL A 521 18.39 -7.12 29.27
CA VAL A 521 19.62 -6.32 29.15
C VAL A 521 20.43 -6.32 30.44
N SER A 522 19.77 -6.09 31.58
CA SER A 522 20.43 -5.80 32.87
C SER A 522 20.43 -6.94 33.89
N GLY A 523 19.63 -7.99 33.67
CA GLY A 523 19.48 -9.12 34.59
C GLY A 523 20.70 -10.07 34.67
N SER A 524 20.61 -11.05 35.56
CA SER A 524 21.55 -12.18 35.62
C SER A 524 21.46 -13.07 34.36
N ASN A 525 22.46 -13.91 34.11
CA ASN A 525 22.47 -14.77 32.91
C ASN A 525 21.21 -15.65 32.80
N ASP A 526 20.73 -16.19 33.92
CA ASP A 526 19.53 -17.02 33.97
C ASP A 526 18.26 -16.20 33.71
N GLU A 527 18.16 -15.01 34.30
CA GLU A 527 17.06 -14.08 34.06
C GLU A 527 17.03 -13.57 32.62
N LYS A 528 18.21 -13.35 32.01
CA LYS A 528 18.33 -12.96 30.60
C LYS A 528 17.82 -14.06 29.67
N ILE A 529 18.18 -15.32 29.94
CA ILE A 529 17.69 -16.49 29.19
C ILE A 529 16.16 -16.62 29.36
N ALA A 530 15.65 -16.48 30.59
CA ALA A 530 14.23 -16.50 30.87
C ALA A 530 13.47 -15.38 30.14
N ALA A 531 13.99 -14.15 30.19
CA ALA A 531 13.40 -13.00 29.50
C ALA A 531 13.40 -13.17 27.97
N ALA A 532 14.50 -13.67 27.38
CA ALA A 532 14.57 -14.00 25.96
C ALA A 532 13.52 -15.07 25.56
N THR A 533 13.32 -16.07 26.42
CA THR A 533 12.31 -17.13 26.23
C THR A 533 10.89 -16.54 26.29
N ILE A 534 10.61 -15.63 27.22
CA ILE A 534 9.31 -14.94 27.35
C ILE A 534 9.02 -14.08 26.12
N LEU A 535 10.01 -13.31 25.63
CA LEU A 535 9.85 -12.48 24.43
C LEU A 535 9.56 -13.32 23.19
N CYS A 536 10.18 -14.50 23.06
CA CYS A 536 9.93 -15.45 21.97
C CYS A 536 8.66 -16.30 22.17
N GLY A 537 7.89 -16.06 23.24
CA GLY A 537 6.66 -16.77 23.58
C GLY A 537 5.42 -16.18 22.92
N ALA A 538 4.27 -16.30 23.61
CA ALA A 538 2.98 -15.89 23.10
C ALA A 538 2.89 -14.39 22.71
N SER A 539 3.68 -13.51 23.33
CA SER A 539 3.72 -12.08 22.96
C SER A 539 4.19 -11.84 21.52
N LEU A 540 5.03 -12.71 20.98
CA LEU A 540 5.51 -12.63 19.59
C LEU A 540 4.44 -13.07 18.57
N PHE A 541 3.68 -14.11 18.89
CA PHE A 541 2.73 -14.73 17.95
C PHE A 541 1.29 -14.19 18.11
N ARG A 542 0.89 -13.90 19.35
CA ARG A 542 -0.49 -13.56 19.74
C ARG A 542 -0.61 -12.23 20.47
N GLY A 543 0.50 -11.53 20.71
CA GLY A 543 0.51 -10.17 21.24
C GLY A 543 0.23 -9.13 20.18
N TRP A 544 -0.88 -9.23 19.43
CA TRP A 544 -1.14 -8.44 18.22
C TRP A 544 -1.09 -6.91 18.44
N ASN A 545 -1.26 -6.44 19.68
CA ASN A 545 -1.25 -5.02 20.05
C ASN A 545 0.15 -4.43 20.23
N ILE A 546 1.13 -5.28 20.51
CA ILE A 546 2.50 -4.94 20.88
C ILE A 546 3.53 -5.67 20.01
N GLN A 547 3.07 -6.40 19.00
CA GLN A 547 3.87 -7.33 18.21
C GLN A 547 5.04 -6.63 17.53
N GLU A 548 4.80 -5.45 16.95
CA GLU A 548 5.83 -4.61 16.33
C GLU A 548 6.96 -4.22 17.29
N GLN A 549 6.63 -3.96 18.56
CA GLN A 549 7.60 -3.59 19.60
C GLN A 549 8.36 -4.82 20.10
N THR A 550 7.66 -5.92 20.37
CA THR A 550 8.26 -7.21 20.78
C THR A 550 9.30 -7.67 19.76
N VAL A 551 8.97 -7.61 18.47
CA VAL A 551 9.90 -8.00 17.39
C VAL A 551 11.11 -7.07 17.34
N LEU A 552 10.93 -5.75 17.47
CA LEU A 552 12.04 -4.80 17.51
C LEU A 552 12.95 -5.01 18.71
N PHE A 553 12.39 -5.30 19.90
CA PHE A 553 13.19 -5.65 21.08
C PHE A 553 14.00 -6.93 20.87
N ILE A 554 13.43 -7.96 20.24
CA ILE A 554 14.16 -9.18 19.89
C ILE A 554 15.31 -8.87 18.92
N ILE A 555 15.07 -8.12 17.85
CA ILE A 555 16.12 -7.71 16.90
C ILE A 555 17.23 -6.94 17.63
N LYS A 556 16.87 -6.04 18.55
CA LYS A 556 17.83 -5.27 19.33
C LYS A 556 18.67 -6.17 20.25
N LEU A 557 18.07 -7.18 20.89
CA LEU A 557 18.78 -8.16 21.72
C LEU A 557 19.74 -9.05 20.91
N LEU A 558 19.50 -9.26 19.62
CA LEU A 558 20.47 -9.92 18.71
C LEU A 558 21.72 -9.07 18.45
N SER A 559 21.67 -7.77 18.74
CA SER A 559 22.78 -6.83 18.64
C SER A 559 23.14 -6.22 20.01
N PRO A 560 23.63 -7.03 20.96
CA PRO A 560 23.89 -6.57 22.32
C PRO A 560 25.02 -5.51 22.35
N PRO A 561 24.90 -4.49 23.23
CA PRO A 561 25.94 -3.47 23.37
C PRO A 561 27.24 -4.09 23.90
N VAL A 562 28.37 -3.46 23.59
CA VAL A 562 29.68 -3.87 24.10
C VAL A 562 29.70 -3.62 25.63
N PRO A 563 30.01 -4.62 26.47
CA PRO A 563 30.10 -4.44 27.92
C PRO A 563 31.20 -3.42 28.28
N SER A 564 30.97 -2.59 29.30
CA SER A 564 31.94 -1.57 29.76
C SER A 564 33.28 -2.16 30.21
N ASP A 565 33.25 -3.40 30.70
CA ASP A 565 34.41 -4.10 31.28
C ASP A 565 35.12 -5.00 30.24
N TYR A 566 34.73 -4.89 28.97
CA TYR A 566 35.25 -5.75 27.91
C TYR A 566 36.67 -5.33 27.51
N SER A 567 37.64 -6.17 27.81
CA SER A 567 39.06 -6.01 27.44
C SER A 567 39.63 -7.22 26.68
N GLY A 568 38.77 -8.17 26.28
CA GLY A 568 39.17 -9.42 25.64
C GLY A 568 39.55 -9.27 24.16
N SER A 569 40.39 -10.17 23.66
CA SER A 569 40.76 -10.28 22.24
C SER A 569 39.72 -10.96 21.36
N GLU A 570 38.76 -11.67 21.96
CA GLU A 570 37.67 -12.33 21.24
C GLU A 570 36.54 -11.33 20.92
N SER A 571 35.39 -11.79 20.41
CA SER A 571 34.22 -10.91 20.27
C SER A 571 33.36 -10.97 21.54
N HIS A 572 32.83 -9.83 21.97
CA HIS A 572 31.88 -9.77 23.09
C HIS A 572 30.63 -10.61 22.85
N LEU A 573 30.27 -10.92 21.60
CA LEU A 573 29.11 -11.76 21.27
C LEU A 573 29.23 -13.19 21.82
N ILE A 574 30.45 -13.70 22.02
CA ILE A 574 30.67 -15.07 22.51
C ILE A 574 30.12 -15.23 23.94
N SER A 575 30.23 -14.21 24.80
CA SER A 575 29.63 -14.26 26.15
C SER A 575 28.09 -14.27 26.13
N TYR A 576 27.47 -13.82 25.05
CA TYR A 576 26.01 -13.81 24.87
C TYR A 576 25.47 -15.06 24.16
N ALA A 577 26.32 -16.07 23.87
CA ALA A 577 25.94 -17.26 23.10
C ALA A 577 24.64 -17.95 23.57
N PRO A 578 24.38 -18.16 24.88
CA PRO A 578 23.14 -18.79 25.33
C PRO A 578 21.88 -17.97 25.00
N ILE A 579 21.93 -16.66 25.22
CA ILE A 579 20.80 -15.75 24.95
C ILE A 579 20.55 -15.67 23.45
N LEU A 580 21.61 -15.49 22.65
CA LEU A 580 21.52 -15.47 21.19
C LEU A 580 20.93 -16.78 20.66
N ASN A 581 21.36 -17.93 21.18
CA ASN A 581 20.81 -19.22 20.75
C ASN A 581 19.31 -19.34 21.02
N VAL A 582 18.84 -18.91 22.20
CA VAL A 582 17.41 -18.92 22.55
C VAL A 582 16.62 -18.01 21.62
N LEU A 583 17.10 -16.79 21.36
CA LEU A 583 16.43 -15.85 20.45
C LEU A 583 16.37 -16.40 19.02
N LEU A 584 17.51 -16.88 18.50
CA LEU A 584 17.61 -17.44 17.14
C LEU A 584 16.68 -18.62 16.94
N VAL A 585 16.61 -19.53 17.92
CA VAL A 585 15.68 -20.66 17.88
C VAL A 585 14.22 -20.20 17.98
N GLY A 586 13.95 -19.20 18.83
CA GLY A 586 12.60 -18.65 19.03
C GLY A 586 12.02 -18.00 17.78
N ILE A 587 12.83 -17.30 17.00
CA ILE A 587 12.38 -16.62 15.76
C ILE A 587 12.54 -17.45 14.49
N ALA A 588 13.05 -18.69 14.58
CA ALA A 588 13.31 -19.53 13.42
C ALA A 588 12.05 -20.18 12.81
N SER A 589 10.85 -20.01 13.39
CA SER A 589 9.63 -20.58 12.78
C SER A 589 9.28 -19.91 11.45
N VAL A 590 8.51 -20.59 10.61
CA VAL A 590 8.03 -20.01 9.33
C VAL A 590 7.12 -18.81 9.59
N ASP A 591 6.19 -18.94 10.54
CA ASP A 591 5.30 -17.84 10.92
C ASP A 591 6.05 -16.62 11.44
N CYS A 592 7.10 -16.79 12.25
CA CYS A 592 7.85 -15.65 12.77
C CYS A 592 8.56 -14.88 11.64
N VAL A 593 9.21 -15.58 10.70
CA VAL A 593 9.83 -14.93 9.53
C VAL A 593 8.79 -14.19 8.70
N GLN A 594 7.59 -14.75 8.54
CA GLN A 594 6.51 -14.07 7.84
C GLN A 594 5.99 -12.85 8.61
N ILE A 595 5.79 -12.94 9.92
CA ILE A 595 5.42 -11.81 10.78
C ILE A 595 6.45 -10.68 10.66
N LEU A 596 7.75 -11.00 10.74
CA LEU A 596 8.86 -10.06 10.51
C LEU A 596 8.80 -9.41 9.13
N SER A 597 8.45 -10.20 8.10
CA SER A 597 8.26 -9.74 6.72
C SER A 597 7.08 -8.77 6.61
N LEU A 598 5.93 -9.11 7.19
CA LEU A 598 4.73 -8.26 7.19
C LEU A 598 5.00 -6.89 7.85
N HIS A 599 5.75 -6.88 8.95
CA HIS A 599 6.18 -5.64 9.61
C HIS A 599 7.28 -4.89 8.84
N GLY A 600 7.93 -5.51 7.85
CA GLY A 600 9.01 -4.93 7.05
C GLY A 600 10.35 -4.85 7.78
N LEU A 601 10.57 -5.71 8.77
CA LEU A 601 11.74 -5.72 9.66
C LEU A 601 12.86 -6.67 9.20
N VAL A 602 12.65 -7.40 8.11
CA VAL A 602 13.62 -8.33 7.51
C VAL A 602 14.99 -7.69 7.24
N PRO A 603 15.10 -6.47 6.67
CA PRO A 603 16.40 -5.81 6.49
C PRO A 603 17.15 -5.52 7.79
N LEU A 604 16.42 -5.18 8.87
CA LEU A 604 17.02 -4.95 10.19
C LEU A 604 17.49 -6.26 10.82
N LEU A 605 16.69 -7.32 10.71
CA LEU A 605 17.08 -8.66 11.16
C LEU A 605 18.33 -9.17 10.41
N ALA A 606 18.40 -8.98 9.09
CA ALA A 606 19.58 -9.35 8.30
C ALA A 606 20.84 -8.63 8.83
N GLY A 607 20.75 -7.32 9.09
CA GLY A 607 21.85 -6.54 9.67
C GLY A 607 22.29 -7.01 11.07
N ALA A 608 21.37 -7.57 11.87
CA ALA A 608 21.71 -8.14 13.18
C ALA A 608 22.30 -9.56 13.09
N LEU A 609 21.89 -10.34 12.10
CA LEU A 609 22.36 -11.73 11.91
C LEU A 609 23.76 -11.83 11.27
N MET A 610 24.13 -10.90 10.40
CA MET A 610 25.44 -10.93 9.71
C MET A 610 26.63 -10.89 10.69
N PRO A 611 26.70 -10.00 11.70
CA PRO A 611 27.75 -10.02 12.71
C PRO A 611 27.81 -11.34 13.50
N ILE A 612 26.65 -11.91 13.86
CA ILE A 612 26.58 -13.20 14.57
C ILE A 612 27.18 -14.31 13.71
N CYS A 613 26.83 -14.36 12.41
CA CYS A 613 27.37 -15.35 11.49
C CYS A 613 28.89 -15.20 11.31
N GLU A 614 29.37 -13.96 11.15
CA GLU A 614 30.81 -13.68 10.97
C GLU A 614 31.63 -14.16 12.18
N VAL A 615 31.19 -13.83 13.40
CA VAL A 615 31.87 -14.20 14.65
C VAL A 615 31.78 -15.69 14.93
N PHE A 616 30.58 -16.26 15.07
CA PHE A 616 30.42 -17.66 15.47
C PHE A 616 30.88 -18.65 14.40
N GLY A 617 30.83 -18.25 13.12
CA GLY A 617 31.36 -19.07 12.04
C GLY A 617 32.89 -19.13 12.01
N SER A 618 33.57 -18.12 12.57
CA SER A 618 35.03 -18.04 12.67
C SER A 618 35.58 -18.66 13.95
N SER A 619 34.74 -18.87 14.96
CA SER A 619 35.14 -19.45 16.25
C SER A 619 35.40 -20.97 16.15
N VAL A 620 36.46 -21.43 16.83
CA VAL A 620 36.77 -22.86 16.96
C VAL A 620 35.85 -23.48 18.03
N PRO A 621 35.33 -24.72 17.85
CA PRO A 621 34.35 -25.33 18.76
C PRO A 621 34.80 -25.63 20.20
N LYS A 622 35.96 -25.14 20.65
CA LYS A 622 36.55 -25.42 21.97
C LYS A 622 35.85 -24.69 23.13
N VAL A 623 35.10 -23.63 22.84
CA VAL A 623 34.35 -22.85 23.83
C VAL A 623 32.89 -23.32 23.81
N SER A 624 32.51 -24.18 24.76
CA SER A 624 31.10 -24.52 25.02
C SER A 624 30.57 -23.67 26.18
N SER A 625 29.41 -23.03 25.98
CA SER A 625 28.68 -22.37 27.06
C SER A 625 27.57 -23.29 27.55
N THR A 626 27.51 -23.58 28.84
CA THR A 626 26.52 -24.50 29.42
C THR A 626 25.23 -23.74 29.77
N PHE A 627 24.07 -24.28 29.37
CA PHE A 627 22.78 -23.84 29.88
C PHE A 627 22.65 -24.16 31.39
N PRO A 628 21.73 -23.50 32.12
CA PRO A 628 21.42 -23.85 33.51
C PRO A 628 20.92 -25.29 33.69
N SER A 629 20.43 -25.91 32.61
CA SER A 629 19.99 -27.32 32.53
C SER A 629 21.14 -28.33 32.40
N GLY A 630 22.38 -27.87 32.17
CA GLY A 630 23.54 -28.74 31.91
C GLY A 630 23.81 -29.04 30.43
N GLU A 631 23.00 -28.53 29.49
CA GLU A 631 23.22 -28.72 28.04
C GLU A 631 24.35 -27.81 27.52
N GLU A 632 25.32 -28.37 26.79
CA GLU A 632 26.41 -27.61 26.16
C GLU A 632 25.97 -26.99 24.81
N ILE A 633 26.13 -25.67 24.68
CA ILE A 633 25.92 -24.95 23.43
C ILE A 633 27.26 -24.83 22.71
N SER A 634 27.32 -25.35 21.48
CA SER A 634 28.49 -25.18 20.62
C SER A 634 28.39 -23.92 19.76
N CYS A 635 29.54 -23.32 19.41
CA CYS A 635 29.60 -22.22 18.44
C CYS A 635 28.97 -22.61 17.08
N HIS A 636 29.12 -23.87 16.66
CA HIS A 636 28.48 -24.41 15.45
C HIS A 636 26.95 -24.38 15.50
N ALA A 637 26.34 -24.61 16.67
CA ALA A 637 24.89 -24.55 16.83
C ALA A 637 24.37 -23.11 16.69
N VAL A 638 25.02 -22.14 17.35
CA VAL A 638 24.66 -20.72 17.26
C VAL A 638 24.84 -20.21 15.83
N PHE A 639 25.99 -20.49 15.22
CA PHE A 639 26.25 -20.19 13.82
C PHE A 639 25.19 -20.80 12.90
N SER A 640 24.86 -22.07 13.08
CA SER A 640 23.90 -22.76 12.22
C SER A 640 22.50 -22.20 12.31
N ASN A 641 22.03 -21.86 13.52
CA ASN A 641 20.72 -21.21 13.70
C ASN A 641 20.71 -19.82 13.07
N ALA A 642 21.75 -19.01 13.27
CA ALA A 642 21.87 -17.67 12.69
C ALA A 642 21.95 -17.70 11.16
N PHE A 643 22.83 -18.54 10.62
CA PHE A 643 23.07 -18.64 9.18
C PHE A 643 21.87 -19.22 8.44
N SER A 644 21.22 -20.26 8.98
CA SER A 644 19.99 -20.82 8.39
C SER A 644 18.85 -19.81 8.35
N LEU A 645 18.73 -18.97 9.39
CA LEU A 645 17.76 -17.89 9.40
C LEU A 645 18.12 -16.80 8.39
N LEU A 646 19.40 -16.41 8.32
CA LEU A 646 19.92 -15.38 7.42
C LEU A 646 19.65 -15.73 5.95
N VAL A 647 20.01 -16.94 5.51
CA VAL A 647 19.83 -17.37 4.10
C VAL A 647 18.34 -17.46 3.71
N ARG A 648 17.44 -17.69 4.68
CA ARG A 648 15.98 -17.70 4.44
C ARG A 648 15.42 -16.31 4.12
N LEU A 649 16.13 -15.23 4.46
CA LEU A 649 15.64 -13.86 4.23
C LEU A 649 15.72 -13.41 2.76
N TRP A 650 16.47 -14.09 1.90
CA TRP A 650 16.70 -13.63 0.52
C TRP A 650 16.69 -14.72 -0.56
N ARG A 651 16.08 -15.88 -0.31
CA ARG A 651 15.86 -16.92 -1.35
C ARG A 651 17.12 -17.40 -2.09
N PHE A 652 18.18 -17.72 -1.34
CA PHE A 652 19.44 -18.24 -1.91
C PHE A 652 19.32 -19.49 -2.81
N HIS A 653 18.17 -20.18 -2.80
CA HIS A 653 17.96 -21.46 -3.48
C HIS A 653 17.50 -21.36 -4.94
N TYR A 654 17.09 -20.17 -5.41
CA TYR A 654 16.61 -20.01 -6.79
C TYR A 654 17.77 -20.04 -7.79
N PRO A 655 17.62 -20.80 -8.90
CA PRO A 655 18.68 -20.92 -9.88
C PRO A 655 18.80 -19.69 -10.80
N PRO A 656 20.00 -19.46 -11.39
CA PRO A 656 20.30 -18.26 -12.16
C PRO A 656 19.59 -18.16 -13.50
N LEU A 657 18.83 -19.15 -13.95
CA LEU A 657 18.15 -19.08 -15.26
C LEU A 657 17.08 -17.97 -15.32
N GLU A 658 16.57 -17.49 -14.17
CA GLU A 658 15.78 -16.25 -14.08
C GLU A 658 16.64 -14.97 -14.29
N ASN A 659 17.96 -15.07 -14.25
CA ASN A 659 18.93 -13.98 -14.42
C ASN A 659 19.60 -13.93 -15.81
N VAL A 660 19.44 -14.95 -16.66
CA VAL A 660 20.28 -15.12 -17.87
C VAL A 660 19.59 -14.65 -19.17
N MET A 661 18.25 -14.53 -19.21
CA MET A 661 17.55 -14.19 -20.45
C MET A 661 16.80 -12.84 -20.36
N GLY A 662 17.57 -11.76 -20.30
CA GLY A 662 17.06 -10.39 -20.38
C GLY A 662 18.20 -9.39 -20.26
N ASP A 663 18.71 -8.90 -21.39
CA ASP A 663 19.91 -8.05 -21.50
C ASP A 663 19.76 -6.63 -20.89
N LYS A 664 18.71 -6.40 -20.08
CA LYS A 664 18.51 -5.22 -19.23
C LYS A 664 17.61 -5.59 -18.04
N THR A 665 18.08 -6.43 -17.12
CA THR A 665 17.43 -6.48 -15.81
C THR A 665 17.70 -5.14 -15.10
N PRO A 666 16.67 -4.37 -14.72
CA PRO A 666 16.89 -3.19 -13.90
C PRO A 666 17.53 -3.66 -12.59
N VAL A 667 18.57 -2.94 -12.17
CA VAL A 667 19.50 -3.18 -11.04
C VAL A 667 18.79 -3.29 -9.67
N GLY A 668 17.81 -4.17 -9.49
CA GLY A 668 16.98 -4.20 -8.29
C GLY A 668 16.10 -5.43 -8.04
N SER A 669 16.14 -6.48 -8.88
CA SER A 669 15.28 -7.66 -8.68
C SER A 669 15.94 -8.83 -7.94
N GLN A 670 17.26 -8.79 -7.70
CA GLN A 670 17.90 -9.83 -6.88
C GLN A 670 17.82 -9.42 -5.40
N ILE A 671 16.88 -10.04 -4.67
CA ILE A 671 16.89 -10.02 -3.21
C ILE A 671 18.16 -10.78 -2.80
N GLY A 672 19.24 -10.05 -2.53
CA GLY A 672 20.49 -10.58 -1.99
C GLY A 672 20.84 -9.89 -0.67
N PRO A 673 21.90 -10.35 0.02
CA PRO A 673 22.36 -9.70 1.26
C PRO A 673 22.69 -8.22 1.04
N GLU A 674 23.28 -7.86 -0.10
CA GLU A 674 23.59 -6.47 -0.46
C GLU A 674 22.33 -5.62 -0.63
N TYR A 675 21.29 -6.16 -1.27
CA TYR A 675 20.00 -5.49 -1.40
C TYR A 675 19.32 -5.27 -0.03
N LEU A 676 19.35 -6.26 0.86
CA LEU A 676 18.80 -6.11 2.21
C LEU A 676 19.54 -5.03 3.00
N LEU A 677 20.88 -4.98 2.92
CA LEU A 677 21.66 -3.91 3.55
C LEU A 677 21.35 -2.53 2.94
N LEU A 678 21.17 -2.45 1.61
CA LEU A 678 20.76 -1.22 0.94
C LEU A 678 19.40 -0.72 1.46
N VAL A 679 18.40 -1.60 1.52
CA VAL A 679 17.06 -1.27 2.05
C VAL A 679 17.12 -0.89 3.52
N ARG A 680 17.92 -1.60 4.34
CA ARG A 680 18.16 -1.24 5.74
C ARG A 680 18.72 0.17 5.86
N ASN A 681 19.82 0.43 5.16
CA ASN A 681 20.51 1.72 5.23
C ASN A 681 19.63 2.86 4.71
N SER A 682 18.83 2.61 3.65
CA SER A 682 17.88 3.62 3.16
C SER A 682 16.77 3.92 4.17
N LYS A 683 16.22 2.88 4.82
CA LYS A 683 15.16 3.05 5.84
C LYS A 683 15.68 3.83 7.05
N LEU A 684 16.90 3.55 7.49
CA LEU A 684 17.54 4.25 8.60
C LEU A 684 17.96 5.68 8.23
N ALA A 685 18.41 5.92 7.00
CA ALA A 685 18.74 7.26 6.52
C ALA A 685 17.51 8.18 6.40
N SER A 686 16.33 7.62 6.06
CA SER A 686 15.08 8.38 6.08
C SER A 686 14.52 8.58 7.51
N PHE A 687 14.98 7.81 8.48
CA PHE A 687 14.40 7.78 9.82
C PHE A 687 14.59 9.11 10.55
N GLY A 688 13.49 9.76 10.92
CA GLY A 688 13.50 11.04 11.64
C GLY A 688 13.68 12.28 10.76
N THR A 689 13.60 12.15 9.43
CA THR A 689 13.69 13.29 8.51
C THR A 689 12.33 13.90 8.15
N SER A 690 11.23 13.15 8.32
CA SER A 690 9.87 13.65 8.06
C SER A 690 9.08 13.89 9.36
N PRO A 691 8.13 14.85 9.38
CA PRO A 691 7.20 15.06 10.50
C PRO A 691 6.42 13.79 10.89
N ARG A 692 6.08 12.94 9.90
CA ARG A 692 5.44 11.63 10.13
C ARG A 692 6.36 10.64 10.83
N ASP A 693 7.66 10.68 10.58
CA ASP A 693 8.60 9.81 11.27
C ASP A 693 8.68 10.16 12.75
N HIS A 694 8.51 11.42 13.15
CA HIS A 694 8.42 11.80 14.55
C HIS A 694 7.18 11.19 15.25
N ILE A 695 6.05 11.07 14.56
CA ILE A 695 4.84 10.43 15.09
C ILE A 695 5.01 8.90 15.13
N LYS A 696 5.59 8.28 14.09
CA LYS A 696 5.98 6.86 14.10
C LYS A 696 7.00 6.57 15.22
N ILE A 697 7.95 7.47 15.46
CA ILE A 697 8.94 7.42 16.56
C ILE A 697 8.24 7.49 17.93
N ARG A 698 7.13 8.23 18.09
CA ARG A 698 6.34 8.19 19.34
C ARG A 698 5.69 6.83 19.60
N ARG A 699 5.41 6.02 18.57
CA ARG A 699 4.92 4.64 18.75
C ARG A 699 6.03 3.68 19.20
N TYR A 700 7.28 4.01 18.92
CA TYR A 700 8.43 3.22 19.37
C TYR A 700 8.79 3.61 20.80
N SER A 701 9.10 2.60 21.62
CA SER A 701 9.57 2.82 22.99
C SER A 701 10.78 3.78 23.01
N LYS A 702 10.82 4.67 24.02
CA LYS A 702 12.01 5.50 24.29
C LYS A 702 13.28 4.67 24.54
N ASN A 703 13.11 3.39 24.88
CA ASN A 703 14.20 2.45 25.10
C ASN A 703 14.82 1.92 23.78
N LEU A 704 14.26 2.25 22.60
CA LEU A 704 14.74 1.81 21.28
C LEU A 704 15.73 2.81 20.64
N ASN A 705 16.96 2.85 21.13
CA ASN A 705 18.08 3.40 20.34
C ASN A 705 18.54 2.36 19.29
N ILE A 706 18.22 2.58 18.02
CA ILE A 706 18.72 1.80 16.87
C ILE A 706 19.96 2.53 16.32
N SER A 707 21.08 1.82 16.10
CA SER A 707 22.24 2.43 15.43
C SER A 707 21.85 2.85 14.02
N LEU A 708 22.07 4.13 13.71
CA LEU A 708 21.85 4.73 12.40
C LEU A 708 23.02 4.50 11.44
N ASP A 709 24.08 3.82 11.89
CA ASP A 709 25.28 3.64 11.09
C ASP A 709 25.00 2.70 9.91
N PRO A 710 25.44 3.09 8.69
CA PRO A 710 25.28 2.26 7.51
C PRO A 710 26.17 1.03 7.62
N ILE A 711 25.61 -0.14 7.30
CA ILE A 711 26.33 -1.41 7.27
C ILE A 711 26.53 -1.83 5.82
N PHE A 712 27.75 -2.24 5.46
CA PHE A 712 28.09 -2.72 4.12
C PHE A 712 28.57 -4.17 4.18
N MET A 713 28.42 -4.90 3.07
CA MET A 713 28.85 -6.30 2.97
C MET A 713 30.37 -6.46 3.20
N ASP A 714 31.15 -5.42 2.93
CA ASP A 714 32.60 -5.37 3.16
C ASP A 714 32.99 -5.52 4.64
N SER A 715 32.07 -5.24 5.57
CA SER A 715 32.28 -5.44 7.00
C SER A 715 32.32 -6.92 7.41
N PHE A 716 31.91 -7.84 6.53
CA PHE A 716 31.78 -9.27 6.82
C PHE A 716 32.55 -10.10 5.77
N PRO A 717 33.89 -10.16 5.84
CA PRO A 717 34.72 -10.76 4.80
C PRO A 717 34.48 -12.26 4.60
N LYS A 718 34.23 -13.05 5.65
CA LYS A 718 33.97 -14.50 5.52
C LYS A 718 32.61 -14.76 4.90
N LEU A 719 31.56 -14.07 5.36
CA LEU A 719 30.24 -14.13 4.73
C LEU A 719 30.29 -13.69 3.26
N LYS A 720 31.02 -12.62 2.94
CA LYS A 720 31.21 -12.13 1.57
C LYS A 720 31.94 -13.17 0.70
N CYS A 721 32.94 -13.85 1.26
CA CYS A 721 33.65 -14.93 0.56
C CYS A 721 32.71 -16.08 0.21
N TRP A 722 31.92 -16.56 1.18
CA TRP A 722 30.92 -17.61 0.92
C TRP A 722 29.87 -17.16 -0.10
N TYR A 723 29.37 -15.92 0.00
CA TYR A 723 28.39 -15.39 -0.95
C TYR A 723 28.95 -15.30 -2.38
N ARG A 724 30.22 -14.91 -2.54
CA ARG A 724 30.90 -14.95 -3.84
C ARG A 724 31.04 -16.37 -4.37
N GLN A 725 31.46 -17.32 -3.52
CA GLN A 725 31.55 -18.73 -3.89
C GLN A 725 30.17 -19.28 -4.31
N HIS A 726 29.09 -18.88 -3.64
CA HIS A 726 27.72 -19.20 -4.02
C HIS A 726 27.37 -18.66 -5.42
N LEU A 727 27.68 -17.39 -5.70
CA LEU A 727 27.44 -16.78 -7.02
C LEU A 727 28.30 -17.41 -8.13
N GLU A 728 29.57 -17.72 -7.85
CA GLU A 728 30.48 -18.41 -8.78
C GLU A 728 30.00 -19.83 -9.08
N CYS A 729 29.57 -20.55 -8.04
CA CYS A 729 28.99 -21.88 -8.11
C CYS A 729 27.69 -21.89 -8.93
N ILE A 730 26.99 -20.77 -9.02
CA ILE A 730 25.79 -20.56 -9.83
C ILE A 730 26.18 -20.25 -11.29
N ALA A 731 27.15 -19.36 -11.50
CA ALA A 731 27.54 -18.87 -12.82
C ALA A 731 28.40 -19.85 -13.64
N SER A 732 29.21 -20.69 -13.00
CA SER A 732 30.23 -21.51 -13.68
C SER A 732 30.44 -22.88 -13.04
N THR A 733 30.94 -23.85 -13.82
CA THR A 733 31.37 -25.15 -13.28
C THR A 733 32.51 -24.94 -12.28
N PHE A 734 32.46 -25.66 -11.15
CA PHE A 734 33.47 -25.55 -10.11
C PHE A 734 34.88 -25.76 -10.68
N SER A 735 35.81 -24.87 -10.35
CA SER A 735 37.21 -25.03 -10.75
C SER A 735 37.86 -26.17 -9.95
N GLY A 736 38.71 -26.95 -10.62
CA GLY A 736 39.34 -28.12 -10.01
C GLY A 736 40.17 -27.77 -8.77
N LEU A 737 40.00 -28.54 -7.70
CA LEU A 737 40.67 -28.37 -6.42
C LEU A 737 42.21 -28.43 -6.59
N VAL A 738 42.90 -27.37 -6.18
CA VAL A 738 44.38 -27.33 -6.19
C VAL A 738 44.91 -28.25 -5.09
N HIS A 739 45.71 -29.23 -5.50
CA HIS A 739 46.26 -30.25 -4.60
C HIS A 739 47.23 -29.63 -3.60
N GLY A 740 47.19 -30.09 -2.33
CA GLY A 740 48.08 -29.63 -1.26
C GLY A 740 47.63 -28.37 -0.51
N THR A 741 46.43 -27.84 -0.78
CA THR A 741 45.83 -26.73 -0.03
C THR A 741 45.17 -27.19 1.28
N PRO A 742 44.99 -26.31 2.29
CA PRO A 742 44.27 -26.65 3.51
C PRO A 742 42.81 -27.06 3.25
N VAL A 743 42.18 -26.47 2.23
CA VAL A 743 40.84 -26.85 1.76
C VAL A 743 40.83 -28.31 1.29
N HIS A 744 41.86 -28.76 0.56
CA HIS A 744 41.95 -30.15 0.13
C HIS A 744 42.01 -31.14 1.30
N GLN A 745 42.79 -30.86 2.34
CA GLN A 745 42.84 -31.70 3.53
C GLN A 745 41.50 -31.77 4.25
N LEU A 746 40.76 -30.65 4.26
CA LEU A 746 39.43 -30.59 4.86
C LEU A 746 38.39 -31.37 4.02
N VAL A 747 38.46 -31.31 2.70
CA VAL A 747 37.61 -32.12 1.80
C VAL A 747 37.83 -33.61 2.06
N ASP A 748 39.07 -34.07 2.16
CA ASP A 748 39.38 -35.47 2.48
C ASP A 748 38.81 -35.87 3.85
N ALA A 749 38.90 -34.98 4.84
CA ALA A 749 38.36 -35.22 6.17
C ALA A 749 36.82 -35.27 6.17
N LEU A 750 36.15 -34.41 5.39
CA LEU A 750 34.70 -34.41 5.22
C LEU A 750 34.21 -35.68 4.53
N LEU A 751 34.86 -36.11 3.44
CA LEU A 751 34.52 -37.36 2.75
C LEU A 751 34.70 -38.58 3.68
N ASN A 752 35.78 -38.61 4.46
CA ASN A 752 36.00 -39.64 5.46
C ASN A 752 34.93 -39.62 6.57
N MET A 753 34.46 -38.44 6.98
CA MET A 753 33.37 -38.30 7.94
C MET A 753 32.04 -38.83 7.35
N MET A 754 31.71 -38.42 6.13
CA MET A 754 30.45 -38.78 5.45
C MET A 754 30.36 -40.27 5.10
N PHE A 755 31.48 -40.94 4.79
CA PHE A 755 31.46 -42.29 4.20
C PHE A 755 32.32 -43.34 4.93
N ARG A 756 32.69 -43.11 6.20
CA ARG A 756 33.65 -43.93 6.97
C ARG A 756 33.34 -45.44 7.11
N LYS A 757 32.14 -45.90 6.72
CA LYS A 757 31.78 -47.33 6.73
C LYS A 757 32.49 -48.17 5.66
N ILE A 758 33.21 -47.54 4.71
CA ILE A 758 33.74 -48.22 3.52
C ILE A 758 34.94 -49.17 3.79
N ASN A 759 35.64 -49.08 4.93
CA ASN A 759 36.87 -49.86 5.13
C ASN A 759 36.79 -51.03 6.13
N ARG A 760 35.61 -51.41 6.65
CA ARG A 760 35.50 -52.57 7.57
C ARG A 760 35.05 -53.89 6.92
N SER A 761 34.61 -53.90 5.67
CA SER A 761 34.01 -55.10 5.03
C SER A 761 34.93 -55.88 4.09
N VAL A 762 36.21 -55.49 3.91
CA VAL A 762 37.12 -56.14 2.95
C VAL A 762 38.32 -56.87 3.60
N GLN A 763 38.41 -56.92 4.94
CA GLN A 763 39.38 -57.78 5.62
C GLN A 763 38.71 -58.65 6.69
N SER A 764 38.03 -59.70 6.25
CA SER A 764 37.71 -60.86 7.09
C SER A 764 37.92 -62.15 6.30
N LEU A 765 39.17 -62.41 5.90
CA LEU A 765 39.62 -63.77 5.65
C LEU A 765 40.08 -64.38 6.98
N SER A 766 39.49 -65.54 7.28
CA SER A 766 39.83 -66.52 8.32
C SER A 766 39.69 -66.11 9.79
N SER A 767 38.59 -66.54 10.43
CA SER A 767 38.66 -67.57 11.49
C SER A 767 37.26 -67.92 11.99
N THR A 768 36.99 -69.23 12.00
CA THR A 768 35.78 -69.94 12.37
C THR A 768 35.40 -69.85 13.86
N THR A 769 34.07 -69.95 14.11
CA THR A 769 33.39 -70.55 15.28
C THR A 769 33.69 -70.02 16.69
N SER A 770 32.71 -69.36 17.33
CA SER A 770 31.88 -69.94 18.42
C SER A 770 31.15 -68.88 19.28
N GLY A 771 29.85 -69.09 19.50
CA GLY A 771 29.15 -69.00 20.80
C GLY A 771 29.20 -67.73 21.66
N SER A 772 28.05 -67.04 21.71
CA SER A 772 27.41 -66.39 22.88
C SER A 772 28.23 -65.54 23.87
N SER A 773 27.81 -64.28 24.07
CA SER A 773 27.13 -63.84 25.30
C SER A 773 26.94 -62.32 25.31
N ASN A 774 25.74 -61.89 25.68
CA ASN A 774 25.43 -60.51 26.04
C ASN A 774 26.30 -60.07 27.24
N SER A 775 27.14 -59.05 27.04
CA SER A 775 27.57 -58.18 28.11
C SER A 775 27.47 -56.73 27.63
N SER A 776 26.51 -56.02 28.20
CA SER A 776 26.32 -54.59 28.09
C SER A 776 27.40 -53.89 28.94
N GLY A 777 28.46 -53.43 28.28
CA GLY A 777 29.41 -52.48 28.82
C GLY A 777 29.18 -51.07 28.23
N PRO A 778 29.44 -49.98 28.98
CA PRO A 778 29.26 -48.62 28.50
C PRO A 778 30.41 -48.29 27.54
N GLY A 779 30.14 -48.29 26.25
CA GLY A 779 31.17 -48.13 25.23
C GLY A 779 30.56 -47.83 23.87
N ALA A 780 29.81 -46.73 23.77
CA ALA A 780 29.29 -46.21 22.50
C ALA A 780 29.27 -44.68 22.45
N GLU A 781 30.10 -43.99 23.24
CA GLU A 781 30.20 -42.51 23.22
C GLU A 781 31.53 -41.97 22.68
N GLU A 782 32.49 -42.81 22.28
CA GLU A 782 33.77 -42.33 21.74
C GLU A 782 34.03 -42.87 20.34
N SER A 783 33.78 -42.04 19.29
CA SER A 783 34.54 -42.00 18.01
C SER A 783 33.87 -41.21 16.86
N TYR A 784 33.08 -40.16 17.14
CA TYR A 784 32.99 -39.07 16.16
C TYR A 784 34.33 -38.32 16.20
N VAL A 785 35.13 -38.39 15.13
CA VAL A 785 36.30 -37.51 14.96
C VAL A 785 35.72 -36.11 14.80
N ARG A 786 35.57 -35.38 15.91
CA ARG A 786 35.02 -34.03 15.94
C ARG A 786 36.00 -33.14 15.16
N LEU A 787 35.66 -32.81 13.92
CA LEU A 787 36.39 -31.80 13.14
C LEU A 787 36.38 -30.49 13.93
N GLN A 788 37.51 -30.14 14.55
CA GLN A 788 37.67 -28.92 15.34
C GLN A 788 38.07 -27.75 14.45
N VAL A 789 37.24 -27.46 13.45
CA VAL A 789 37.49 -26.45 12.44
C VAL A 789 36.36 -25.41 12.48
N PRO A 790 36.64 -24.11 12.22
CA PRO A 790 35.61 -23.09 12.04
C PRO A 790 34.53 -23.52 11.03
N ALA A 791 33.30 -23.06 11.24
CA ALA A 791 32.19 -23.44 10.39
C ALA A 791 32.35 -22.89 8.96
N TRP A 792 32.92 -21.68 8.80
CA TRP A 792 33.18 -21.10 7.48
C TRP A 792 34.07 -21.97 6.61
N ASP A 793 35.13 -22.56 7.18
CA ASP A 793 36.05 -23.40 6.43
C ASP A 793 35.35 -24.71 5.99
N ILE A 794 34.45 -25.26 6.82
CA ILE A 794 33.62 -26.42 6.46
C ILE A 794 32.69 -26.06 5.29
N LEU A 795 32.04 -24.89 5.33
CA LEU A 795 31.17 -24.43 4.24
C LEU A 795 31.97 -24.21 2.94
N GLU A 796 33.20 -23.68 3.03
CA GLU A 796 34.09 -23.47 1.87
C GLU A 796 34.49 -24.80 1.21
N ALA A 797 34.76 -25.84 2.01
CA ALA A 797 35.13 -27.18 1.52
C ALA A 797 33.94 -28.02 1.05
N THR A 798 32.72 -27.72 1.49
CA THR A 798 31.52 -28.53 1.23
C THR A 798 31.23 -28.76 -0.27
N PRO A 799 31.24 -27.74 -1.16
CA PRO A 799 30.95 -27.95 -2.58
C PRO A 799 31.88 -28.95 -3.26
N PHE A 800 33.18 -28.91 -2.93
CA PHE A 800 34.17 -29.84 -3.48
C PHE A 800 33.92 -31.29 -3.01
N ALA A 801 33.55 -31.48 -1.75
CA ALA A 801 33.17 -32.81 -1.24
C ALA A 801 31.89 -33.34 -1.92
N LEU A 802 30.92 -32.46 -2.21
CA LEU A 802 29.70 -32.81 -2.92
C LEU A 802 29.96 -33.20 -4.37
N ASP A 803 30.81 -32.47 -5.09
CA ASP A 803 31.21 -32.79 -6.46
C ASP A 803 31.86 -34.19 -6.53
N ALA A 804 32.80 -34.46 -5.62
CA ALA A 804 33.45 -35.77 -5.52
C ALA A 804 32.44 -36.90 -5.20
N ALA A 805 31.50 -36.65 -4.28
CA ALA A 805 30.47 -37.63 -3.90
C ALA A 805 29.47 -37.91 -5.04
N LEU A 806 28.99 -36.87 -5.74
CA LEU A 806 28.12 -37.02 -6.91
C LEU A 806 28.84 -37.75 -8.05
N THR A 807 30.10 -37.39 -8.31
CA THR A 807 30.93 -38.06 -9.33
C THR A 807 31.11 -39.55 -8.99
N ALA A 808 31.43 -39.87 -7.74
CA ALA A 808 31.55 -41.25 -7.28
C ALA A 808 30.22 -42.02 -7.45
N CYS A 809 29.08 -41.39 -7.14
CA CYS A 809 27.76 -41.98 -7.34
C CYS A 809 27.42 -42.19 -8.82
N ALA A 810 27.72 -41.21 -9.68
CA ALA A 810 27.49 -41.29 -11.13
C ALA A 810 28.30 -42.40 -11.80
N HIS A 811 29.49 -42.71 -11.26
CA HIS A 811 30.35 -43.81 -11.70
C HIS A 811 30.07 -45.15 -10.98
N GLY A 812 29.06 -45.22 -10.10
CA GLY A 812 28.68 -46.43 -9.38
C GLY A 812 29.67 -46.88 -8.29
N ARG A 813 30.60 -46.01 -7.87
CA ARG A 813 31.53 -46.29 -6.76
C ARG A 813 30.90 -46.07 -5.39
N LEU A 814 29.88 -45.22 -5.34
CA LEU A 814 29.09 -44.92 -4.15
C LEU A 814 27.63 -45.26 -4.44
N SER A 815 26.94 -45.97 -3.55
CA SER A 815 25.52 -46.26 -3.74
C SER A 815 24.65 -45.02 -3.44
N PRO A 816 23.47 -44.85 -4.08
CA PRO A 816 22.57 -43.73 -3.78
C PRO A 816 22.15 -43.64 -2.30
N ARG A 817 22.01 -44.80 -1.64
CA ARG A 817 21.70 -44.86 -0.20
C ARG A 817 22.83 -44.30 0.64
N GLU A 818 24.07 -44.67 0.33
CA GLU A 818 25.26 -44.15 1.03
C GLU A 818 25.43 -42.65 0.79
N LEU A 819 25.18 -42.17 -0.43
CA LEU A 819 25.17 -40.75 -0.75
C LEU A 819 24.15 -40.00 0.14
N ALA A 820 22.89 -40.46 0.17
CA ALA A 820 21.85 -39.83 0.98
C ALA A 820 22.17 -39.83 2.48
N THR A 821 22.73 -40.92 3.01
CA THR A 821 23.16 -40.98 4.41
C THR A 821 24.37 -40.11 4.70
N GLY A 822 25.35 -40.04 3.79
CA GLY A 822 26.53 -39.19 3.98
C GLY A 822 26.18 -37.69 3.94
N LEU A 823 25.26 -37.28 3.05
CA LEU A 823 24.71 -35.92 3.05
C LEU A 823 23.98 -35.60 4.35
N LYS A 824 23.22 -36.57 4.88
CA LYS A 824 22.55 -36.43 6.17
C LYS A 824 23.55 -36.31 7.31
N ASP A 825 24.59 -37.15 7.36
CA ASP A 825 25.62 -37.10 8.40
C ASP A 825 26.35 -35.74 8.42
N LEU A 826 26.60 -35.14 7.25
CA LEU A 826 27.14 -33.77 7.15
C LEU A 826 26.17 -32.71 7.68
N ALA A 827 24.89 -32.81 7.31
CA ALA A 827 23.85 -31.88 7.76
C ALA A 827 23.54 -32.01 9.26
N ASP A 828 23.59 -33.21 9.82
CA ASP A 828 23.39 -33.47 11.24
C ASP A 828 24.62 -32.97 12.05
N PHE A 829 25.83 -33.05 11.49
CA PHE A 829 27.05 -32.49 12.10
C PHE A 829 27.06 -30.95 12.09
N LEU A 830 26.78 -30.34 10.94
CA LEU A 830 26.71 -28.88 10.77
C LEU A 830 25.45 -28.52 9.97
N PRO A 831 24.33 -28.17 10.62
CA PRO A 831 23.09 -27.81 9.93
C PRO A 831 23.23 -26.71 8.87
N ALA A 832 24.13 -25.74 9.09
CA ALA A 832 24.46 -24.69 8.13
C ALA A 832 24.90 -25.22 6.75
N SER A 833 25.50 -26.42 6.70
CA SER A 833 25.97 -27.05 5.45
C SER A 833 24.84 -27.30 4.46
N LEU A 834 23.59 -27.46 4.92
CA LEU A 834 22.43 -27.64 4.05
C LEU A 834 22.23 -26.50 3.06
N ALA A 835 22.54 -25.25 3.45
CA ALA A 835 22.46 -24.13 2.52
C ALA A 835 23.48 -24.27 1.39
N THR A 836 24.68 -24.75 1.70
CA THR A 836 25.72 -24.99 0.69
C THR A 836 25.41 -26.22 -0.17
N ILE A 837 24.84 -27.29 0.42
CA ILE A 837 24.34 -28.46 -0.30
C ILE A 837 23.26 -28.05 -1.30
N VAL A 838 22.25 -27.31 -0.84
CA VAL A 838 21.17 -26.80 -1.69
C VAL A 838 21.75 -25.93 -2.80
N SER A 839 22.61 -24.96 -2.47
CA SER A 839 23.24 -24.08 -3.46
C SER A 839 23.95 -24.87 -4.58
N PHE A 840 24.80 -25.83 -4.20
CA PHE A 840 25.58 -26.61 -5.15
C PHE A 840 24.67 -27.52 -6.01
N LEU A 841 23.78 -28.28 -5.38
CA LEU A 841 22.86 -29.17 -6.10
C LEU A 841 21.92 -28.37 -7.01
N SER A 842 21.42 -27.21 -6.58
CA SER A 842 20.62 -26.30 -7.39
C SER A 842 21.34 -25.91 -8.68
N ALA A 843 22.60 -25.49 -8.56
CA ALA A 843 23.38 -25.07 -9.71
C ALA A 843 23.64 -26.25 -10.67
N GLU A 844 23.98 -27.43 -10.16
CA GLU A 844 24.21 -28.62 -10.97
C GLU A 844 22.95 -29.16 -11.67
N VAL A 845 21.77 -29.04 -11.04
CA VAL A 845 20.49 -29.34 -11.71
C VAL A 845 20.31 -28.44 -12.93
N THR A 846 20.59 -27.14 -12.79
CA THR A 846 20.35 -26.16 -13.87
C THR A 846 21.34 -26.24 -15.00
N ARG A 847 22.55 -26.74 -14.73
CA ARG A 847 23.54 -27.05 -15.77
C ARG A 847 23.12 -28.23 -16.66
N GLY A 848 22.37 -29.19 -16.11
CA GLY A 848 21.90 -30.35 -16.88
C GLY A 848 23.00 -31.28 -17.39
N ILE A 849 24.20 -31.26 -16.79
CA ILE A 849 25.38 -32.04 -17.23
C ILE A 849 25.30 -33.51 -16.78
N TRP A 850 24.60 -33.78 -15.68
CA TRP A 850 24.55 -35.10 -15.07
C TRP A 850 23.60 -36.06 -15.78
N LYS A 851 24.00 -37.33 -15.90
CA LYS A 851 23.10 -38.39 -16.39
C LYS A 851 21.88 -38.53 -15.45
N PRO A 852 20.64 -38.62 -15.98
CA PRO A 852 19.46 -38.83 -15.14
C PRO A 852 19.50 -40.13 -14.35
N ALA A 853 18.98 -40.10 -13.12
CA ALA A 853 18.80 -41.23 -12.23
C ALA A 853 17.45 -41.92 -12.49
N CYS A 854 17.45 -43.26 -12.56
CA CYS A 854 16.24 -44.07 -12.74
C CYS A 854 15.59 -44.38 -11.38
N MET A 855 14.37 -43.91 -11.16
CA MET A 855 13.59 -44.06 -9.92
C MET A 855 12.90 -45.45 -9.87
N ASN A 856 13.71 -46.51 -9.81
CA ASN A 856 13.28 -47.90 -10.04
C ASN A 856 12.90 -48.68 -8.75
N GLY A 857 13.12 -48.12 -7.56
CA GLY A 857 12.85 -48.75 -6.26
C GLY A 857 13.99 -49.63 -5.71
N THR A 858 15.01 -49.91 -6.52
CA THR A 858 16.19 -50.69 -6.10
C THR A 858 17.34 -49.75 -5.72
N ASP A 859 17.78 -48.93 -6.68
CA ASP A 859 18.84 -47.95 -6.50
C ASP A 859 18.30 -46.66 -5.88
N TRP A 860 17.19 -46.15 -6.43
CA TRP A 860 16.51 -44.92 -6.00
C TRP A 860 15.04 -45.20 -5.61
N PRO A 861 14.41 -44.39 -4.75
CA PRO A 861 12.99 -44.54 -4.38
C PRO A 861 12.04 -44.56 -5.60
N SER A 862 11.00 -45.41 -5.62
CA SER A 862 10.08 -45.52 -6.77
C SER A 862 8.76 -44.75 -6.58
N PRO A 863 8.37 -43.84 -7.50
CA PRO A 863 7.08 -43.14 -7.46
C PRO A 863 5.89 -43.95 -7.98
N ALA A 864 6.12 -45.15 -8.54
CA ALA A 864 5.16 -45.87 -9.38
C ALA A 864 3.78 -46.11 -8.73
N ALA A 865 3.73 -46.28 -7.42
CA ALA A 865 2.48 -46.54 -6.69
C ALA A 865 1.47 -45.37 -6.74
N ASN A 866 1.96 -44.12 -6.79
CA ASN A 866 1.12 -42.92 -6.64
C ASN A 866 1.13 -42.00 -7.87
N LEU A 867 2.08 -42.16 -8.79
CA LEU A 867 2.32 -41.22 -9.88
C LEU A 867 1.07 -41.00 -10.76
N ALA A 868 0.39 -42.08 -11.18
CA ALA A 868 -0.82 -41.98 -12.00
C ALA A 868 -1.97 -41.24 -11.27
N THR A 869 -2.13 -41.49 -9.97
CA THR A 869 -3.12 -40.81 -9.13
C THR A 869 -2.81 -39.32 -9.02
N VAL A 870 -1.54 -38.97 -8.79
CA VAL A 870 -1.07 -37.57 -8.70
C VAL A 870 -1.31 -36.84 -10.02
N GLU A 871 -0.97 -37.44 -11.17
CA GLU A 871 -1.22 -36.85 -12.49
C GLU A 871 -2.71 -36.62 -12.77
N GLN A 872 -3.57 -37.56 -12.39
CA GLN A 872 -5.01 -37.41 -12.53
C GLN A 872 -5.56 -36.29 -11.64
N GLN A 873 -5.06 -36.16 -10.40
CA GLN A 873 -5.45 -35.09 -9.49
C GLN A 873 -4.98 -33.71 -9.99
N ILE A 874 -3.78 -33.61 -10.56
CA ILE A 874 -3.29 -32.37 -11.19
C ILE A 874 -4.21 -31.96 -12.34
N LYS A 875 -4.58 -32.90 -13.23
CA LYS A 875 -5.53 -32.62 -14.31
C LYS A 875 -6.88 -32.13 -13.79
N LYS A 876 -7.37 -32.73 -12.70
CA LYS A 876 -8.62 -32.30 -12.05
C LYS A 876 -8.51 -30.86 -11.55
N ILE A 877 -7.42 -30.49 -10.89
CA ILE A 877 -7.19 -29.13 -10.39
C ILE A 877 -7.18 -28.13 -11.55
N LEU A 878 -6.40 -28.41 -12.62
CA LEU A 878 -6.28 -27.52 -13.78
C LEU A 878 -7.62 -27.34 -14.51
N SER A 879 -8.35 -28.43 -14.74
CA SER A 879 -9.67 -28.39 -15.38
C SER A 879 -10.70 -27.60 -14.56
N ALA A 880 -10.65 -27.69 -13.23
CA ALA A 880 -11.52 -26.90 -12.35
C ALA A 880 -11.24 -25.40 -12.45
N THR A 881 -10.00 -25.02 -12.77
CA THR A 881 -9.61 -23.62 -13.03
C THR A 881 -9.83 -23.16 -14.47
N GLY A 882 -10.42 -23.99 -15.33
CA GLY A 882 -10.65 -23.65 -16.74
C GLY A 882 -9.39 -23.72 -17.62
N VAL A 883 -8.36 -24.45 -17.17
CA VAL A 883 -7.12 -24.66 -17.91
C VAL A 883 -7.13 -26.08 -18.48
N ASP A 884 -7.06 -26.20 -19.81
CA ASP A 884 -6.90 -27.46 -20.51
C ASP A 884 -5.46 -27.61 -20.99
N VAL A 885 -4.86 -28.76 -20.70
CA VAL A 885 -3.46 -29.06 -21.01
C VAL A 885 -3.43 -30.36 -21.77
N PRO A 886 -2.84 -30.38 -22.99
CA PRO A 886 -2.76 -31.59 -23.77
C PRO A 886 -2.07 -32.66 -22.94
N SER A 887 -2.70 -33.83 -22.85
CA SER A 887 -2.12 -34.98 -22.18
C SER A 887 -0.78 -35.30 -22.83
N LEU A 888 0.31 -35.15 -22.08
CA LEU A 888 1.58 -35.75 -22.46
C LEU A 888 1.35 -37.24 -22.71
N PRO A 889 1.99 -37.84 -23.73
CA PRO A 889 1.82 -39.25 -24.01
C PRO A 889 2.15 -40.00 -22.73
N VAL A 890 1.21 -40.83 -22.27
CA VAL A 890 1.43 -41.77 -21.16
C VAL A 890 2.69 -42.53 -21.55
N GLY A 891 3.81 -42.18 -20.91
CA GLY A 891 5.11 -42.76 -21.21
C GLY A 891 4.99 -44.25 -20.95
N GLY A 892 5.00 -45.05 -22.01
CA GLY A 892 4.96 -46.50 -21.89
C GLY A 892 6.08 -46.98 -20.99
N SER A 893 5.76 -47.90 -20.07
CA SER A 893 6.59 -48.88 -19.32
C SER A 893 8.03 -48.54 -18.87
N SER A 894 8.51 -47.31 -19.05
CA SER A 894 9.86 -46.85 -18.72
C SER A 894 9.87 -46.24 -17.32
N PRO A 895 10.91 -46.50 -16.51
CA PRO A 895 10.99 -45.98 -15.15
C PRO A 895 11.11 -44.45 -15.16
N ALA A 896 10.41 -43.80 -14.25
CA ALA A 896 10.50 -42.35 -14.04
C ALA A 896 11.96 -41.93 -13.78
N THR A 897 12.40 -40.82 -14.37
CA THR A 897 13.77 -40.32 -14.22
C THR A 897 13.80 -38.93 -13.60
N LEU A 898 14.83 -38.66 -12.79
CA LEU A 898 15.13 -37.34 -12.23
C LEU A 898 16.60 -36.98 -12.53
N PRO A 899 16.96 -35.69 -12.69
CA PRO A 899 18.37 -35.29 -12.66
C PRO A 899 19.07 -35.82 -11.42
N LEU A 900 20.29 -36.37 -11.55
CA LEU A 900 21.01 -37.00 -10.42
C LEU A 900 21.12 -36.09 -9.18
N PRO A 901 21.49 -34.80 -9.28
CA PRO A 901 21.54 -33.92 -8.11
C PRO A 901 20.16 -33.72 -7.45
N LEU A 902 19.09 -33.65 -8.25
CA LEU A 902 17.71 -33.56 -7.74
C LEU A 902 17.28 -34.86 -7.05
N ALA A 903 17.65 -36.02 -7.60
CA ALA A 903 17.39 -37.31 -6.98
C ALA A 903 18.10 -37.46 -5.62
N ALA A 904 19.35 -36.97 -5.52
CA ALA A 904 20.11 -36.91 -4.26
C ALA A 904 19.42 -36.02 -3.22
N LEU A 905 18.97 -34.81 -3.62
CA LEU A 905 18.28 -33.88 -2.74
C LEU A 905 16.94 -34.44 -2.22
N VAL A 906 16.12 -35.00 -3.12
CA VAL A 906 14.84 -35.65 -2.74
C VAL A 906 15.10 -36.78 -1.76
N SER A 907 16.10 -37.63 -2.04
CA SER A 907 16.46 -38.74 -1.17
C SER A 907 16.90 -38.26 0.22
N LEU A 908 17.73 -37.22 0.31
CA LEU A 908 18.09 -36.59 1.58
C LEU A 908 16.85 -36.14 2.36
N THR A 909 15.94 -35.38 1.74
CA THR A 909 14.74 -34.87 2.45
C THR A 909 13.79 -36.00 2.90
N ILE A 910 13.72 -37.09 2.14
CA ILE A 910 12.93 -38.28 2.49
C ILE A 910 13.59 -39.08 3.64
N THR A 911 14.90 -38.98 3.88
CA THR A 911 15.55 -39.67 5.02
C THR A 911 15.29 -39.03 6.40
N TYR A 912 14.92 -37.75 6.47
CA TYR A 912 14.61 -37.07 7.73
C TYR A 912 13.30 -37.60 8.35
N ARG A 913 13.27 -37.76 9.68
CA ARG A 913 12.01 -38.06 10.39
C ARG A 913 11.19 -36.78 10.51
N LEU A 914 9.87 -36.90 10.70
CA LEU A 914 8.99 -35.74 10.92
C LEU A 914 8.89 -35.38 12.41
N ASP A 915 10.04 -35.19 13.06
CA ASP A 915 10.10 -34.68 14.43
C ASP A 915 10.44 -33.18 14.47
N LYS A 916 10.22 -32.53 15.61
CA LYS A 916 10.41 -31.09 15.80
C LYS A 916 11.87 -30.63 15.59
N LEU A 917 12.82 -31.56 15.74
CA LEU A 917 14.24 -31.29 15.46
C LEU A 917 14.50 -31.29 13.95
N SER A 918 13.96 -32.28 13.22
CA SER A 918 14.14 -32.39 11.77
C SER A 918 13.35 -31.36 10.98
N GLU A 919 12.28 -30.82 11.57
CA GLU A 919 11.47 -29.75 10.97
C GLU A 919 12.34 -28.55 10.56
N ARG A 920 13.35 -28.19 11.36
CA ARG A 920 14.26 -27.08 11.06
C ARG A 920 15.03 -27.27 9.75
N PHE A 921 15.43 -28.51 9.45
CA PHE A 921 16.12 -28.85 8.20
C PHE A 921 15.16 -28.82 7.01
N LEU A 922 13.96 -29.39 7.17
CA LEU A 922 12.95 -29.44 6.12
C LEU A 922 12.43 -28.05 5.75
N VAL A 923 12.35 -27.12 6.71
CA VAL A 923 11.97 -25.72 6.46
C VAL A 923 12.98 -25.00 5.55
N LEU A 924 14.27 -25.36 5.62
CA LEU A 924 15.30 -24.78 4.76
C LEU A 924 15.33 -25.44 3.36
N VAL A 925 15.24 -26.76 3.31
CA VAL A 925 15.46 -27.54 2.07
C VAL A 925 14.17 -27.72 1.25
N GLY A 926 13.01 -27.77 1.89
CA GLY A 926 11.72 -27.99 1.22
C GLY A 926 11.39 -26.97 0.14
N PRO A 927 11.47 -25.65 0.42
CA PRO A 927 11.25 -24.60 -0.60
C PRO A 927 12.22 -24.71 -1.77
N ALA A 928 13.49 -25.03 -1.49
CA ALA A 928 14.50 -25.25 -2.53
C ALA A 928 14.17 -26.44 -3.43
N LEU A 929 13.73 -27.56 -2.82
CA LEU A 929 13.33 -28.74 -3.57
C LEU A 929 12.16 -28.43 -4.52
N ASN A 930 11.15 -27.71 -4.02
CA ASN A 930 9.99 -27.30 -4.82
C ASN A 930 10.40 -26.38 -5.97
N ALA A 931 11.22 -25.35 -5.71
CA ALA A 931 11.68 -24.41 -6.73
C ALA A 931 12.50 -25.11 -7.83
N LEU A 932 13.41 -26.01 -7.45
CA LEU A 932 14.21 -26.79 -8.41
C LEU A 932 13.38 -27.74 -9.24
N ALA A 933 12.46 -28.46 -8.60
CA ALA A 933 11.56 -29.37 -9.28
C ALA A 933 10.67 -28.65 -10.31
N ALA A 934 10.22 -27.43 -9.96
CA ALA A 934 9.42 -26.60 -10.84
C ALA A 934 10.21 -26.07 -12.05
N GLY A 935 11.50 -25.78 -11.87
CA GLY A 935 12.41 -25.39 -12.96
C GLY A 935 12.80 -26.53 -13.91
N CYS A 936 12.65 -27.79 -13.49
CA CYS A 936 12.98 -28.96 -14.29
C CYS A 936 11.86 -29.31 -15.30
N PRO A 937 12.19 -30.04 -16.40
CA PRO A 937 11.18 -30.56 -17.31
C PRO A 937 10.16 -31.46 -16.59
N TRP A 938 8.91 -31.39 -17.03
CA TRP A 938 7.88 -32.35 -16.63
C TRP A 938 8.35 -33.79 -16.96
N PRO A 939 8.16 -34.81 -16.09
CA PRO A 939 7.33 -34.87 -14.87
C PRO A 939 8.10 -34.81 -13.53
N CYS A 940 9.17 -34.01 -13.40
CA CYS A 940 9.99 -34.00 -12.16
C CYS A 940 9.19 -33.71 -10.87
N MET A 941 8.33 -32.69 -10.86
CA MET A 941 7.53 -32.34 -9.69
C MET A 941 6.42 -33.36 -9.36
N PRO A 942 5.66 -33.92 -10.33
CA PRO A 942 4.79 -35.07 -10.10
C PRO A 942 5.49 -36.28 -9.45
N ILE A 943 6.72 -36.58 -9.87
CA ILE A 943 7.53 -37.65 -9.26
C ILE A 943 7.81 -37.34 -7.78
N ILE A 944 8.24 -36.12 -7.48
CA ILE A 944 8.53 -35.68 -6.10
C ILE A 944 7.27 -35.71 -5.23
N ALA A 945 6.15 -35.22 -5.76
CA ALA A 945 4.85 -35.28 -5.09
C ALA A 945 4.42 -36.73 -4.80
N ALA A 946 4.61 -37.64 -5.76
CA ALA A 946 4.30 -39.06 -5.58
C ALA A 946 5.15 -39.70 -4.47
N LEU A 947 6.45 -39.40 -4.41
CA LEU A 947 7.36 -39.91 -3.37
C LEU A 947 7.02 -39.36 -1.98
N TRP A 948 6.72 -38.06 -1.88
CA TRP A 948 6.33 -37.46 -0.60
C TRP A 948 4.95 -37.91 -0.14
N ALA A 949 4.00 -38.12 -1.05
CA ALA A 949 2.70 -38.69 -0.73
C ALA A 949 2.81 -40.13 -0.16
N GLN A 950 3.82 -40.91 -0.55
CA GLN A 950 4.11 -42.22 0.06
C GLN A 950 4.60 -42.08 1.50
N LYS A 951 5.43 -41.08 1.78
CA LYS A 951 6.01 -40.85 3.11
C LYS A 951 5.00 -40.21 4.08
N VAL A 952 4.24 -39.23 3.61
CA VAL A 952 3.41 -38.36 4.45
C VAL A 952 2.07 -38.11 3.77
N LYS A 953 1.09 -39.00 4.01
CA LYS A 953 -0.23 -38.93 3.37
C LYS A 953 -0.95 -37.60 3.62
N ARG A 954 -0.77 -36.98 4.81
CA ARG A 954 -1.37 -35.68 5.17
C ARG A 954 -0.90 -34.51 4.30
N TRP A 955 0.28 -34.60 3.67
CA TRP A 955 0.83 -33.54 2.80
C TRP A 955 0.60 -33.81 1.31
N SER A 956 -0.11 -34.89 0.97
CA SER A 956 -0.31 -35.29 -0.43
C SER A 956 -0.97 -34.18 -1.24
N ASP A 957 -2.06 -33.59 -0.73
CA ASP A 957 -2.76 -32.52 -1.44
C ASP A 957 -1.90 -31.24 -1.60
N TYR A 958 -1.03 -30.92 -0.64
CA TYR A 958 -0.05 -29.82 -0.75
C TYR A 958 0.89 -30.03 -1.93
N PHE A 959 1.54 -31.20 -1.99
CA PHE A 959 2.49 -31.50 -3.06
C PHE A 959 1.80 -31.64 -4.42
N VAL A 960 0.59 -32.20 -4.47
CA VAL A 960 -0.21 -32.29 -5.70
C VAL A 960 -0.58 -30.88 -6.19
N PHE A 961 -0.99 -29.99 -5.29
CA PHE A 961 -1.27 -28.60 -5.63
C PHE A 961 -0.01 -27.87 -6.12
N SER A 962 1.11 -27.99 -5.40
CA SER A 962 2.39 -27.41 -5.83
C SER A 962 2.85 -27.96 -7.18
N ALA A 963 2.66 -29.26 -7.44
CA ALA A 963 2.96 -29.90 -8.71
C ALA A 963 2.10 -29.37 -9.86
N SER A 964 0.82 -29.05 -9.60
CA SER A 964 -0.07 -28.46 -10.60
C SER A 964 0.42 -27.10 -11.11
N GLY A 965 1.10 -26.34 -10.25
CA GLY A 965 1.71 -25.05 -10.61
C GLY A 965 2.81 -25.16 -11.67
N THR A 966 3.47 -26.32 -11.77
CA THR A 966 4.61 -26.48 -12.69
C THR A 966 4.24 -26.44 -14.17
N VAL A 967 2.97 -26.61 -14.51
CA VAL A 967 2.51 -26.51 -15.89
C VAL A 967 2.64 -25.08 -16.43
N PHE A 968 2.42 -24.07 -15.58
CA PHE A 968 2.47 -22.66 -15.96
C PHE A 968 3.89 -22.14 -16.21
N HIS A 969 4.91 -22.84 -15.68
CA HIS A 969 6.32 -22.55 -15.99
C HIS A 969 6.69 -22.83 -17.45
N HIS A 970 6.07 -23.85 -18.05
CA HIS A 970 6.48 -24.40 -19.34
C HIS A 970 5.49 -24.10 -20.47
N ASN A 971 4.24 -23.72 -20.15
CA ASN A 971 3.18 -23.48 -21.12
C ASN A 971 2.56 -22.09 -20.95
N SER A 972 2.92 -21.16 -21.85
CA SER A 972 2.40 -19.79 -21.87
C SER A 972 0.90 -19.72 -22.21
N ASP A 973 0.36 -20.66 -23.00
CA ASP A 973 -1.07 -20.73 -23.29
C ASP A 973 -1.88 -21.08 -22.03
N ALA A 974 -1.37 -21.98 -21.20
CA ALA A 974 -1.99 -22.30 -19.90
C ALA A 974 -2.07 -21.06 -18.98
N VAL A 975 -1.06 -20.18 -19.01
CA VAL A 975 -1.08 -18.91 -18.27
C VAL A 975 -2.17 -17.98 -18.80
N VAL A 976 -2.30 -17.84 -20.12
CA VAL A 976 -3.35 -17.01 -20.75
C VAL A 976 -4.74 -17.57 -20.46
N GLN A 977 -4.93 -18.90 -20.48
CA GLN A 977 -6.17 -19.55 -20.10
C GLN A 977 -6.52 -19.28 -18.62
N LEU A 978 -5.54 -19.37 -17.71
CA LEU A 978 -5.75 -19.08 -16.29
C LEU A 978 -6.12 -17.62 -16.05
N LEU A 979 -5.41 -16.68 -16.70
CA LEU A 979 -5.74 -15.25 -16.65
C LEU A 979 -7.16 -15.00 -17.17
N ARG A 980 -7.54 -15.60 -18.30
CA ARG A 980 -8.90 -15.51 -18.84
C ARG A 980 -9.92 -16.02 -17.82
N SER A 981 -9.65 -17.16 -17.18
CA SER A 981 -10.48 -17.73 -16.11
C SER A 981 -10.65 -16.77 -14.93
N CYS A 982 -9.58 -16.09 -14.48
CA CYS A 982 -9.67 -15.06 -13.44
C CYS A 982 -10.60 -13.90 -13.84
N PHE A 983 -10.54 -13.43 -15.09
CA PHE A 983 -11.44 -12.38 -15.58
C PHE A 983 -12.89 -12.88 -15.68
N THR A 984 -13.10 -14.07 -16.24
CA THR A 984 -14.42 -14.71 -16.38
C THR A 984 -15.07 -14.97 -15.02
N SER A 985 -14.32 -15.45 -14.03
CA SER A 985 -14.83 -15.70 -12.66
C SER A 985 -15.19 -14.40 -11.96
N THR A 986 -14.36 -13.37 -12.10
CA THR A 986 -14.57 -12.06 -11.47
C THR A 986 -15.77 -11.33 -12.08
N LEU A 987 -15.93 -11.38 -13.41
CA LEU A 987 -17.01 -10.71 -14.12
C LEU A 987 -18.32 -11.52 -14.15
N GLY A 988 -18.28 -12.79 -13.76
CA GLY A 988 -19.46 -13.66 -13.68
C GLY A 988 -19.93 -14.20 -15.03
N PHE A 989 -19.03 -14.33 -16.02
CA PHE A 989 -19.34 -14.85 -17.37
C PHE A 989 -19.32 -16.40 -17.47
N SER A 990 -19.31 -17.11 -16.34
CA SER A 990 -19.23 -18.58 -16.32
C SER A 990 -20.52 -19.26 -16.84
N PRO A 991 -20.42 -20.37 -17.59
CA PRO A 991 -21.59 -21.09 -18.10
C PRO A 991 -22.41 -21.70 -16.96
N LEU A 992 -23.74 -21.79 -17.18
CA LEU A 992 -24.79 -22.09 -16.19
C LEU A 992 -24.46 -23.29 -15.28
N HIS A 993 -24.01 -23.01 -14.06
CA HIS A 993 -24.40 -23.76 -12.87
C HIS A 993 -24.95 -22.77 -11.84
N ILE A 994 -26.08 -23.14 -11.25
CA ILE A 994 -27.03 -22.28 -10.54
C ILE A 994 -26.31 -21.50 -9.42
N SER A 995 -26.35 -20.15 -9.51
CA SER A 995 -25.75 -19.09 -8.66
C SER A 995 -24.37 -18.50 -9.04
N SER A 996 -24.14 -18.10 -10.31
CA SER A 996 -22.93 -17.34 -10.70
C SER A 996 -23.06 -15.82 -10.43
N ASN A 997 -23.14 -15.42 -9.16
CA ASN A 997 -22.82 -14.03 -8.80
C ASN A 997 -21.28 -13.90 -8.82
N GLY A 998 -20.72 -13.25 -9.84
CA GLY A 998 -19.27 -13.02 -9.94
C GLY A 998 -18.67 -12.25 -8.75
N GLY A 999 -17.39 -11.90 -8.84
CA GLY A 999 -16.68 -11.11 -7.83
C GLY A 999 -15.70 -11.93 -6.99
N VAL A 1000 -15.38 -11.44 -5.80
CA VAL A 1000 -14.26 -11.96 -5.00
C VAL A 1000 -14.45 -13.44 -4.61
N GLY A 1001 -15.67 -13.84 -4.25
CA GLY A 1001 -15.97 -15.24 -3.90
C GLY A 1001 -15.75 -16.21 -5.06
N ALA A 1002 -16.01 -15.79 -6.30
CA ALA A 1002 -15.76 -16.63 -7.48
C ALA A 1002 -14.28 -16.67 -7.88
N LEU A 1003 -13.55 -15.56 -7.68
CA LEU A 1003 -12.12 -15.49 -7.99
C LEU A 1003 -11.23 -16.21 -6.97
N LEU A 1004 -11.53 -16.05 -5.68
CA LEU A 1004 -10.70 -16.54 -4.57
C LEU A 1004 -11.33 -17.71 -3.81
N GLY A 1005 -12.61 -18.01 -4.04
CA GLY A 1005 -13.31 -19.11 -3.36
C GLY A 1005 -13.55 -18.86 -1.86
N HIS A 1006 -14.02 -19.90 -1.18
CA HIS A 1006 -14.13 -19.98 0.28
C HIS A 1006 -12.90 -20.65 0.93
N GLY A 1007 -11.78 -20.74 0.22
CA GLY A 1007 -10.59 -21.51 0.63
C GLY A 1007 -10.66 -22.98 0.22
N PHE A 1008 -9.70 -23.78 0.70
CA PHE A 1008 -9.67 -25.22 0.50
C PHE A 1008 -10.39 -25.89 1.67
N GLY A 1009 -11.68 -26.20 1.52
CA GLY A 1009 -12.49 -26.77 2.61
C GLY A 1009 -13.72 -27.56 2.15
N SER A 1010 -14.03 -28.64 2.86
CA SER A 1010 -14.89 -29.74 2.45
C SER A 1010 -16.37 -29.55 2.84
N HIS A 1011 -17.20 -29.10 1.89
CA HIS A 1011 -18.65 -29.33 1.95
C HIS A 1011 -19.14 -30.45 1.02
N PHE A 1012 -18.21 -31.22 0.43
CA PHE A 1012 -18.56 -32.45 -0.29
C PHE A 1012 -17.71 -33.61 0.19
N SER A 1013 -18.39 -34.60 0.72
CA SER A 1013 -17.87 -35.90 1.12
C SER A 1013 -17.01 -36.50 -0.01
N GLY A 1014 -15.68 -36.55 0.18
CA GLY A 1014 -14.79 -37.43 -0.57
C GLY A 1014 -14.20 -36.92 -1.89
N GLY A 1015 -13.60 -35.72 -1.95
CA GLY A 1015 -12.72 -35.32 -3.06
C GLY A 1015 -12.03 -33.96 -2.88
N ILE A 1016 -10.96 -33.71 -3.67
CA ILE A 1016 -10.30 -32.40 -3.77
C ILE A 1016 -11.36 -31.34 -4.15
N SER A 1017 -11.50 -30.30 -3.33
CA SER A 1017 -12.38 -29.15 -3.60
C SER A 1017 -11.87 -28.38 -4.83
N PRO A 1018 -12.76 -27.82 -5.67
CA PRO A 1018 -12.34 -27.04 -6.83
C PRO A 1018 -11.55 -25.81 -6.37
N VAL A 1019 -10.32 -25.68 -6.86
CA VAL A 1019 -9.46 -24.52 -6.58
C VAL A 1019 -9.99 -23.33 -7.36
N ALA A 1020 -10.11 -22.17 -6.71
CA ALA A 1020 -10.49 -20.94 -7.40
C ALA A 1020 -9.32 -20.44 -8.28
N PRO A 1021 -9.59 -19.93 -9.50
CA PRO A 1021 -8.54 -19.57 -10.45
C PRO A 1021 -7.60 -18.47 -9.92
N GLY A 1022 -8.10 -17.52 -9.13
CA GLY A 1022 -7.29 -16.49 -8.50
C GLY A 1022 -6.31 -17.04 -7.45
N ILE A 1023 -6.71 -18.05 -6.67
CA ILE A 1023 -5.80 -18.70 -5.71
C ILE A 1023 -4.69 -19.44 -6.45
N LEU A 1024 -5.02 -20.18 -7.52
CA LEU A 1024 -3.98 -20.84 -8.32
C LEU A 1024 -3.03 -19.82 -8.92
N TYR A 1025 -3.54 -18.72 -9.49
CA TYR A 1025 -2.74 -17.63 -10.03
C TYR A 1025 -1.77 -17.05 -8.99
N LEU A 1026 -2.28 -16.69 -7.80
CA LEU A 1026 -1.48 -16.10 -6.73
C LEU A 1026 -0.36 -17.02 -6.21
N ARG A 1027 -0.48 -18.34 -6.42
CA ARG A 1027 0.56 -19.31 -6.01
C ARG A 1027 1.57 -19.64 -7.11
N VAL A 1028 1.27 -19.30 -8.38
CA VAL A 1028 2.15 -19.62 -9.54
C VAL A 1028 2.74 -18.39 -10.23
N HIS A 1029 2.20 -17.18 -10.01
CA HIS A 1029 2.59 -16.01 -10.80
C HIS A 1029 4.08 -15.65 -10.73
N ARG A 1030 4.72 -15.84 -9.56
CA ARG A 1030 6.16 -15.59 -9.35
C ARG A 1030 7.07 -16.53 -10.13
N SER A 1031 6.48 -17.57 -10.72
CA SER A 1031 7.17 -18.68 -11.33
C SER A 1031 7.07 -18.59 -12.87
N ILE A 1032 6.22 -17.71 -13.41
CA ILE A 1032 6.06 -17.49 -14.84
C ILE A 1032 7.34 -16.85 -15.42
N ARG A 1033 7.90 -17.42 -16.49
CA ARG A 1033 9.17 -16.95 -17.11
C ARG A 1033 9.03 -15.64 -17.89
N ASP A 1034 7.95 -15.50 -18.65
CA ASP A 1034 7.75 -14.40 -19.61
C ASP A 1034 6.90 -13.26 -19.04
N VAL A 1035 7.35 -12.71 -17.90
CA VAL A 1035 6.60 -11.69 -17.16
C VAL A 1035 6.40 -10.40 -17.98
N MET A 1036 7.36 -10.05 -18.86
CA MET A 1036 7.28 -8.86 -19.71
C MET A 1036 6.15 -8.93 -20.76
N PHE A 1037 5.81 -10.13 -21.24
CA PHE A 1037 4.70 -10.32 -22.19
C PHE A 1037 3.33 -10.46 -21.49
N MET A 1038 3.31 -10.65 -20.16
CA MET A 1038 2.05 -10.73 -19.42
C MET A 1038 1.24 -9.45 -19.54
N THR A 1039 1.90 -8.28 -19.62
CA THR A 1039 1.20 -7.01 -19.72
C THR A 1039 0.38 -6.89 -21.01
N GLU A 1040 0.93 -7.35 -22.14
CA GLU A 1040 0.24 -7.42 -23.43
C GLU A 1040 -0.93 -8.41 -23.40
N ASN A 1041 -0.72 -9.58 -22.79
CA ASN A 1041 -1.77 -10.59 -22.63
C ASN A 1041 -2.92 -10.08 -21.75
N ILE A 1042 -2.61 -9.43 -20.62
CA ILE A 1042 -3.62 -8.82 -19.73
C ILE A 1042 -4.37 -7.71 -20.45
N LEU A 1043 -3.67 -6.86 -21.21
CA LEU A 1043 -4.29 -5.81 -22.02
C LEU A 1043 -5.26 -6.39 -23.06
N SER A 1044 -4.86 -7.46 -23.76
CA SER A 1044 -5.73 -8.16 -24.71
C SER A 1044 -6.96 -8.79 -24.03
N ILE A 1045 -6.78 -9.45 -22.88
CA ILE A 1045 -7.88 -10.06 -22.10
C ILE A 1045 -8.82 -8.97 -21.57
N LEU A 1046 -8.31 -7.83 -21.12
CA LEU A 1046 -9.11 -6.68 -20.69
C LEU A 1046 -9.99 -6.18 -21.84
N MET A 1047 -9.41 -5.98 -23.03
CA MET A 1047 -10.15 -5.52 -24.21
C MET A 1047 -11.19 -6.54 -24.69
N HIS A 1048 -10.90 -7.85 -24.56
CA HIS A 1048 -11.89 -8.90 -24.82
C HIS A 1048 -13.04 -8.87 -23.80
N SER A 1049 -12.71 -8.71 -22.52
CA SER A 1049 -13.69 -8.60 -21.44
C SER A 1049 -14.62 -7.40 -21.62
N VAL A 1050 -14.10 -6.27 -22.13
CA VAL A 1050 -14.92 -5.09 -22.49
C VAL A 1050 -15.93 -5.42 -23.58
N LYS A 1051 -15.53 -6.19 -24.61
CA LYS A 1051 -16.45 -6.66 -25.66
C LYS A 1051 -17.57 -7.52 -25.06
N ASP A 1052 -17.23 -8.42 -24.14
CA ASP A 1052 -18.21 -9.29 -23.47
C ASP A 1052 -19.17 -8.49 -22.57
N ILE A 1053 -18.66 -7.49 -21.82
CA ILE A 1053 -19.48 -6.59 -21.00
C ILE A 1053 -20.47 -5.82 -21.88
N ALA A 1054 -20.03 -5.27 -23.01
CA ALA A 1054 -20.88 -4.53 -23.93
C ALA A 1054 -21.99 -5.39 -24.56
N ASN A 1055 -21.73 -6.70 -24.72
CA ASN A 1055 -22.66 -7.68 -25.29
C ASN A 1055 -23.48 -8.45 -24.23
N SER A 1056 -23.45 -8.02 -22.97
CA SER A 1056 -24.14 -8.68 -21.84
C SER A 1056 -23.70 -10.11 -21.54
N GLY A 1057 -22.51 -10.54 -21.98
CA GLY A 1057 -21.98 -11.89 -21.78
C GLY A 1057 -22.68 -13.00 -22.58
N LEU A 1058 -23.48 -12.65 -23.59
CA LEU A 1058 -24.14 -13.62 -24.47
C LEU A 1058 -23.27 -13.95 -25.69
N PRO A 1059 -23.13 -15.23 -26.08
CA PRO A 1059 -22.45 -15.61 -27.32
C PRO A 1059 -23.11 -14.93 -28.54
N ARG A 1060 -22.29 -14.54 -29.52
CA ARG A 1060 -22.71 -13.81 -30.73
C ARG A 1060 -23.87 -14.50 -31.46
N GLU A 1061 -23.85 -15.83 -31.52
CA GLU A 1061 -24.90 -16.66 -32.12
C GLU A 1061 -26.25 -16.57 -31.40
N THR A 1062 -26.25 -16.37 -30.08
CA THR A 1062 -27.45 -16.27 -29.26
C THR A 1062 -28.08 -14.88 -29.37
N VAL A 1063 -27.24 -13.84 -29.43
CA VAL A 1063 -27.66 -12.45 -29.65
C VAL A 1063 -28.30 -12.27 -31.03
N GLU A 1064 -27.74 -12.88 -32.08
CA GLU A 1064 -28.33 -12.83 -33.42
C GLU A 1064 -29.65 -13.59 -33.53
N LYS A 1065 -29.81 -14.72 -32.82
CA LYS A 1065 -31.08 -15.45 -32.74
C LYS A 1065 -32.16 -14.66 -31.98
N LEU A 1066 -31.80 -13.96 -30.90
CA LEU A 1066 -32.68 -13.08 -30.13
C LEU A 1066 -33.11 -11.83 -30.91
N LYS A 1067 -32.26 -11.31 -31.81
CA LYS A 1067 -32.60 -10.18 -32.69
C LYS A 1067 -33.59 -10.54 -33.80
N ARG A 1068 -33.78 -11.84 -34.14
CA ARG A 1068 -34.67 -12.29 -35.22
C ARG A 1068 -36.11 -12.58 -34.78
N THR A 1069 -36.45 -12.53 -33.49
CA THR A 1069 -37.84 -12.76 -33.05
C THR A 1069 -38.70 -11.51 -33.27
N LYS A 1070 -39.80 -11.70 -34.01
CA LYS A 1070 -40.64 -10.68 -34.66
C LYS A 1070 -41.48 -9.78 -33.72
N TYR A 1071 -41.24 -9.77 -32.41
CA TYR A 1071 -41.94 -8.90 -31.47
C TYR A 1071 -40.93 -8.00 -30.75
N GLY A 1072 -41.00 -6.71 -31.05
CA GLY A 1072 -40.10 -5.68 -30.55
C GLY A 1072 -40.22 -5.41 -29.05
N MET A 1073 -39.70 -6.32 -28.23
CA MET A 1073 -39.22 -6.00 -26.88
C MET A 1073 -37.71 -6.23 -26.85
N ARG A 1074 -36.93 -5.14 -26.72
CA ARG A 1074 -35.50 -5.19 -26.44
C ARG A 1074 -35.30 -5.80 -25.04
N TYR A 1075 -35.15 -7.12 -24.96
CA TYR A 1075 -34.83 -7.79 -23.71
C TYR A 1075 -33.38 -7.46 -23.32
N GLY A 1076 -33.20 -6.77 -22.18
CA GLY A 1076 -31.93 -6.68 -21.45
C GLY A 1076 -30.85 -5.71 -21.97
N GLN A 1077 -31.12 -4.41 -22.06
CA GLN A 1077 -30.03 -3.42 -22.08
C GLN A 1077 -29.46 -3.28 -20.65
N ILE A 1078 -28.22 -3.73 -20.43
CA ILE A 1078 -27.47 -3.40 -19.20
C ILE A 1078 -27.37 -1.88 -19.13
N SER A 1079 -27.70 -1.28 -17.98
CA SER A 1079 -27.53 0.16 -17.80
C SER A 1079 -26.06 0.51 -18.00
N LEU A 1080 -25.78 1.63 -18.67
CA LEU A 1080 -24.41 2.10 -18.88
C LEU A 1080 -23.62 2.17 -17.55
N ALA A 1081 -24.29 2.55 -16.46
CA ALA A 1081 -23.73 2.53 -15.11
C ALA A 1081 -23.27 1.13 -14.67
N ALA A 1082 -24.09 0.09 -14.89
CA ALA A 1082 -23.72 -1.29 -14.57
C ALA A 1082 -22.59 -1.81 -15.48
N ALA A 1083 -22.57 -1.42 -16.76
CA ALA A 1083 -21.47 -1.75 -17.67
C ALA A 1083 -20.16 -1.08 -17.22
N MET A 1084 -20.19 0.20 -16.85
CA MET A 1084 -19.03 0.95 -16.34
C MET A 1084 -18.49 0.36 -15.04
N MET A 1085 -19.35 -0.09 -14.12
CA MET A 1085 -18.92 -0.77 -12.90
C MET A 1085 -18.17 -2.07 -13.19
N ARG A 1086 -18.63 -2.86 -14.17
CA ARG A 1086 -17.93 -4.08 -14.61
C ARG A 1086 -16.62 -3.78 -15.33
N VAL A 1087 -16.57 -2.70 -16.12
CA VAL A 1087 -15.34 -2.22 -16.77
C VAL A 1087 -14.31 -1.80 -15.73
N LYS A 1088 -14.72 -1.02 -14.73
CA LYS A 1088 -13.86 -0.60 -13.62
C LYS A 1088 -13.31 -1.81 -12.84
N LEU A 1089 -14.13 -2.83 -12.63
CA LEU A 1089 -13.71 -4.09 -12.01
C LEU A 1089 -12.71 -4.87 -12.87
N ALA A 1090 -12.95 -5.00 -14.18
CA ALA A 1090 -12.01 -5.66 -15.08
C ALA A 1090 -10.65 -4.95 -15.08
N ALA A 1091 -10.67 -3.61 -15.11
CA ALA A 1091 -9.48 -2.78 -15.04
C ALA A 1091 -8.76 -2.90 -13.69
N SER A 1092 -9.48 -2.95 -12.56
CA SER A 1092 -8.87 -3.09 -11.24
C SER A 1092 -8.23 -4.47 -11.04
N LEU A 1093 -8.88 -5.54 -11.54
CA LEU A 1093 -8.30 -6.90 -11.56
C LEU A 1093 -7.03 -6.92 -12.40
N GLY A 1094 -7.09 -6.44 -13.64
CA GLY A 1094 -5.93 -6.39 -14.53
C GLY A 1094 -4.75 -5.63 -13.91
N ALA A 1095 -5.04 -4.47 -13.31
CA ALA A 1095 -4.00 -3.65 -12.66
C ALA A 1095 -3.39 -4.34 -11.44
N SER A 1096 -4.21 -5.03 -10.64
CA SER A 1096 -3.74 -5.79 -9.48
C SER A 1096 -2.83 -6.94 -9.90
N ILE A 1097 -3.19 -7.65 -10.96
CA ILE A 1097 -2.39 -8.74 -11.54
C ILE A 1097 -1.04 -8.21 -12.06
N VAL A 1098 -1.02 -7.09 -12.81
CA VAL A 1098 0.23 -6.45 -13.26
C VAL A 1098 1.11 -6.05 -12.09
N TRP A 1099 0.52 -5.44 -11.05
CA TRP A 1099 1.25 -5.01 -9.86
C TRP A 1099 1.85 -6.19 -9.09
N ILE A 1100 1.06 -7.23 -8.82
CA ILE A 1100 1.50 -8.40 -8.05
C ILE A 1100 2.60 -9.18 -8.78
N SER A 1101 2.53 -9.28 -10.12
CA SER A 1101 3.47 -10.13 -10.87
C SER A 1101 4.80 -9.50 -11.21
N GLY A 1102 4.91 -8.17 -11.31
CA GLY A 1102 6.21 -7.55 -11.58
C GLY A 1102 6.36 -6.11 -11.11
N GLY A 1103 5.51 -5.70 -10.15
CA GLY A 1103 5.68 -4.49 -9.36
C GLY A 1103 5.90 -3.23 -10.20
N LEU A 1104 6.81 -2.38 -9.70
CA LEU A 1104 7.10 -1.09 -10.30
C LEU A 1104 7.65 -1.20 -11.74
N SER A 1105 8.44 -2.23 -12.04
CA SER A 1105 9.05 -2.42 -13.37
C SER A 1105 8.02 -2.68 -14.46
N LEU A 1106 7.05 -3.57 -14.22
CA LEU A 1106 6.00 -3.83 -15.20
C LEU A 1106 5.07 -2.64 -15.37
N VAL A 1107 4.74 -1.93 -14.29
CA VAL A 1107 3.92 -0.71 -14.39
C VAL A 1107 4.63 0.37 -15.20
N GLN A 1108 5.95 0.52 -15.04
CA GLN A 1108 6.76 1.44 -15.85
C GLN A 1108 6.77 1.02 -17.32
N SER A 1109 7.03 -0.25 -17.61
CA SER A 1109 7.02 -0.79 -18.98
C SER A 1109 5.64 -0.63 -19.63
N LEU A 1110 4.56 -0.91 -18.91
CA LEU A 1110 3.18 -0.74 -19.38
C LEU A 1110 2.94 0.69 -19.85
N ILE A 1111 3.28 1.67 -19.00
CA ILE A 1111 2.96 3.08 -19.23
C ILE A 1111 3.87 3.70 -20.29
N GLN A 1112 5.16 3.35 -20.31
CA GLN A 1112 6.14 3.97 -21.22
C GLN A 1112 6.24 3.27 -22.58
N GLU A 1113 5.99 1.96 -22.65
CA GLU A 1113 6.30 1.14 -23.83
C GLU A 1113 5.06 0.42 -24.36
N THR A 1114 4.44 -0.46 -23.56
CA THR A 1114 3.36 -1.35 -24.03
C THR A 1114 2.14 -0.57 -24.52
N LEU A 1115 1.68 0.39 -23.72
CA LEU A 1115 0.44 1.12 -24.03
C LEU A 1115 0.61 2.11 -25.20
N PRO A 1116 1.69 2.94 -25.27
CA PRO A 1116 1.94 3.74 -26.48
C PRO A 1116 2.07 2.88 -27.74
N SER A 1117 2.77 1.73 -27.65
CA SER A 1117 2.91 0.81 -28.78
C SER A 1117 1.56 0.24 -29.23
N TRP A 1118 0.70 -0.14 -28.28
CA TRP A 1118 -0.66 -0.60 -28.56
C TRP A 1118 -1.48 0.48 -29.27
N PHE A 1119 -1.46 1.73 -28.77
CA PHE A 1119 -2.19 2.85 -29.39
C PHE A 1119 -1.72 3.19 -30.81
N ILE A 1120 -0.44 3.00 -31.13
CA ILE A 1120 0.12 3.24 -32.46
C ILE A 1120 -0.18 2.06 -33.40
N SER A 1121 -0.28 0.84 -32.87
CA SER A 1121 -0.50 -0.35 -33.69
C SER A 1121 -1.87 -0.34 -34.38
N ALA A 1122 -1.92 -0.78 -35.64
CA ALA A 1122 -3.16 -0.89 -36.38
C ALA A 1122 -3.95 -2.11 -35.87
N HIS A 1123 -4.95 -1.88 -35.03
CA HIS A 1123 -5.90 -2.92 -34.67
C HIS A 1123 -6.87 -3.08 -35.84
N GLY A 1124 -6.77 -4.19 -36.57
CA GLY A 1124 -7.65 -4.49 -37.68
C GLY A 1124 -9.10 -4.28 -37.26
N SER A 1125 -9.76 -3.29 -37.90
CA SER A 1125 -11.20 -3.19 -37.87
C SER A 1125 -11.72 -4.48 -38.47
N GLU A 1126 -12.18 -5.42 -37.64
CA GLU A 1126 -13.14 -6.41 -38.10
C GLU A 1126 -14.33 -5.59 -38.61
N GLN A 1127 -14.38 -5.43 -39.94
CA GLN A 1127 -15.48 -4.86 -40.70
C GLN A 1127 -16.70 -5.79 -40.58
N ASP A 1128 -17.25 -5.90 -39.38
CA ASP A 1128 -18.55 -6.51 -39.16
C ASP A 1128 -19.52 -5.41 -38.75
N GLY A 1129 -20.25 -4.90 -39.74
CA GLY A 1129 -21.19 -3.78 -39.63
C GLY A 1129 -22.34 -4.03 -38.67
N GLY A 1130 -22.11 -3.80 -37.37
CA GLY A 1130 -23.12 -3.80 -36.32
C GLY A 1130 -23.04 -2.56 -35.43
N GLU A 1131 -24.20 -2.01 -35.07
CA GLU A 1131 -24.41 -0.81 -34.24
C GLU A 1131 -23.73 -0.83 -32.84
N SER A 1132 -23.05 -1.92 -32.44
CA SER A 1132 -22.36 -2.06 -31.15
C SER A 1132 -20.90 -1.56 -31.13
N GLY A 1133 -20.30 -1.25 -32.28
CA GLY A 1133 -18.89 -0.85 -32.36
C GLY A 1133 -18.52 0.40 -31.54
N GLY A 1134 -19.39 1.41 -31.52
CA GLY A 1134 -19.14 2.66 -30.81
C GLY A 1134 -19.16 2.54 -29.28
N LEU A 1135 -20.03 1.68 -28.72
CA LEU A 1135 -20.09 1.47 -27.26
C LEU A 1135 -18.88 0.66 -26.77
N VAL A 1136 -18.49 -0.39 -27.52
CA VAL A 1136 -17.30 -1.19 -27.22
C VAL A 1136 -16.04 -0.32 -27.24
N ALA A 1137 -15.89 0.51 -28.27
CA ALA A 1137 -14.73 1.39 -28.43
C ALA A 1137 -14.66 2.44 -27.31
N MET A 1138 -15.79 3.04 -26.92
CA MET A 1138 -15.88 3.97 -25.79
C MET A 1138 -15.54 3.30 -24.45
N LEU A 1139 -16.20 2.18 -24.12
CA LEU A 1139 -15.91 1.43 -22.89
C LEU A 1139 -14.47 0.94 -22.85
N GLY A 1140 -13.88 0.62 -24.02
CA GLY A 1140 -12.48 0.26 -24.17
C GLY A 1140 -11.55 1.39 -23.73
N GLY A 1141 -11.80 2.62 -24.19
CA GLY A 1141 -11.00 3.78 -23.79
C GLY A 1141 -11.05 4.03 -22.27
N TYR A 1142 -12.24 3.95 -21.67
CA TYR A 1142 -12.38 4.10 -20.22
C TYR A 1142 -11.76 2.94 -19.42
N ALA A 1143 -11.83 1.70 -19.92
CA ALA A 1143 -11.18 0.55 -19.31
C ALA A 1143 -9.67 0.77 -19.21
N LEU A 1144 -9.04 1.25 -20.30
CA LEU A 1144 -7.63 1.58 -20.33
C LEU A 1144 -7.28 2.73 -19.38
N ALA A 1145 -8.14 3.74 -19.26
CA ALA A 1145 -7.93 4.87 -18.36
C ALA A 1145 -7.90 4.41 -16.89
N TYR A 1146 -8.90 3.62 -16.46
CA TYR A 1146 -8.91 3.03 -15.12
C TYR A 1146 -7.74 2.07 -14.91
N PHE A 1147 -7.40 1.25 -15.90
CA PHE A 1147 -6.32 0.28 -15.81
C PHE A 1147 -4.97 0.98 -15.54
N VAL A 1148 -4.66 2.04 -16.29
CA VAL A 1148 -3.44 2.83 -16.10
C VAL A 1148 -3.44 3.56 -14.77
N LEU A 1149 -4.57 4.15 -14.37
CA LEU A 1149 -4.67 4.83 -13.08
C LEU A 1149 -4.46 3.86 -11.91
N PHE A 1150 -5.13 2.71 -11.91
CA PHE A 1150 -4.94 1.70 -10.85
C PHE A 1150 -3.51 1.15 -10.81
N CYS A 1151 -2.87 0.93 -11.98
CA CYS A 1151 -1.46 0.54 -12.03
C CYS A 1151 -0.56 1.63 -11.41
N GLY A 1152 -0.75 2.89 -11.82
CA GLY A 1152 0.05 4.02 -11.33
C GLY A 1152 -0.15 4.29 -9.85
N THR A 1153 -1.39 4.24 -9.34
CA THR A 1153 -1.68 4.49 -7.92
C THR A 1153 -1.22 3.36 -7.02
N SER A 1154 -1.24 2.10 -7.50
CA SER A 1154 -0.64 0.97 -6.79
C SER A 1154 0.90 1.09 -6.72
N ALA A 1155 1.53 1.62 -7.77
CA ALA A 1155 2.99 1.74 -7.85
C ALA A 1155 3.59 2.95 -7.13
N TRP A 1156 2.94 4.11 -7.20
CA TRP A 1156 3.48 5.37 -6.68
C TRP A 1156 2.68 5.96 -5.52
N GLY A 1157 1.47 5.47 -5.27
CA GLY A 1157 0.52 6.10 -4.36
C GLY A 1157 -0.06 7.40 -4.92
N VAL A 1158 -1.05 7.94 -4.20
CA VAL A 1158 -1.71 9.21 -4.52
C VAL A 1158 -0.92 10.41 -3.99
N ASP A 1159 -0.15 10.21 -2.92
CA ASP A 1159 0.66 11.24 -2.27
C ASP A 1159 2.08 11.36 -2.88
N SER A 1160 2.76 12.48 -2.64
CA SER A 1160 4.14 12.72 -3.10
C SER A 1160 5.23 12.12 -2.21
N GLU A 1161 4.85 11.54 -1.07
CA GLU A 1161 5.80 11.15 -0.02
C GLU A 1161 6.43 9.75 -0.19
N SER A 1162 5.90 8.90 -1.09
CA SER A 1162 6.46 7.56 -1.27
C SER A 1162 7.85 7.62 -1.92
N SER A 1163 8.81 6.78 -1.53
CA SER A 1163 10.13 6.74 -2.20
C SER A 1163 10.02 6.39 -3.70
N ALA A 1164 8.98 5.61 -4.06
CA ALA A 1164 8.62 5.28 -5.43
C ALA A 1164 8.08 6.48 -6.24
N SER A 1165 7.54 7.52 -5.58
CA SER A 1165 7.06 8.76 -6.22
C SER A 1165 8.18 9.51 -6.95
N LYS A 1166 9.45 9.34 -6.56
CA LYS A 1166 10.58 10.03 -7.21
C LYS A 1166 10.71 9.71 -8.70
N ARG A 1167 10.25 8.53 -9.15
CA ARG A 1167 10.25 8.15 -10.57
C ARG A 1167 8.96 8.57 -11.29
N ARG A 1168 7.88 8.86 -10.56
CA ARG A 1168 6.56 9.20 -11.11
C ARG A 1168 6.61 10.37 -12.10
N PRO A 1169 7.23 11.55 -11.80
CA PRO A 1169 7.24 12.68 -12.72
C PRO A 1169 7.86 12.33 -14.08
N LYS A 1170 8.93 11.52 -14.08
CA LYS A 1170 9.60 11.09 -15.32
C LYS A 1170 8.71 10.16 -16.13
N VAL A 1171 8.11 9.15 -15.50
CA VAL A 1171 7.29 8.14 -16.19
C VAL A 1171 6.00 8.77 -16.71
N LEU A 1172 5.27 9.47 -15.84
CA LEU A 1172 4.03 10.15 -16.18
C LEU A 1172 4.27 11.26 -17.20
N GLY A 1173 5.36 12.03 -17.06
CA GLY A 1173 5.73 13.05 -18.03
C GLY A 1173 5.96 12.50 -19.44
N CYS A 1174 6.63 11.36 -19.58
CA CYS A 1174 6.79 10.70 -20.89
C CYS A 1174 5.45 10.29 -21.50
N HIS A 1175 4.56 9.72 -20.69
CA HIS A 1175 3.25 9.28 -21.16
C HIS A 1175 2.33 10.45 -21.55
N LEU A 1176 2.33 11.51 -20.75
CA LEU A 1176 1.57 12.73 -21.05
C LEU A 1176 2.11 13.46 -22.28
N GLU A 1177 3.43 13.45 -22.51
CA GLU A 1177 4.04 13.99 -23.74
C GLU A 1177 3.61 13.22 -24.99
N PHE A 1178 3.47 11.89 -24.88
CA PHE A 1178 2.91 11.05 -25.94
C PHE A 1178 1.45 11.45 -26.24
N LEU A 1179 0.60 11.60 -25.23
CA LEU A 1179 -0.80 12.01 -25.41
C LEU A 1179 -0.91 13.43 -25.97
N ALA A 1180 -0.11 14.38 -25.48
CA ALA A 1180 -0.08 15.74 -25.99
C ALA A 1180 0.36 15.77 -27.46
N SER A 1181 1.37 14.98 -27.83
CA SER A 1181 1.83 14.89 -29.22
C SER A 1181 0.79 14.27 -30.15
N ALA A 1182 -0.01 13.32 -29.66
CA ALA A 1182 -1.13 12.78 -30.42
C ALA A 1182 -2.26 13.79 -30.60
N LEU A 1183 -2.60 14.55 -29.55
CA LEU A 1183 -3.58 15.65 -29.63
C LEU A 1183 -3.12 16.78 -30.54
N ASP A 1184 -1.82 17.09 -30.56
CA ASP A 1184 -1.20 18.06 -31.48
C ASP A 1184 -1.17 17.56 -32.94
N GLY A 1185 -1.59 16.31 -33.21
CA GLY A 1185 -1.53 15.69 -34.54
C GLY A 1185 -0.13 15.29 -35.00
N LYS A 1186 0.88 15.29 -34.11
CA LYS A 1186 2.24 14.84 -34.43
C LYS A 1186 2.35 13.32 -34.49
N ILE A 1187 1.46 12.61 -33.79
CA ILE A 1187 1.38 11.15 -33.75
C ILE A 1187 -0.05 10.76 -34.12
N SER A 1188 -0.21 9.81 -35.04
CA SER A 1188 -1.50 9.21 -35.37
C SER A 1188 -1.73 7.94 -34.56
N PHE A 1189 -2.89 7.82 -33.92
CA PHE A 1189 -3.30 6.55 -33.31
C PHE A 1189 -3.74 5.54 -34.38
N GLY A 1190 -3.36 4.28 -34.21
CA GLY A 1190 -3.79 3.14 -35.02
C GLY A 1190 -5.08 2.48 -34.53
N CYS A 1191 -5.58 2.86 -33.34
CA CYS A 1191 -6.84 2.39 -32.76
C CYS A 1191 -8.05 3.24 -33.18
N ASP A 1192 -9.26 2.80 -32.83
CA ASP A 1192 -10.49 3.56 -33.08
C ASP A 1192 -10.45 4.96 -32.41
N SER A 1193 -10.90 5.98 -33.15
CA SER A 1193 -10.86 7.37 -32.69
C SER A 1193 -11.69 7.63 -31.42
N THR A 1194 -12.75 6.85 -31.20
CA THR A 1194 -13.58 6.96 -29.99
C THR A 1194 -12.89 6.32 -28.79
N THR A 1195 -12.15 5.23 -28.98
CA THR A 1195 -11.29 4.63 -27.93
C THR A 1195 -10.20 5.60 -27.48
N ALA A 1196 -9.49 6.20 -28.44
CA ALA A 1196 -8.45 7.19 -28.13
C ALA A 1196 -9.01 8.40 -27.38
N ARG A 1197 -10.12 8.98 -27.85
CA ARG A 1197 -10.77 10.12 -27.19
C ARG A 1197 -11.25 9.78 -25.78
N ALA A 1198 -11.91 8.63 -25.60
CA ALA A 1198 -12.39 8.18 -24.30
C ALA A 1198 -11.24 7.89 -23.32
N TYR A 1199 -10.12 7.35 -23.81
CA TYR A 1199 -8.93 7.15 -22.99
C TYR A 1199 -8.32 8.48 -22.51
N VAL A 1200 -8.08 9.43 -23.42
CA VAL A 1200 -7.46 10.72 -23.07
C VAL A 1200 -8.34 11.50 -22.09
N SER A 1201 -9.62 11.66 -22.41
CA SER A 1201 -10.58 12.37 -21.53
C SER A 1201 -10.73 11.64 -20.20
N GLY A 1202 -10.89 10.31 -20.22
CA GLY A 1202 -11.04 9.51 -19.01
C GLY A 1202 -9.81 9.53 -18.11
N PHE A 1203 -8.60 9.40 -18.67
CA PHE A 1203 -7.36 9.38 -17.90
C PHE A 1203 -7.07 10.74 -17.25
N LEU A 1204 -7.21 11.84 -17.99
CA LEU A 1204 -7.01 13.19 -17.46
C LEU A 1204 -8.09 13.56 -16.43
N SER A 1205 -9.35 13.16 -16.66
CA SER A 1205 -10.44 13.33 -15.69
C SER A 1205 -10.15 12.60 -14.37
N LEU A 1206 -9.69 11.34 -14.46
CA LEU A 1206 -9.28 10.57 -13.30
C LEU A 1206 -8.06 11.16 -12.60
N MET A 1207 -7.08 11.71 -13.33
CA MET A 1207 -5.93 12.38 -12.72
C MET A 1207 -6.34 13.61 -11.92
N VAL A 1208 -7.21 14.45 -12.50
CA VAL A 1208 -7.75 15.66 -11.85
C VAL A 1208 -8.57 15.30 -10.61
N ALA A 1209 -9.43 14.29 -10.71
CA ALA A 1209 -10.35 13.92 -9.62
C ALA A 1209 -9.69 13.10 -8.51
N CYS A 1210 -8.81 12.14 -8.86
CA CYS A 1210 -8.31 11.14 -7.93
C CYS A 1210 -6.86 11.39 -7.49
N THR A 1211 -6.05 12.08 -8.30
CA THR A 1211 -4.61 12.27 -8.04
C THR A 1211 -4.14 13.71 -8.33
N PRO A 1212 -4.72 14.73 -7.69
CA PRO A 1212 -4.41 16.13 -8.00
C PRO A 1212 -2.92 16.47 -7.79
N LYS A 1213 -2.26 15.84 -6.81
CA LYS A 1213 -0.81 15.99 -6.57
C LYS A 1213 0.05 15.54 -7.76
N TRP A 1214 -0.43 14.60 -8.59
CA TRP A 1214 0.31 14.20 -9.79
C TRP A 1214 0.33 15.33 -10.82
N VAL A 1215 -0.74 16.11 -10.93
CA VAL A 1215 -0.85 17.24 -11.87
C VAL A 1215 0.15 18.35 -11.53
N LEU A 1216 0.34 18.63 -10.23
CA LEU A 1216 1.33 19.61 -9.75
C LEU A 1216 2.78 19.26 -10.13
N GLU A 1217 3.07 17.98 -10.37
CA GLU A 1217 4.41 17.50 -10.74
C GLU A 1217 4.66 17.52 -12.25
N VAL A 1218 3.63 17.84 -13.05
CA VAL A 1218 3.72 17.89 -14.51
C VAL A 1218 4.19 19.27 -14.97
N ASN A 1219 5.03 19.31 -16.01
CA ASN A 1219 5.47 20.57 -16.61
C ASN A 1219 4.26 21.40 -17.11
N VAL A 1220 4.22 22.67 -16.74
CA VAL A 1220 3.18 23.64 -17.14
C VAL A 1220 2.99 23.71 -18.67
N ASP A 1221 4.07 23.67 -19.45
CA ASP A 1221 3.97 23.73 -20.92
C ASP A 1221 3.26 22.50 -21.49
N LEU A 1222 3.45 21.34 -20.85
CA LEU A 1222 2.75 20.12 -21.21
C LEU A 1222 1.26 20.20 -20.85
N LEU A 1223 0.93 20.75 -19.67
CA LEU A 1223 -0.45 21.00 -19.27
C LEU A 1223 -1.17 21.95 -20.23
N LYS A 1224 -0.50 23.01 -20.72
CA LYS A 1224 -1.03 23.93 -21.75
C LYS A 1224 -1.30 23.25 -23.09
N ARG A 1225 -0.47 22.28 -23.49
CA ARG A 1225 -0.69 21.51 -24.72
C ARG A 1225 -1.87 20.55 -24.58
N LEU A 1226 -1.92 19.83 -23.47
CA LEU A 1226 -3.03 18.92 -23.16
C LEU A 1226 -4.37 19.67 -23.06
N SER A 1227 -4.41 20.83 -22.41
CA SER A 1227 -5.62 21.64 -22.28
C SER A 1227 -6.15 22.14 -23.63
N ARG A 1228 -5.26 22.57 -24.55
CA ARG A 1228 -5.63 22.92 -25.92
C ARG A 1228 -6.20 21.73 -26.69
N GLY A 1229 -5.59 20.55 -26.56
CA GLY A 1229 -6.09 19.31 -27.16
C GLY A 1229 -7.45 18.87 -26.60
N LEU A 1230 -7.67 19.02 -25.29
CA LEU A 1230 -8.96 18.75 -24.65
C LEU A 1230 -10.06 19.71 -25.14
N ARG A 1231 -9.74 20.99 -25.33
CA ARG A 1231 -10.66 21.97 -25.94
C ARG A 1231 -11.09 21.54 -27.35
N GLN A 1232 -10.15 21.06 -28.17
CA GLN A 1232 -10.46 20.50 -29.50
C GLN A 1232 -11.33 19.23 -29.43
N CYS A 1233 -11.35 18.54 -28.29
CA CYS A 1233 -12.19 17.37 -28.04
C CYS A 1233 -13.55 17.70 -27.37
N ASN A 1234 -13.90 18.99 -27.24
CA ASN A 1234 -15.08 19.49 -26.51
C ASN A 1234 -15.07 19.21 -25.00
N GLU A 1235 -13.89 19.12 -24.38
CA GLU A 1235 -13.70 18.84 -22.94
C GLU A 1235 -13.15 20.09 -22.22
N GLU A 1236 -13.84 21.22 -22.36
CA GLU A 1236 -13.38 22.53 -21.87
C GLU A 1236 -13.35 22.63 -20.34
N GLU A 1237 -14.32 22.04 -19.63
CA GLU A 1237 -14.35 22.03 -18.16
C GLU A 1237 -13.17 21.25 -17.57
N LEU A 1238 -12.82 20.13 -18.21
CA LEU A 1238 -11.66 19.33 -17.83
C LEU A 1238 -10.35 20.08 -18.13
N ALA A 1239 -10.27 20.79 -19.27
CA ALA A 1239 -9.12 21.61 -19.63
C ALA A 1239 -8.86 22.72 -18.60
N VAL A 1240 -9.92 23.40 -18.13
CA VAL A 1240 -9.81 24.42 -17.08
C VAL A 1240 -9.37 23.79 -15.75
N SER A 1241 -9.99 22.68 -15.36
CA SER A 1241 -9.67 21.99 -14.10
C SER A 1241 -8.22 21.49 -14.07
N LEU A 1242 -7.72 20.97 -15.20
CA LEU A 1242 -6.34 20.52 -15.35
C LEU A 1242 -5.33 21.68 -15.18
N LEU A 1243 -5.60 22.84 -15.78
CA LEU A 1243 -4.74 24.02 -15.63
C LEU A 1243 -4.84 24.64 -14.24
N GLY A 1244 -6.04 24.65 -13.63
CA GLY A 1244 -6.24 25.15 -12.26
C GLY A 1244 -5.44 24.37 -11.22
N LEU A 1245 -5.31 23.05 -11.41
CA LEU A 1245 -4.47 22.20 -10.57
C LEU A 1245 -2.97 22.27 -10.89
N GLY A 1246 -2.57 22.91 -11.99
CA GLY A 1246 -1.17 23.06 -12.41
C GLY A 1246 -0.36 24.08 -11.59
N GLY A 1247 -0.94 24.64 -10.52
CA GLY A 1247 -0.33 25.64 -9.65
C GLY A 1247 -0.23 27.03 -10.30
N VAL A 1248 0.48 27.94 -9.62
CA VAL A 1248 0.57 29.37 -10.00
C VAL A 1248 1.06 29.57 -11.44
N GLY A 1249 1.99 28.73 -11.92
CA GLY A 1249 2.53 28.82 -13.28
C GLY A 1249 1.51 28.53 -14.39
N ALA A 1250 0.45 27.79 -14.11
CA ALA A 1250 -0.61 27.45 -15.06
C ALA A 1250 -1.84 28.36 -14.99
N MET A 1251 -1.97 29.19 -13.95
CA MET A 1251 -3.14 30.07 -13.72
C MET A 1251 -3.37 31.07 -14.86
N GLY A 1252 -2.32 31.66 -15.42
CA GLY A 1252 -2.45 32.58 -16.56
C GLY A 1252 -3.09 31.91 -17.79
N ALA A 1253 -2.67 30.68 -18.10
CA ALA A 1253 -3.28 29.91 -19.18
C ALA A 1253 -4.70 29.43 -18.85
N ALA A 1254 -5.01 29.16 -17.58
CA ALA A 1254 -6.36 28.85 -17.15
C ALA A 1254 -7.30 30.05 -17.37
N ALA A 1255 -6.84 31.25 -17.02
CA ALA A 1255 -7.59 32.49 -17.21
C ALA A 1255 -7.82 32.80 -18.70
N GLU A 1256 -6.78 32.68 -19.53
CA GLU A 1256 -6.90 32.82 -21.00
C GLU A 1256 -7.96 31.86 -21.57
N LEU A 1257 -7.93 30.58 -21.17
CA LEU A 1257 -8.87 29.57 -21.66
C LEU A 1257 -10.33 29.84 -21.21
N ILE A 1258 -10.53 30.40 -20.01
CA ILE A 1258 -11.85 30.83 -19.52
C ILE A 1258 -12.35 32.07 -20.28
N ILE A 1259 -11.46 32.98 -20.64
CA ILE A 1259 -11.81 34.19 -21.38
C ILE A 1259 -12.21 33.81 -22.81
N GLU A 1260 -11.42 32.97 -23.47
CA GLU A 1260 -11.62 32.55 -24.87
C GLU A 1260 -12.78 31.58 -25.12
N THR A 1261 -13.38 30.98 -24.09
CA THR A 1261 -14.48 30.02 -24.27
C THR A 1261 -15.81 30.73 -24.55
N PRO A 1262 -16.41 30.60 -25.75
CA PRO A 1262 -17.73 31.15 -26.03
C PRO A 1262 -18.80 30.27 -25.36
N LEU A 1263 -19.61 30.86 -24.48
CA LEU A 1263 -20.79 30.19 -23.92
C LEU A 1263 -21.86 30.14 -25.03
N PHE A 1264 -22.17 28.95 -25.53
CA PHE A 1264 -23.36 28.68 -26.35
C PHE A 1264 -24.53 28.23 -25.49
#